data_AF-S3IZ93-F1
#
_entry.id   AF-S3IZ93-F1
#
_cell.length_a   1.000
_cell.length_b   1.000
_cell.length_c   1.000
_cell.angle_alpha   90.00
_cell.angle_beta   90.00
_cell.angle_gamma   90.00
#
_symmetry.space_group_name_H-M   'P 1'
#
loop_
_entity.id
_entity.type
_entity.pdbx_description
1 polymer ?
#
loop_
_entity_poly.entity_id
_entity_poly.type
_entity_poly.pdbx_seq_one_letter_code
_entity_poly.pdbx_strand_id
1 'polypeptide(L)'
;MKNKKTPRRWPRICLSGALALAAVNAQAADNNPALKALFDQANYWHEKSHDELAMEALKKVLMVDANNAQALYLMSLWAQQSGDLKSAAQWRSRLSAVSPQDPNLQALDNAKQVQQIPRGQLELARQQARSGNISAALATWQTLFTGDQPPSGLAPEYYLTMAGDKSLYPQAVSGLQQFIAQHPQDNGARIALGKILTFREPTRRDGIGMLQDMASGNPDADKSLRQALLWLGPTAGDEQYYQTWIQRHPDDKEVQNHYRNAIGGVAKGAGFADLNSGNTDAARGQFEQVLQANPQDADALAGMGYIAQQRGDYAAAAQYLNRAASLGGDQSAERKQQADDAAFYGQLAGAQAAYKQGNVSQALALSAPLADASGERGTAVKLFRADVLRHNKDYPQAEQTLRSLLEAQPNNGPARENLYYVLRDAGKTTEAQAVLQTLPASLQAKLQPRTGGGNPADPIRRQAQQAAAGGNIQQAIAILRQGMSRLPSDPWLRLDLARLLQKQGNSAEAADLMQPAFRPGASNTEIYAAALFASESNAWPQAQNLLSRIPASARNGEMRELGQRVNYNLQMGVAERYLAQGDNVAAANTLKALSVNPPQSPADAGKLARMLAQSGDMSGAVALVRNNMRRGVQGNAGDYADQITVLNQAGLDSEAQAFLANPELQSHSTTAQLAGIRNGYVINEADRLRAQGNYAAAYDKLIRALQSDPQNTDLMFAMARLYQSGKMNKEAGVVYDYLMTRDTPDQDARAGAIDIALAGNDVDKAQQLTTGLHNTNTPERLILLARVAEAQGNHQQAMSYLRTARGRLTGIQGSDSGVTPTIGGLALADNPFISTSSGGSQSGNVYGQASMPWQVNQLARNPQAAPPGTTRQDLPVENANAGMLRQVNSMMEQLTDKTATWALGSVAMRSRDGENGLSKMTEIKAPLQWSTVPFGDSRFDINITPITLNAGSSSDQASTRFGTGALIQGQVSETLPEQPPAVLPIVPSQGAQSASGVELGMALTGNQYKLDVGSTPLGQDLNTLVGGVQWSPQLTDYLKLILTGERRAVVDSLLSYVGAKDKYSGEKWGQVTKNGGNAQLSYDNGDAGFYAGVGLYSYIGTNVPSNQSVNGSAGVYLRPYHFDDRELKTGVSMSYMDFSKNLSYFSYGQGGYFSPQNYISVSFPVDYTQKYDNWKMSVGASIGYQAYSQDPSAYFPNNPGLQGQLEDYVARGMAKEAFYSGGSENGLGYTLRASADYNVNKDMTIGGRVGYDTFGNYNESTAQLYLRYLLGDH
;
A
#
# COMPACT_ATOMS: atom_id res chain seq x y z
N MET A 1 66.61 26.49 -9.31
CA MET A 1 66.03 27.09 -8.08
C MET A 1 65.29 26.00 -7.31
N LYS A 2 65.42 26.04 -5.98
CA LYS A 2 64.99 25.08 -4.95
C LYS A 2 63.45 24.91 -4.95
N ASN A 3 62.83 23.78 -4.60
CA ASN A 3 63.00 23.07 -3.34
C ASN A 3 62.43 21.63 -3.37
N LYS A 4 63.10 20.75 -2.63
CA LYS A 4 62.82 19.33 -2.40
C LYS A 4 61.55 19.10 -1.57
N LYS A 5 60.80 18.03 -1.85
CA LYS A 5 59.96 17.33 -0.85
C LYS A 5 60.21 15.83 -0.89
N THR A 6 60.47 15.30 0.30
CA THR A 6 60.76 13.92 0.71
C THR A 6 59.51 13.03 0.76
N PRO A 7 59.66 11.69 0.70
CA PRO A 7 58.55 10.74 0.75
C PRO A 7 58.19 10.40 2.20
N ARG A 8 56.90 10.22 2.51
CA ARG A 8 56.46 9.74 3.83
C ARG A 8 55.50 8.56 3.70
N ARG A 9 55.80 7.57 4.54
CA ARG A 9 55.28 6.20 4.64
C ARG A 9 53.76 6.15 4.90
N TRP A 10 53.15 5.09 4.37
CA TRP A 10 51.79 4.62 4.69
C TRP A 10 51.59 4.39 6.20
N PRO A 11 50.49 4.88 6.80
CA PRO A 11 49.97 4.31 8.02
C PRO A 11 48.80 3.36 7.73
N ARG A 12 48.77 2.31 8.53
CA ARG A 12 47.74 1.28 8.64
C ARG A 12 46.36 1.92 8.86
N ILE A 13 45.39 1.53 8.06
CA ILE A 13 43.97 1.80 8.28
C ILE A 13 43.46 0.66 9.17
N CYS A 14 43.31 0.95 10.47
CA CYS A 14 42.43 0.17 11.36
C CYS A 14 41.06 0.84 11.34
N LEU A 15 40.03 0.01 11.20
CA LEU A 15 38.63 0.39 11.30
C LEU A 15 38.33 1.10 12.63
N SER A 16 37.92 2.36 12.53
CA SER A 16 37.08 3.02 13.52
C SER A 16 36.27 4.11 12.81
N GLY A 17 35.02 3.80 12.50
CA GLY A 17 33.98 4.76 12.12
C GLY A 17 32.71 4.31 12.83
N ALA A 18 32.28 4.97 13.91
CA ALA A 18 31.64 6.29 13.97
C ALA A 18 30.11 6.13 14.07
N LEU A 19 29.61 6.18 15.29
CA LEU A 19 28.29 6.75 15.58
C LEU A 19 28.53 7.87 16.60
N ALA A 20 28.65 9.07 16.04
CA ALA A 20 28.60 10.31 16.76
C ALA A 20 27.13 10.70 16.91
N LEU A 21 26.72 11.07 18.13
CA LEU A 21 25.63 12.02 18.34
C LEU A 21 25.99 12.95 19.51
N ALA A 22 26.21 14.19 19.09
CA ALA A 22 26.14 15.49 19.74
C ALA A 22 26.10 15.62 21.28
N ALA A 23 26.94 16.55 21.73
CA ALA A 23 27.07 17.07 23.07
C ALA A 23 25.91 18.00 23.48
N VAL A 24 25.59 17.99 24.78
CA VAL A 24 25.07 19.14 25.53
C VAL A 24 25.89 19.25 26.82
N ASN A 25 26.42 20.45 27.09
CA ASN A 25 27.19 20.79 28.29
C ASN A 25 26.30 20.81 29.53
N ALA A 26 26.78 20.26 30.67
CA ALA A 26 27.00 21.02 31.91
C ALA A 26 27.29 20.12 33.14
N GLN A 27 28.41 20.46 33.80
CA GLN A 27 28.71 20.36 35.23
C GLN A 27 29.03 18.99 35.86
N ALA A 28 30.05 19.05 36.73
CA ALA A 28 30.84 17.94 37.23
C ALA A 28 30.30 17.35 38.54
N ALA A 29 30.29 16.02 38.62
CA ALA A 29 30.58 15.24 39.84
C ALA A 29 30.91 13.79 39.43
N ASP A 30 32.13 13.35 39.77
CA ASP A 30 32.75 12.02 39.74
C ASP A 30 32.31 10.94 38.73
N ASN A 31 33.20 10.70 37.75
CA ASN A 31 33.07 9.70 36.69
C ASN A 31 33.67 8.34 37.09
N ASN A 32 32.81 7.36 37.38
CA ASN A 32 33.11 5.95 37.11
C ASN A 32 32.00 5.35 36.25
N PRO A 33 32.22 5.11 34.94
CA PRO A 33 31.18 4.60 34.03
C PRO A 33 30.63 3.23 34.44
N ALA A 34 31.40 2.42 35.18
CA ALA A 34 30.93 1.16 35.74
C ALA A 34 29.91 1.37 36.88
N LEU A 35 30.12 2.36 37.74
CA LEU A 35 29.16 2.70 38.80
C LEU A 35 27.87 3.29 38.21
N LYS A 36 27.99 4.12 37.17
CA LYS A 36 26.84 4.64 36.43
C LYS A 36 25.98 3.51 35.83
N ALA A 37 26.61 2.54 35.16
CA ALA A 37 25.89 1.38 34.62
C ALA A 37 25.17 0.56 35.72
N LEU A 38 25.76 0.44 36.91
CA LEU A 38 25.13 -0.24 38.04
C LEU A 38 23.98 0.57 38.65
N PHE A 39 24.08 1.90 38.72
CA PHE A 39 22.97 2.76 39.13
C PHE A 39 21.82 2.75 38.12
N ASP A 40 22.12 2.77 36.82
CA ASP A 40 21.12 2.66 35.75
C ASP A 40 20.44 1.29 35.80
N GLN A 41 21.20 0.21 36.05
CA GLN A 41 20.66 -1.13 36.27
C GLN A 41 19.79 -1.21 37.53
N ALA A 42 20.20 -0.58 38.64
CA ALA A 42 19.42 -0.53 39.87
C ALA A 42 18.08 0.18 39.65
N ASN A 43 18.09 1.34 38.99
CA ASN A 43 16.88 2.10 38.68
C ASN A 43 15.96 1.33 37.72
N TYR A 44 16.52 0.68 36.69
CA TYR A 44 15.74 -0.15 35.75
C TYR A 44 14.95 -1.26 36.46
N TRP A 45 15.58 -1.97 37.39
CA TRP A 45 14.90 -3.05 38.13
C TRP A 45 13.87 -2.53 39.12
N HIS A 46 14.13 -1.38 39.76
CA HIS A 46 13.18 -0.72 40.67
C HIS A 46 11.93 -0.24 39.91
N GLU A 47 12.08 0.35 38.73
CA GLU A 47 10.96 0.76 37.87
C GLU A 47 10.11 -0.43 37.38
N LYS A 48 10.69 -1.63 37.29
CA LYS A 48 9.99 -2.88 36.95
C LYS A 48 9.45 -3.62 38.18
N SER A 49 9.45 -3.00 39.37
CA SER A 49 8.97 -3.59 40.63
C SER A 49 9.73 -4.85 41.05
N HIS A 50 11.00 -4.99 40.65
CA HIS A 50 11.90 -6.06 41.07
C HIS A 50 12.95 -5.51 42.06
N ASP A 51 12.47 -5.03 43.21
CA ASP A 51 13.25 -4.28 44.20
C ASP A 51 14.45 -5.09 44.76
N GLU A 52 14.35 -6.42 44.81
CA GLU A 52 15.44 -7.29 45.24
C GLU A 52 16.68 -7.21 44.32
N LEU A 53 16.45 -7.20 43.00
CA LEU A 53 17.50 -7.09 41.98
C LEU A 53 18.08 -5.67 41.95
N ALA A 54 17.23 -4.66 42.18
CA ALA A 54 17.65 -3.27 42.32
C ALA A 54 18.60 -3.08 43.51
N MET A 55 18.27 -3.65 44.66
CA MET A 55 19.10 -3.65 45.86
C MET A 55 20.39 -4.46 45.67
N GLU A 56 20.38 -5.53 44.87
CA GLU A 56 21.60 -6.29 44.54
C GLU A 56 22.58 -5.47 43.67
N ALA A 57 22.07 -4.69 42.71
CA ALA A 57 22.88 -3.77 41.93
C ALA A 57 23.49 -2.65 42.79
N LEU A 58 22.74 -2.08 43.74
CA LEU A 58 23.27 -1.12 44.71
C LEU A 58 24.28 -1.73 45.68
N LYS A 59 24.10 -2.99 46.10
CA LYS A 59 25.12 -3.72 46.88
C LYS A 59 26.42 -3.87 46.09
N LYS A 60 26.36 -4.13 44.77
CA LYS A 60 27.54 -4.16 43.90
C LYS A 60 28.23 -2.80 43.83
N VAL A 61 27.46 -1.69 43.81
CA VAL A 61 28.03 -0.33 43.95
C VAL A 61 28.76 -0.18 45.29
N LEU A 62 28.15 -0.59 46.40
CA LEU A 62 28.77 -0.52 47.74
C LEU A 62 29.94 -1.50 47.95
N MET A 63 30.07 -2.53 47.11
CA MET A 63 31.26 -3.39 47.09
C MET A 63 32.45 -2.72 46.39
N VAL A 64 32.18 -1.85 45.41
CA VAL A 64 33.20 -1.08 44.68
C VAL A 64 33.56 0.21 45.43
N ASP A 65 32.57 0.87 46.03
CA ASP A 65 32.72 2.06 46.85
C ASP A 65 31.84 1.96 48.12
N ALA A 66 32.45 1.50 49.21
CA ALA A 66 31.76 1.20 50.47
C ALA A 66 31.14 2.42 51.18
N ASN A 67 31.53 3.63 50.77
CA ASN A 67 31.09 4.90 51.35
C ASN A 67 30.30 5.74 50.35
N ASN A 68 29.82 5.14 49.26
CA ASN A 68 29.07 5.86 48.25
C ASN A 68 27.75 6.42 48.82
N ALA A 69 27.69 7.74 49.01
CA ALA A 69 26.55 8.41 49.63
C ALA A 69 25.24 8.20 48.86
N GLN A 70 25.29 8.18 47.52
CA GLN A 70 24.11 7.97 46.66
C GLN A 70 23.57 6.54 46.79
N ALA A 71 24.44 5.52 46.80
CA ALA A 71 23.99 4.14 47.00
C ALA A 71 23.45 3.91 48.42
N LEU A 72 24.09 4.47 49.46
CA LEU A 72 23.58 4.40 50.84
C LEU A 72 22.22 5.10 51.00
N TYR A 73 22.02 6.23 50.31
CA TYR A 73 20.74 6.92 50.25
C TYR A 73 19.66 6.08 49.58
N LEU A 74 19.90 5.55 48.39
CA LEU A 74 18.92 4.73 47.65
C LEU A 74 18.58 3.44 48.41
N MET A 75 19.58 2.80 49.03
CA MET A 75 19.38 1.64 49.90
C MET A 75 18.47 1.97 51.10
N SER A 76 18.63 3.16 51.69
CA SER A 76 17.76 3.62 52.77
C SER A 76 16.36 3.96 52.30
N LEU A 77 16.23 4.64 51.15
CA LEU A 77 14.97 5.10 50.60
C LEU A 77 14.09 3.94 50.14
N TRP A 78 14.64 2.99 49.39
CA TRP A 78 13.88 1.85 48.85
C TRP A 78 13.55 0.81 49.93
N ALA A 79 14.43 0.62 50.92
CA ALA A 79 14.08 -0.14 52.13
C ALA A 79 12.91 0.52 52.89
N GLN A 80 12.86 1.84 52.92
CA GLN A 80 11.76 2.58 53.54
C GLN A 80 10.46 2.46 52.73
N GLN A 81 10.52 2.47 51.39
CA GLN A 81 9.36 2.30 50.51
C GLN A 81 8.78 0.88 50.54
N SER A 82 9.64 -0.14 50.63
CA SER A 82 9.24 -1.56 50.75
C SER A 82 8.74 -1.95 52.15
N GLY A 83 8.84 -1.04 53.13
CA GLY A 83 8.34 -1.23 54.50
C GLY A 83 9.35 -1.86 55.48
N ASP A 84 10.58 -2.14 55.05
CA ASP A 84 11.67 -2.61 55.93
C ASP A 84 12.35 -1.44 56.65
N LEU A 85 11.64 -0.91 57.67
CA LEU A 85 12.07 0.23 58.48
C LEU A 85 13.36 -0.03 59.25
N LYS A 86 13.68 -1.29 59.55
CA LYS A 86 14.88 -1.67 60.30
C LYS A 86 16.11 -1.54 59.42
N SER A 87 16.06 -2.09 58.21
CA SER A 87 17.15 -1.93 57.22
C SER A 87 17.28 -0.49 56.77
N ALA A 88 16.16 0.23 56.54
CA ALA A 88 16.19 1.65 56.20
C ALA A 88 16.92 2.49 57.27
N ALA A 89 16.64 2.26 58.55
CA ALA A 89 17.33 2.97 59.64
C ALA A 89 18.84 2.66 59.70
N GLN A 90 19.24 1.42 59.40
CA GLN A 90 20.65 1.02 59.35
C GLN A 90 21.40 1.73 58.22
N TRP A 91 20.84 1.74 57.00
CA TRP A 91 21.45 2.41 55.85
C TRP A 91 21.50 3.93 56.02
N ARG A 92 20.43 4.52 56.56
CA ARG A 92 20.40 5.94 56.94
C ARG A 92 21.46 6.29 57.98
N SER A 93 21.62 5.48 59.02
CA SER A 93 22.65 5.71 60.05
C SER A 93 24.05 5.67 59.44
N ARG A 94 24.28 4.71 58.53
CA ARG A 94 25.54 4.63 57.78
C ARG A 94 25.75 5.83 56.86
N LEU A 95 24.72 6.30 56.16
CA LEU A 95 24.78 7.54 55.38
C LEU A 95 25.10 8.76 56.27
N SER A 96 24.46 8.88 57.44
CA SER A 96 24.72 9.99 58.37
C SER A 96 26.12 9.97 58.97
N ALA A 97 26.74 8.79 59.12
CA ALA A 97 28.10 8.65 59.59
C ALA A 97 29.14 8.99 58.50
N VAL A 98 28.83 8.68 57.23
CA VAL A 98 29.71 8.91 56.08
C VAL A 98 29.60 10.34 55.55
N SER A 99 28.39 10.91 55.53
CA SER A 99 28.10 12.25 55.02
C SER A 99 27.09 12.96 55.93
N PRO A 100 27.52 13.55 57.08
CA PRO A 100 26.62 14.12 58.09
C PRO A 100 25.81 15.33 57.62
N GLN A 101 26.23 15.98 56.54
CA GLN A 101 25.58 17.16 55.94
C GLN A 101 24.93 16.82 54.58
N ASP A 102 24.71 15.54 54.28
CA ASP A 102 24.12 15.14 53.00
C ASP A 102 22.70 15.69 52.86
N PRO A 103 22.37 16.44 51.77
CA PRO A 103 21.01 16.94 51.52
C PRO A 103 19.97 15.81 51.50
N ASN A 104 20.37 14.59 51.16
CA ASN A 104 19.49 13.43 51.07
C ASN A 104 19.08 12.87 52.45
N LEU A 105 19.79 13.21 53.54
CA LEU A 105 19.36 12.85 54.91
C LEU A 105 18.06 13.55 55.29
N GLN A 106 17.90 14.80 54.86
CA GLN A 106 16.68 15.58 55.06
C GLN A 106 15.53 15.03 54.21
N ALA A 107 15.82 14.55 52.99
CA ALA A 107 14.84 13.85 52.15
C ALA A 107 14.34 12.55 52.81
N LEU A 108 15.23 11.78 53.44
CA LEU A 108 14.87 10.59 54.23
C LEU A 108 14.06 10.94 55.50
N ASP A 109 14.30 12.10 56.13
CA ASP A 109 13.53 12.57 57.29
C ASP A 109 12.12 12.97 56.90
N ASN A 110 11.98 13.68 55.77
CA ASN A 110 10.69 14.06 55.20
C ASN A 110 9.89 12.81 54.80
N ALA A 111 10.53 11.80 54.21
CA ALA A 111 9.89 10.51 53.89
C ALA A 111 9.38 9.80 55.17
N LYS A 112 10.12 9.89 56.28
CA LYS A 112 9.74 9.32 57.59
C LYS A 112 8.56 10.07 58.21
N GLN A 113 8.53 11.40 58.12
CA GLN A 113 7.41 12.22 58.57
C GLN A 113 6.12 11.88 57.80
N VAL A 114 6.18 11.72 56.47
CA VAL A 114 5.03 11.31 55.64
C VAL A 114 4.53 9.90 56.00
N GLN A 115 5.43 8.98 56.41
CA GLN A 115 5.08 7.62 56.82
C GLN A 115 4.44 7.53 58.22
N GLN A 116 4.66 8.53 59.08
CA GLN A 116 4.05 8.64 60.41
C GLN A 116 2.65 9.27 60.40
N ILE A 117 2.21 9.80 59.27
CA ILE A 117 0.87 10.38 59.09
C ILE A 117 -0.16 9.25 59.13
N PRO A 118 -1.18 9.30 60.02
CA PRO A 118 -2.23 8.30 60.07
C PRO A 118 -2.95 8.23 58.71
N ARG A 119 -2.74 7.13 57.96
CA ARG A 119 -3.27 6.97 56.60
C ARG A 119 -4.79 7.21 56.52
N GLY A 120 -5.53 6.85 57.56
CA GLY A 120 -6.98 7.09 57.64
C GLY A 120 -7.36 8.57 57.74
N GLN A 121 -6.60 9.40 58.46
CA GLN A 121 -6.89 10.83 58.58
C GLN A 121 -6.46 11.61 57.34
N LEU A 122 -5.35 11.23 56.71
CA LEU A 122 -4.93 11.78 55.43
C LEU A 122 -5.95 11.49 54.32
N GLU A 123 -6.47 10.26 54.26
CA GLU A 123 -7.50 9.91 53.28
C GLU A 123 -8.83 10.59 53.59
N LEU A 124 -9.18 10.78 54.87
CA LEU A 124 -10.34 11.58 55.27
C LEU A 124 -10.21 13.05 54.82
N ALA A 125 -9.05 13.68 55.00
CA ALA A 125 -8.81 15.06 54.55
C ALA A 125 -8.95 15.19 53.02
N ARG A 126 -8.40 14.22 52.27
CA ARG A 126 -8.54 14.16 50.80
C ARG A 126 -9.98 13.90 50.36
N GLN A 127 -10.69 13.02 51.05
CA GLN A 127 -12.10 12.73 50.79
C GLN A 127 -12.96 13.97 51.04
N GLN A 128 -12.75 14.67 52.15
CA GLN A 128 -13.43 15.92 52.49
C GLN A 128 -13.14 17.00 51.45
N ALA A 129 -11.87 17.16 51.04
CA ALA A 129 -11.46 18.10 50.00
C ALA A 129 -12.15 17.79 48.65
N ARG A 130 -12.18 16.52 48.23
CA ARG A 130 -12.87 16.07 47.01
C ARG A 130 -14.39 16.26 47.07
N SER A 131 -14.98 16.15 48.26
CA SER A 131 -16.42 16.38 48.48
C SER A 131 -16.82 17.86 48.48
N GLY A 132 -15.85 18.79 48.39
CA GLY A 132 -16.07 20.23 48.44
C GLY A 132 -16.28 20.78 49.86
N ASN A 133 -16.13 19.96 50.90
CA ASN A 133 -16.21 20.40 52.30
C ASN A 133 -14.86 20.96 52.77
N ILE A 134 -14.49 22.12 52.23
CA ILE A 134 -13.16 22.73 52.37
C ILE A 134 -12.83 23.05 53.83
N SER A 135 -13.79 23.56 54.60
CA SER A 135 -13.57 23.91 56.02
C SER A 135 -13.27 22.68 56.88
N ALA A 136 -13.99 21.57 56.70
CA ALA A 136 -13.70 20.31 57.38
C ALA A 136 -12.38 19.71 56.93
N ALA A 137 -12.07 19.77 55.62
CA ALA A 137 -10.82 19.27 55.08
C ALA A 137 -9.61 20.02 55.66
N LEU A 138 -9.67 21.35 55.74
CA LEU A 138 -8.60 22.18 56.31
C LEU A 138 -8.40 21.91 57.80
N ALA A 139 -9.48 21.71 58.56
CA ALA A 139 -9.39 21.31 59.97
C ALA A 139 -8.67 19.95 60.10
N THR A 140 -9.04 18.96 59.28
CA THR A 140 -8.37 17.65 59.27
C THR A 140 -6.91 17.77 58.83
N TRP A 141 -6.59 18.55 57.79
CA TRP A 141 -5.21 18.84 57.37
C TRP A 141 -4.37 19.45 58.49
N GLN A 142 -4.91 20.41 59.24
CA GLN A 142 -4.20 21.05 60.35
C GLN A 142 -3.90 20.07 61.49
N THR A 143 -4.75 19.06 61.74
CA THR A 143 -4.44 18.01 62.72
C THR A 143 -3.29 17.09 62.31
N LEU A 144 -2.92 17.07 61.02
CA LEU A 144 -1.80 16.30 60.49
C LEU A 144 -0.46 17.04 60.59
N PHE A 145 -0.46 18.33 60.95
CA PHE A 145 0.73 19.17 60.99
C PHE A 145 1.23 19.37 62.42
N THR A 146 2.54 19.60 62.56
CA THR A 146 3.15 20.00 63.83
C THR A 146 3.54 21.47 63.74
N GLY A 147 2.63 22.37 64.17
CA GLY A 147 2.74 23.83 63.99
C GLY A 147 1.92 24.35 62.79
N ASP A 148 2.07 25.64 62.47
CA ASP A 148 1.25 26.33 61.46
C ASP A 148 1.69 26.10 60.00
N GLN A 149 2.74 25.29 59.77
CA GLN A 149 3.29 25.03 58.44
C GLN A 149 3.08 23.57 57.99
N PRO A 150 2.58 23.35 56.77
CA PRO A 150 2.42 22.00 56.24
C PRO A 150 3.79 21.36 55.93
N PRO A 151 3.95 20.03 56.12
CA PRO A 151 5.12 19.29 55.65
C PRO A 151 5.33 19.47 54.14
N SER A 152 6.59 19.47 53.69
CA SER A 152 6.96 19.79 52.31
C SER A 152 6.22 18.96 51.26
N GLY A 153 6.04 17.65 51.50
CA GLY A 153 5.32 16.75 50.58
C GLY A 153 3.79 16.95 50.52
N LEU A 154 3.19 17.68 51.46
CA LEU A 154 1.73 17.91 51.54
C LEU A 154 1.34 19.37 51.32
N ALA A 155 2.31 20.29 51.30
CA ALA A 155 2.06 21.71 51.08
C ALA A 155 1.28 22.00 49.78
N PRO A 156 1.58 21.36 48.61
CA PRO A 156 0.81 21.58 47.39
C PRO A 156 -0.67 21.20 47.54
N GLU A 157 -0.98 20.06 48.17
CA GLU A 157 -2.36 19.57 48.39
C GLU A 157 -3.12 20.44 49.41
N TYR A 158 -2.45 20.86 50.47
CA TYR A 158 -3.02 21.73 51.50
C TYR A 158 -3.42 23.10 50.95
N TYR A 159 -2.50 23.78 50.26
CA TYR A 159 -2.78 25.10 49.69
C TYR A 159 -3.77 25.03 48.51
N LEU A 160 -3.79 23.94 47.73
CA LEU A 160 -4.85 23.70 46.74
C LEU A 160 -6.22 23.53 47.39
N THR A 161 -6.30 22.80 48.51
CA THR A 161 -7.54 22.67 49.29
C THR A 161 -7.98 24.03 49.83
N MET A 162 -7.05 24.81 50.38
CA MET A 162 -7.30 26.16 50.90
C MET A 162 -7.80 27.13 49.82
N ALA A 163 -7.23 27.05 48.61
CA ALA A 163 -7.66 27.86 47.48
C ALA A 163 -9.07 27.55 46.98
N GLY A 164 -9.64 26.39 47.36
CA GLY A 164 -11.02 26.03 47.09
C GLY A 164 -12.04 26.91 47.83
N ASP A 165 -11.66 27.55 48.94
CA ASP A 165 -12.48 28.56 49.62
C ASP A 165 -12.18 29.96 49.06
N LYS A 166 -13.23 30.65 48.62
CA LYS A 166 -13.10 31.99 48.04
C LYS A 166 -12.51 33.03 49.00
N SER A 167 -12.73 32.86 50.30
CA SER A 167 -12.24 33.76 51.36
C SER A 167 -10.78 33.53 51.72
N LEU A 168 -10.30 32.28 51.62
CA LEU A 168 -8.93 31.88 51.94
C LEU A 168 -7.99 31.89 50.73
N TYR A 169 -8.52 32.07 49.52
CA TYR A 169 -7.74 32.14 48.28
C TYR A 169 -6.50 33.05 48.33
N PRO A 170 -6.55 34.31 48.83
CA PRO A 170 -5.36 35.16 48.91
C PRO A 170 -4.29 34.61 49.85
N GLN A 171 -4.70 33.97 50.95
CA GLN A 171 -3.80 33.33 51.92
C GLN A 171 -3.16 32.08 51.31
N ALA A 172 -3.91 31.29 50.54
CA ALA A 172 -3.40 30.11 49.83
C ALA A 172 -2.35 30.48 48.78
N VAL A 173 -2.60 31.52 47.98
CA VAL A 173 -1.64 32.02 46.98
C VAL A 173 -0.37 32.54 47.67
N SER A 174 -0.52 33.38 48.70
CA SER A 174 0.63 33.95 49.42
C SER A 174 1.46 32.87 50.14
N GLY A 175 0.80 31.93 50.82
CA GLY A 175 1.47 30.83 51.52
C GLY A 175 2.22 29.90 50.59
N LEU A 176 1.64 29.57 49.43
CA LEU A 176 2.30 28.73 48.43
C LEU A 176 3.43 29.46 47.70
N GLN A 177 3.29 30.76 47.42
CA GLN A 177 4.39 31.59 46.88
C GLN A 177 5.58 31.66 47.85
N GLN A 178 5.32 31.85 49.15
CA GLN A 178 6.37 31.85 50.17
C GLN A 178 7.03 30.47 50.30
N PHE A 179 6.26 29.39 50.19
CA PHE A 179 6.78 28.02 50.17
C PHE A 179 7.69 27.78 48.95
N ILE A 180 7.29 28.20 47.75
CA ILE A 180 8.10 28.08 46.53
C ILE A 180 9.38 28.92 46.63
N ALA A 181 9.33 30.10 47.25
CA ALA A 181 10.51 30.93 47.48
C ALA A 181 11.55 30.25 48.39
N GLN A 182 11.10 29.41 49.33
CA GLN A 182 11.96 28.62 50.23
C GLN A 182 12.38 27.28 49.61
N HIS A 183 11.59 26.73 48.68
CA HIS A 183 11.81 25.45 48.00
C HIS A 183 11.73 25.58 46.47
N PRO A 184 12.66 26.32 45.82
CA PRO A 184 12.56 26.64 44.39
C PRO A 184 12.67 25.43 43.45
N GLN A 185 13.14 24.27 43.94
CA GLN A 185 13.24 23.02 43.18
C GLN A 185 11.97 22.16 43.24
N ASP A 186 10.96 22.51 44.05
CA ASP A 186 9.71 21.75 44.14
C ASP A 186 8.77 22.08 42.97
N ASN A 187 8.85 21.27 41.91
CA ASN A 187 7.98 21.38 40.75
C ASN A 187 6.50 21.13 41.09
N GLY A 188 6.19 20.31 42.10
CA GLY A 188 4.83 20.04 42.54
C GLY A 188 4.15 21.28 43.12
N ALA A 189 4.88 22.04 43.92
CA ALA A 189 4.40 23.33 44.46
C ALA A 189 4.19 24.38 43.36
N ARG A 190 5.08 24.47 42.37
CA ARG A 190 4.94 25.38 41.22
C ARG A 190 3.72 25.03 40.36
N ILE A 191 3.48 23.75 40.11
CA ILE A 191 2.29 23.29 39.38
C ILE A 191 1.02 23.62 40.18
N ALA A 192 1.02 23.37 41.50
CA ALA A 192 -0.10 23.74 42.37
C ALA A 192 -0.40 25.25 42.33
N LEU A 193 0.62 26.12 42.30
CA LEU A 193 0.42 27.57 42.15
C LEU A 193 -0.20 27.90 40.79
N GLY A 194 0.32 27.31 39.71
CA GLY A 194 -0.26 27.44 38.37
C GLY A 194 -1.74 27.06 38.35
N LYS A 195 -2.13 25.94 38.97
CA LYS A 195 -3.53 25.53 39.10
C LYS A 195 -4.37 26.54 39.89
N ILE A 196 -3.91 27.00 41.05
CA ILE A 196 -4.65 27.96 41.89
C ILE A 196 -4.92 29.24 41.10
N LEU A 197 -3.94 29.76 40.36
CA LEU A 197 -4.10 30.98 39.57
C LEU A 197 -5.17 30.83 38.48
N THR A 198 -5.46 29.62 38.00
CA THR A 198 -6.53 29.36 37.01
C THR A 198 -7.94 29.46 37.58
N PHE A 199 -8.13 29.39 38.90
CA PHE A 199 -9.45 29.40 39.53
C PHE A 199 -10.17 30.75 39.39
N ARG A 200 -9.43 31.86 39.19
CA ARG A 200 -9.99 33.21 39.08
C ARG A 200 -9.70 33.79 37.69
N GLU A 201 -10.72 34.38 37.08
CA GLU A 201 -10.60 35.01 35.76
C GLU A 201 -9.42 36.00 35.64
N PRO A 202 -9.19 36.92 36.60
CA PRO A 202 -8.12 37.92 36.47
C PRO A 202 -6.71 37.32 36.47
N THR A 203 -6.50 36.18 37.12
CA THR A 203 -5.19 35.52 37.25
C THR A 203 -5.04 34.29 36.34
N ARG A 204 -6.10 33.94 35.59
CA ARG A 204 -6.14 32.70 34.80
C ARG A 204 -5.10 32.67 33.69
N ARG A 205 -4.87 33.81 33.03
CA ARG A 205 -3.86 33.94 31.97
C ARG A 205 -2.43 33.75 32.51
N ASP A 206 -2.16 34.28 33.70
CA ASP A 206 -0.87 34.07 34.39
C ASP A 206 -0.68 32.59 34.77
N GLY A 207 -1.73 31.94 35.27
CA GLY A 207 -1.75 30.51 35.57
C GLY A 207 -1.54 29.63 34.32
N ILE A 208 -2.16 29.98 33.20
CA ILE A 208 -1.98 29.32 31.90
C ILE A 208 -0.53 29.43 31.44
N GLY A 209 0.06 30.63 31.49
CA GLY A 209 1.47 30.83 31.13
C GLY A 209 2.41 29.95 31.96
N MET A 210 2.20 29.93 33.29
CA MET A 210 3.00 29.12 34.20
C MET A 210 2.86 27.61 33.96
N LEU A 211 1.64 27.11 33.71
CA LEU A 211 1.40 25.69 33.42
C LEU A 211 1.94 25.28 32.04
N GLN A 212 1.89 26.17 31.05
CA GLN A 212 2.34 25.90 29.69
C GLN A 212 3.84 25.58 29.62
N ASP A 213 4.66 26.32 30.36
CA ASP A 213 6.11 26.10 30.45
C ASP A 213 6.49 24.73 31.06
N MET A 214 5.66 24.20 31.95
CA MET A 214 5.92 22.94 32.66
C MET A 214 5.26 21.71 32.01
N ALA A 215 4.33 21.90 31.08
CA ALA A 215 3.51 20.82 30.53
C ALA A 215 4.28 19.83 29.62
N SER A 216 5.44 20.18 29.07
CA SER A 216 6.24 19.27 28.22
C SER A 216 6.86 18.09 28.97
N GLY A 217 6.99 18.17 30.30
CA GLY A 217 7.61 17.13 31.14
C GLY A 217 6.74 16.64 32.30
N ASN A 218 5.49 17.12 32.42
CA ASN A 218 4.62 16.77 33.55
C ASN A 218 3.14 16.59 33.14
N PRO A 219 2.59 15.34 33.18
CA PRO A 219 1.21 15.05 32.80
C PRO A 219 0.13 15.78 33.61
N ASP A 220 0.41 16.16 34.86
CA ASP A 220 -0.53 16.86 35.73
C ASP A 220 -0.63 18.36 35.40
N ALA A 221 0.50 18.98 35.06
CA ALA A 221 0.54 20.34 34.52
C ALA A 221 -0.20 20.43 33.18
N ASP A 222 0.00 19.44 32.32
CA ASP A 222 -0.63 19.37 30.99
C ASP A 222 -2.16 19.20 31.07
N LYS A 223 -2.66 18.30 31.92
CA LYS A 223 -4.11 18.17 32.19
C LYS A 223 -4.72 19.46 32.77
N SER A 224 -3.99 20.13 33.66
CA SER A 224 -4.47 21.36 34.29
C SER A 224 -4.49 22.54 33.31
N LEU A 225 -3.52 22.61 32.41
CA LEU A 225 -3.49 23.58 31.31
C LEU A 225 -4.70 23.40 30.39
N ARG A 226 -5.02 22.16 30.02
CA ARG A 226 -6.23 21.84 29.23
C ARG A 226 -7.49 22.43 29.88
N GLN A 227 -7.66 22.16 31.17
CA GLN A 227 -8.83 22.63 31.93
C GLN A 227 -8.87 24.16 32.00
N ALA A 228 -7.71 24.80 32.18
CA ALA A 228 -7.61 26.25 32.23
C ALA A 228 -7.96 26.93 30.90
N LEU A 229 -7.56 26.33 29.76
CA LEU A 229 -7.95 26.78 28.42
C LEU A 229 -9.47 26.67 28.21
N LEU A 230 -10.10 25.59 28.68
CA LEU A 230 -11.56 25.43 28.60
C LEU A 230 -12.33 26.38 29.52
N TRP A 231 -11.75 26.78 30.64
CA TRP A 231 -12.36 27.80 31.50
C TRP A 231 -12.16 29.21 30.95
N LEU A 232 -11.07 29.48 30.22
CA LEU A 232 -10.76 30.83 29.73
C LEU A 232 -11.88 31.36 28.82
N GLY A 233 -12.35 32.58 29.08
CA GLY A 233 -13.17 33.34 28.13
C GLY A 233 -12.27 33.85 27.00
N PRO A 234 -12.24 33.20 25.82
CA PRO A 234 -11.22 33.47 24.82
C PRO A 234 -11.49 34.80 24.11
N THR A 235 -10.46 35.61 23.98
CA THR A 235 -10.44 36.82 23.15
C THR A 235 -9.55 36.61 21.93
N ALA A 236 -9.64 37.49 20.92
CA ALA A 236 -8.84 37.38 19.71
C ALA A 236 -7.32 37.38 19.96
N GLY A 237 -6.85 37.93 21.09
CA GLY A 237 -5.43 37.93 21.48
C GLY A 237 -4.94 36.65 22.15
N ASP A 238 -5.82 35.71 22.50
CA ASP A 238 -5.47 34.49 23.24
C ASP A 238 -5.05 33.32 22.32
N GLU A 239 -4.99 33.55 20.99
CA GLU A 239 -4.74 32.51 19.97
C GLU A 239 -3.47 31.68 20.23
N GLN A 240 -2.40 32.34 20.70
CA GLN A 240 -1.10 31.70 20.94
C GLN A 240 -1.17 30.55 21.96
N TYR A 241 -2.01 30.66 23.00
CA TYR A 241 -2.17 29.62 24.01
C TYR A 241 -2.82 28.36 23.41
N TYR A 242 -3.84 28.55 22.57
CA TYR A 242 -4.54 27.45 21.89
C TYR A 242 -3.69 26.81 20.79
N GLN A 243 -2.92 27.59 20.03
CA GLN A 243 -2.00 27.04 19.02
C GLN A 243 -0.90 26.18 19.66
N THR A 244 -0.34 26.64 20.78
CA THR A 244 0.69 25.88 21.51
C THR A 244 0.12 24.57 22.08
N TRP A 245 -1.14 24.58 22.53
CA TRP A 245 -1.85 23.37 22.93
C TRP A 245 -2.01 22.39 21.76
N ILE A 246 -2.51 22.85 20.61
CA ILE A 246 -2.76 22.01 19.43
C ILE A 246 -1.47 21.41 18.86
N GLN A 247 -0.35 22.14 18.90
CA GLN A 247 0.95 21.60 18.47
C GLN A 247 1.39 20.39 19.30
N ARG A 248 1.02 20.33 20.59
CA ARG A 248 1.32 19.21 21.48
C ARG A 248 0.24 18.14 21.48
N HIS A 249 -1.02 18.53 21.29
CA HIS A 249 -2.21 17.66 21.35
C HIS A 249 -3.08 17.80 20.09
N PRO A 250 -2.61 17.32 18.93
CA PRO A 250 -3.31 17.50 17.65
C PRO A 250 -4.69 16.82 17.60
N ASP A 251 -4.94 15.84 18.47
CA ASP A 251 -6.20 15.10 18.53
C ASP A 251 -7.28 15.75 19.42
N ASP A 252 -6.94 16.76 20.23
CA ASP A 252 -7.87 17.39 21.18
C ASP A 252 -8.73 18.49 20.54
N LYS A 253 -9.78 18.06 19.86
CA LYS A 253 -10.73 18.94 19.14
C LYS A 253 -11.58 19.81 20.08
N GLU A 254 -11.75 19.43 21.34
CA GLU A 254 -12.65 20.12 22.28
C GLU A 254 -12.12 21.52 22.63
N VAL A 255 -10.83 21.62 22.96
CA VAL A 255 -10.16 22.90 23.28
C VAL A 255 -10.15 23.84 22.07
N GLN A 256 -9.94 23.30 20.87
CA GLN A 256 -10.00 24.06 19.63
C GLN A 256 -11.42 24.56 19.34
N ASN A 257 -12.44 23.74 19.57
CA ASN A 257 -13.83 24.11 19.37
C ASN A 257 -14.30 25.17 20.38
N HIS A 258 -13.83 25.13 21.63
CA HIS A 258 -14.11 26.16 22.63
C HIS A 258 -13.66 27.56 22.18
N TYR A 259 -12.42 27.67 21.67
CA TYR A 259 -11.89 28.91 21.09
C TYR A 259 -12.72 29.39 19.89
N ARG A 260 -12.99 28.48 18.93
CA ARG A 260 -13.76 28.78 17.71
C ARG A 260 -15.18 29.28 18.00
N ASN A 261 -15.87 28.64 18.95
CA ASN A 261 -17.25 28.98 19.31
C ASN A 261 -17.36 30.37 19.95
N ALA A 262 -16.40 30.73 20.82
CA ALA A 262 -16.38 32.04 21.46
C ALA A 262 -16.13 33.18 20.47
N ILE A 263 -15.20 33.00 19.52
CA ILE A 263 -14.90 33.99 18.47
C ILE A 263 -16.05 34.10 17.45
N GLY A 264 -16.69 32.98 17.09
CA GLY A 264 -17.81 32.97 16.12
C GLY A 264 -19.04 33.77 16.57
N GLY A 265 -19.29 33.91 17.87
CA GLY A 265 -20.39 34.72 18.40
C GLY A 265 -20.26 36.23 18.11
N VAL A 266 -19.03 36.76 18.05
CA VAL A 266 -18.76 38.18 17.79
C VAL A 266 -18.94 38.52 16.31
N ALA A 267 -18.47 37.65 15.41
CA ALA A 267 -18.62 37.81 13.96
C ALA A 267 -20.10 37.73 13.50
N LYS A 268 -20.92 36.90 14.17
CA LYS A 268 -22.37 36.81 13.91
C LYS A 268 -23.09 38.14 14.11
N GLY A 269 -22.79 38.87 15.19
CA GLY A 269 -23.39 40.18 15.47
C GLY A 269 -23.04 41.25 14.43
N ALA A 270 -21.79 41.24 13.95
CA ALA A 270 -21.34 42.15 12.90
C ALA A 270 -22.03 41.87 11.55
N GLY A 271 -22.18 40.60 11.17
CA GLY A 271 -22.81 40.21 9.90
C GLY A 271 -24.26 40.68 9.74
N PHE A 272 -25.07 40.64 10.81
CA PHE A 272 -26.43 41.17 10.76
C PHE A 272 -26.49 42.71 10.74
N ALA A 273 -25.55 43.40 11.38
CA ALA A 273 -25.45 44.86 11.30
C ALA A 273 -25.10 45.32 9.87
N ASP A 274 -24.18 44.61 9.20
CA ASP A 274 -23.81 44.88 7.80
C ASP A 274 -24.95 44.56 6.83
N LEU A 275 -25.71 43.50 7.07
CA LEU A 275 -26.88 43.14 6.25
C LEU A 275 -27.98 44.21 6.33
N ASN A 276 -28.27 44.70 7.54
CA ASN A 276 -29.29 45.72 7.76
C ASN A 276 -28.89 47.10 7.20
N SER A 277 -27.58 47.35 7.00
CA SER A 277 -27.09 48.58 6.37
C SER A 277 -26.98 48.50 4.84
N GLY A 278 -27.36 47.37 4.23
CA GLY A 278 -27.33 47.15 2.77
C GLY A 278 -25.95 46.74 2.22
N ASN A 279 -24.94 46.57 3.08
CA ASN A 279 -23.59 46.15 2.70
C ASN A 279 -23.50 44.63 2.54
N THR A 280 -24.16 44.10 1.50
CA THR A 280 -24.33 42.65 1.32
C THR A 280 -23.03 41.87 1.08
N ASP A 281 -21.95 42.52 0.63
CA ASP A 281 -20.64 41.88 0.46
C ASP A 281 -19.84 41.81 1.78
N ALA A 282 -19.92 42.84 2.63
CA ALA A 282 -19.31 42.82 3.97
C ALA A 282 -20.03 41.81 4.88
N ALA A 283 -21.37 41.83 4.87
CA ALA A 283 -22.19 40.87 5.61
C ALA A 283 -21.90 39.42 5.22
N ARG A 284 -21.68 39.15 3.93
CA ARG A 284 -21.29 37.82 3.44
C ARG A 284 -19.97 37.37 4.06
N GLY A 285 -18.94 38.23 4.07
CA GLY A 285 -17.64 37.88 4.65
C GLY A 285 -17.74 37.52 6.14
N GLN A 286 -18.55 38.27 6.90
CA GLN A 286 -18.79 37.99 8.32
C GLN A 286 -19.53 36.66 8.53
N PHE A 287 -20.59 36.37 7.75
CA PHE A 287 -21.32 35.10 7.86
C PHE A 287 -20.51 33.90 7.37
N GLU A 288 -19.67 34.05 6.35
CA GLU A 288 -18.74 33.00 5.90
C GLU A 288 -17.71 32.66 6.98
N GLN A 289 -17.19 33.67 7.69
CA GLN A 289 -16.30 33.45 8.83
C GLN A 289 -16.97 32.65 9.95
N VAL A 290 -18.26 32.94 10.24
CA VAL A 290 -19.05 32.17 11.20
C VAL A 290 -19.29 30.73 10.72
N LEU A 291 -19.57 30.54 9.42
CA LEU A 291 -19.84 29.21 8.84
C LEU A 291 -18.58 28.36 8.67
N GLN A 292 -17.40 28.97 8.55
CA GLN A 292 -16.11 28.25 8.62
C GLN A 292 -15.86 27.71 10.03
N ALA A 293 -16.27 28.44 11.07
CA ALA A 293 -16.14 28.02 12.46
C ALA A 293 -17.24 27.04 12.90
N ASN A 294 -18.49 27.30 12.50
CA ASN A 294 -19.66 26.48 12.77
C ASN A 294 -20.52 26.31 11.49
N PRO A 295 -20.32 25.22 10.73
CA PRO A 295 -21.07 24.95 9.48
C PRO A 295 -22.58 24.73 9.65
N GLN A 296 -23.09 24.64 10.87
CA GLN A 296 -24.49 24.40 11.21
C GLN A 296 -25.10 25.58 11.99
N ASP A 297 -24.52 26.77 11.89
CA ASP A 297 -25.08 27.96 12.54
C ASP A 297 -26.36 28.45 11.84
N ALA A 298 -27.51 28.30 12.51
CA ALA A 298 -28.83 28.60 11.92
C ALA A 298 -28.99 30.07 11.53
N ASP A 299 -28.36 31.00 12.25
CA ASP A 299 -28.51 32.44 12.00
C ASP A 299 -27.58 32.90 10.87
N ALA A 300 -26.33 32.44 10.84
CA ALA A 300 -25.44 32.74 9.72
C ALA A 300 -25.96 32.13 8.41
N LEU A 301 -26.57 30.93 8.45
CA LEU A 301 -27.27 30.35 7.31
C LEU A 301 -28.48 31.20 6.87
N ALA A 302 -29.28 31.71 7.81
CA ALA A 302 -30.39 32.60 7.47
C ALA A 302 -29.89 33.91 6.84
N GLY A 303 -28.81 34.49 7.38
CA GLY A 303 -28.14 35.67 6.83
C GLY A 303 -27.67 35.48 5.38
N MET A 304 -27.06 34.32 5.08
CA MET A 304 -26.69 33.95 3.70
C MET A 304 -27.92 33.79 2.79
N GLY A 305 -29.02 33.27 3.32
CA GLY A 305 -30.29 33.15 2.61
C GLY A 305 -30.89 34.50 2.20
N TYR A 306 -30.89 35.48 3.11
CA TYR A 306 -31.37 36.84 2.83
C TYR A 306 -30.48 37.57 1.81
N ILE A 307 -29.15 37.40 1.90
CA ILE A 307 -28.20 37.94 0.91
C ILE A 307 -28.46 37.35 -0.48
N ALA A 308 -28.72 36.04 -0.58
CA ALA A 308 -29.03 35.38 -1.84
C ALA A 308 -30.34 35.89 -2.46
N GLN A 309 -31.37 36.13 -1.63
CA GLN A 309 -32.65 36.68 -2.07
C GLN A 309 -32.51 38.12 -2.62
N GLN A 310 -31.71 38.98 -1.98
CA GLN A 310 -31.43 40.34 -2.47
C GLN A 310 -30.67 40.36 -3.80
N ARG A 311 -29.88 39.31 -4.09
CA ARG A 311 -29.13 39.16 -5.35
C ARG A 311 -29.92 38.46 -6.47
N GLY A 312 -31.16 38.04 -6.19
CA GLY A 312 -32.02 37.32 -7.15
C GLY A 312 -31.69 35.83 -7.30
N ASP A 313 -30.86 35.26 -6.41
CA ASP A 313 -30.57 33.82 -6.37
C ASP A 313 -31.55 33.12 -5.42
N TYR A 314 -32.79 32.95 -5.90
CA TYR A 314 -33.88 32.38 -5.13
C TYR A 314 -33.68 30.89 -4.79
N ALA A 315 -32.89 30.16 -5.58
CA ALA A 315 -32.57 28.76 -5.32
C ALA A 315 -31.60 28.61 -4.13
N ALA A 316 -30.52 29.40 -4.12
CA ALA A 316 -29.61 29.44 -2.99
C ALA A 316 -30.30 29.98 -1.73
N ALA A 317 -31.14 31.02 -1.88
CA ALA A 317 -31.93 31.56 -0.77
C ALA A 317 -32.83 30.49 -0.13
N ALA A 318 -33.56 29.71 -0.92
CA ALA A 318 -34.42 28.64 -0.42
C ALA A 318 -33.63 27.53 0.29
N GLN A 319 -32.43 27.18 -0.19
CA GLN A 319 -31.58 26.17 0.43
C GLN A 319 -31.04 26.62 1.79
N TYR A 320 -30.47 27.84 1.84
CA TYR A 320 -29.93 28.40 3.07
C TYR A 320 -31.01 28.63 4.13
N LEU A 321 -32.18 29.16 3.75
CA LEU A 321 -33.31 29.40 4.66
C LEU A 321 -33.97 28.09 5.14
N ASN A 322 -34.11 27.06 4.29
CA ASN A 322 -34.62 25.75 4.73
C ASN A 322 -33.65 25.06 5.69
N ARG A 323 -32.35 25.14 5.44
CA ARG A 323 -31.34 24.58 6.34
C ARG A 323 -31.35 25.31 7.67
N ALA A 324 -31.41 26.65 7.65
CA ALA A 324 -31.59 27.47 8.84
C ALA A 324 -32.87 27.10 9.62
N ALA A 325 -34.00 26.90 8.94
CA ALA A 325 -35.26 26.50 9.57
C ALA A 325 -35.19 25.09 10.19
N SER A 326 -34.52 24.14 9.53
CA SER A 326 -34.38 22.74 10.00
C SER A 326 -33.54 22.59 11.26
N LEU A 327 -32.70 23.58 11.57
CA LEU A 327 -31.86 23.62 12.76
C LEU A 327 -32.63 24.09 14.02
N GLY A 328 -33.90 24.50 13.87
CA GLY A 328 -34.79 24.88 14.97
C GLY A 328 -34.62 26.31 15.49
N GLY A 329 -35.34 26.67 16.55
CA GLY A 329 -35.33 27.99 17.19
C GLY A 329 -36.60 28.82 16.96
N ASP A 330 -36.75 29.92 17.70
CA ASP A 330 -37.98 30.74 17.75
C ASP A 330 -38.38 31.32 16.37
N GLN A 331 -37.42 31.53 15.47
CA GLN A 331 -37.65 32.02 14.11
C GLN A 331 -37.77 30.91 13.05
N SER A 332 -37.77 29.63 13.43
CA SER A 332 -37.79 28.50 12.49
C SER A 332 -39.03 28.51 11.59
N ALA A 333 -40.21 28.83 12.13
CA ALA A 333 -41.46 28.89 11.35
C ALA A 333 -41.46 30.03 10.32
N GLU A 334 -40.96 31.20 10.68
CA GLU A 334 -40.87 32.37 9.79
C GLU A 334 -39.84 32.13 8.68
N ARG A 335 -38.66 31.60 9.03
CA ARG A 335 -37.61 31.22 8.07
C ARG A 335 -38.08 30.13 7.13
N LYS A 336 -38.93 29.20 7.61
CA LYS A 336 -39.54 28.17 6.77
C LYS A 336 -40.47 28.77 5.72
N GLN A 337 -41.33 29.72 6.11
CA GLN A 337 -42.21 30.43 5.19
C GLN A 337 -41.42 31.23 4.14
N GLN A 338 -40.36 31.92 4.54
CA GLN A 338 -39.48 32.65 3.62
C GLN A 338 -38.73 31.72 2.67
N ALA A 339 -38.33 30.53 3.14
CA ALA A 339 -37.72 29.51 2.31
C ALA A 339 -38.70 28.96 1.25
N ASP A 340 -39.97 28.80 1.62
CA ASP A 340 -41.03 28.34 0.70
C ASP A 340 -41.36 29.40 -0.36
N ASP A 341 -41.35 30.69 0.00
CA ASP A 341 -41.51 31.80 -0.94
C ASP A 341 -40.31 31.92 -1.90
N ALA A 342 -39.07 31.80 -1.39
CA ALA A 342 -37.88 31.75 -2.23
C ALA A 342 -37.89 30.52 -3.16
N ALA A 343 -38.37 29.36 -2.68
CA ALA A 343 -38.50 28.17 -3.50
C ALA A 343 -39.51 28.37 -4.64
N PHE A 344 -40.65 29.00 -4.37
CA PHE A 344 -41.67 29.32 -5.38
C PHE A 344 -41.10 30.22 -6.50
N TYR A 345 -40.45 31.34 -6.14
CA TYR A 345 -39.86 32.24 -7.14
C TYR A 345 -38.64 31.63 -7.83
N GLY A 346 -37.90 30.74 -7.16
CA GLY A 346 -36.84 29.94 -7.77
C GLY A 346 -37.37 28.95 -8.82
N GLN A 347 -38.49 28.28 -8.56
CA GLN A 347 -39.15 27.40 -9.53
C GLN A 347 -39.71 28.18 -10.73
N LEU A 348 -40.30 29.36 -10.49
CA LEU A 348 -40.74 30.25 -11.56
C LEU A 348 -39.55 30.79 -12.39
N ALA A 349 -38.44 31.18 -11.73
CA ALA A 349 -37.21 31.60 -12.40
C ALA A 349 -36.59 30.45 -13.21
N GLY A 350 -36.67 29.21 -12.73
CA GLY A 350 -36.28 28.02 -13.46
C GLY A 350 -37.13 27.79 -14.72
N ALA A 351 -38.45 27.96 -14.62
CA ALA A 351 -39.34 27.90 -15.78
C ALA A 351 -39.03 29.03 -16.79
N GLN A 352 -38.76 30.25 -16.31
CA GLN A 352 -38.34 31.39 -17.14
C GLN A 352 -36.97 31.17 -17.80
N ALA A 353 -36.02 30.54 -17.11
CA ALA A 353 -34.70 30.19 -17.64
C ALA A 353 -34.82 29.11 -18.72
N ALA A 354 -35.60 28.05 -18.48
CA ALA A 354 -35.90 27.01 -19.48
C ALA A 354 -36.49 27.62 -20.76
N TYR A 355 -37.38 28.61 -20.59
CA TYR A 355 -37.94 29.35 -21.72
C TYR A 355 -36.91 30.22 -22.44
N LYS A 356 -36.05 30.96 -21.72
CA LYS A 356 -34.95 31.74 -22.32
C LYS A 356 -33.95 30.86 -23.08
N GLN A 357 -33.81 29.60 -22.68
CA GLN A 357 -32.98 28.58 -23.34
C GLN A 357 -33.67 27.92 -24.54
N GLY A 358 -34.92 28.31 -24.85
CA GLY A 358 -35.70 27.76 -25.97
C GLY A 358 -36.41 26.44 -25.66
N ASN A 359 -36.35 25.94 -24.41
CA ASN A 359 -36.98 24.67 -24.03
C ASN A 359 -38.42 24.89 -23.53
N VAL A 360 -39.33 25.01 -24.50
CA VAL A 360 -40.73 25.42 -24.27
C VAL A 360 -41.54 24.37 -23.52
N SER A 361 -41.36 23.08 -23.82
CA SER A 361 -42.06 21.99 -23.13
C SER A 361 -41.68 21.93 -21.64
N GLN A 362 -40.40 22.12 -21.33
CA GLN A 362 -39.90 22.16 -19.96
C GLN A 362 -40.39 23.41 -19.21
N ALA A 363 -40.40 24.58 -19.87
CA ALA A 363 -40.96 25.79 -19.28
C ALA A 363 -42.45 25.65 -18.91
N LEU A 364 -43.23 24.98 -19.75
CA LEU A 364 -44.66 24.70 -19.48
C LEU A 364 -44.84 23.62 -18.42
N ALA A 365 -44.00 22.59 -18.37
CA ALA A 365 -44.05 21.58 -17.33
C ALA A 365 -43.70 22.17 -15.95
N LEU A 366 -42.62 22.96 -15.87
CA LEU A 366 -42.15 23.58 -14.62
C LEU A 366 -43.10 24.64 -14.07
N SER A 367 -43.80 25.36 -14.96
CA SER A 367 -44.76 26.41 -14.54
C SER A 367 -46.17 25.88 -14.27
N ALA A 368 -46.51 24.65 -14.67
CA ALA A 368 -47.84 24.08 -14.50
C ALA A 368 -48.29 23.99 -13.02
N PRO A 369 -47.51 23.39 -12.10
CA PRO A 369 -47.92 23.28 -10.70
C PRO A 369 -47.93 24.64 -9.98
N LEU A 370 -47.21 25.63 -10.51
CA LEU A 370 -47.16 26.97 -9.93
C LEU A 370 -48.39 27.83 -10.28
N ALA A 371 -49.16 27.42 -11.30
CA ALA A 371 -50.28 28.21 -11.81
C ALA A 371 -51.49 28.22 -10.86
N ASP A 372 -51.57 27.24 -9.96
CA ASP A 372 -52.65 27.09 -8.96
C ASP A 372 -52.40 27.92 -7.69
N ALA A 373 -51.25 28.60 -7.58
CA ALA A 373 -50.95 29.44 -6.43
C ALA A 373 -51.93 30.63 -6.31
N SER A 374 -52.35 30.97 -5.09
CA SER A 374 -53.27 32.08 -4.84
C SER A 374 -52.61 33.45 -4.93
N GLY A 375 -53.38 34.48 -5.31
CA GLY A 375 -52.94 35.88 -5.30
C GLY A 375 -51.96 36.25 -6.42
N GLU A 376 -51.01 37.12 -6.11
CA GLU A 376 -50.03 37.63 -7.09
C GLU A 376 -49.10 36.53 -7.63
N ARG A 377 -48.82 35.50 -6.82
CA ARG A 377 -48.00 34.32 -7.19
C ARG A 377 -48.57 33.59 -8.41
N GLY A 378 -49.84 33.18 -8.37
CA GLY A 378 -50.47 32.51 -9.51
C GLY A 378 -50.69 33.44 -10.70
N THR A 379 -50.90 34.73 -10.45
CA THR A 379 -51.07 35.74 -11.52
C THR A 379 -49.80 35.86 -12.36
N ALA A 380 -48.63 35.96 -11.72
CA ALA A 380 -47.33 36.02 -12.40
C ALA A 380 -47.05 34.76 -13.24
N VAL A 381 -47.40 33.58 -12.70
CA VAL A 381 -47.23 32.30 -13.41
C VAL A 381 -48.16 32.18 -14.61
N LYS A 382 -49.45 32.54 -14.48
CA LYS A 382 -50.42 32.46 -15.57
C LYS A 382 -50.08 33.38 -16.74
N LEU A 383 -49.58 34.59 -16.45
CA LEU A 383 -49.07 35.51 -17.48
C LEU A 383 -47.83 34.97 -18.19
N PHE A 384 -46.88 34.40 -17.43
CA PHE A 384 -45.70 33.76 -18.00
C PHE A 384 -46.09 32.56 -18.91
N ARG A 385 -46.96 31.67 -18.43
CA ARG A 385 -47.44 30.50 -19.19
C ARG A 385 -48.11 30.89 -20.51
N ALA A 386 -48.94 31.93 -20.49
CA ALA A 386 -49.60 32.42 -21.68
C ALA A 386 -48.61 32.92 -22.76
N ASP A 387 -47.53 33.60 -22.35
CA ASP A 387 -46.49 34.05 -23.29
C ASP A 387 -45.69 32.87 -23.85
N VAL A 388 -45.39 31.86 -23.02
CA VAL A 388 -44.71 30.63 -23.44
C VAL A 388 -45.56 29.83 -24.43
N LEU A 389 -46.86 29.64 -24.16
CA LEU A 389 -47.80 28.95 -25.05
C LEU A 389 -47.94 29.67 -26.40
N ARG A 390 -47.97 31.02 -26.38
CA ARG A 390 -47.97 31.83 -27.61
C ARG A 390 -46.75 31.55 -28.48
N HIS A 391 -45.54 31.53 -27.89
CA HIS A 391 -44.30 31.25 -28.62
C HIS A 391 -44.20 29.79 -29.09
N ASN A 392 -44.85 28.85 -28.39
CA ASN A 392 -45.01 27.46 -28.83
C ASN A 392 -46.00 27.28 -29.99
N LYS A 393 -46.70 28.36 -30.41
CA LYS A 393 -47.83 28.33 -31.35
C LYS A 393 -49.04 27.52 -30.86
N ASP A 394 -49.14 27.24 -29.56
CA ASP A 394 -50.33 26.64 -28.95
C ASP A 394 -51.32 27.74 -28.55
N TYR A 395 -51.87 28.38 -29.57
CA TYR A 395 -52.75 29.52 -29.40
C TYR A 395 -54.06 29.21 -28.65
N PRO A 396 -54.73 28.06 -28.85
CA PRO A 396 -55.94 27.72 -28.11
C PRO A 396 -55.72 27.69 -26.59
N GLN A 397 -54.62 27.08 -26.12
CA GLN A 397 -54.32 27.04 -24.69
C GLN A 397 -53.86 28.39 -24.13
N ALA A 398 -53.08 29.15 -24.91
CA ALA A 398 -52.66 30.49 -24.53
C ALA A 398 -53.89 31.42 -24.33
N GLU A 399 -54.85 31.33 -25.25
CA GLU A 399 -56.10 32.08 -25.20
C GLU A 399 -56.93 31.70 -23.98
N GLN A 400 -57.12 30.40 -23.73
CA GLN A 400 -57.88 29.91 -22.57
C GLN A 400 -57.26 30.37 -21.25
N THR A 401 -55.93 30.31 -21.12
CA THR A 401 -55.20 30.74 -19.92
C THR A 401 -55.43 32.24 -19.65
N LEU A 402 -55.34 33.08 -20.69
CA LEU A 402 -55.52 34.53 -20.56
C LEU A 402 -56.97 34.94 -20.30
N ARG A 403 -57.95 34.26 -20.92
CA ARG A 403 -59.37 34.50 -20.66
C ARG A 403 -59.75 34.13 -19.23
N SER A 404 -59.28 32.98 -18.73
CA SER A 404 -59.49 32.58 -17.33
C SER A 404 -58.88 33.58 -16.32
N LEU A 405 -57.74 34.19 -16.67
CA LEU A 405 -57.12 35.21 -15.85
C LEU A 405 -57.93 36.52 -15.86
N LEU A 406 -58.52 36.88 -17.00
CA LEU A 406 -59.35 38.07 -17.15
C LEU A 406 -60.75 37.91 -16.52
N GLU A 407 -61.27 36.69 -16.40
CA GLU A 407 -62.47 36.39 -15.61
C GLU A 407 -62.24 36.64 -14.11
N ALA A 408 -61.08 36.23 -13.58
CA ALA A 408 -60.71 36.46 -12.20
C ALA A 408 -60.24 37.90 -11.92
N GLN A 409 -59.59 38.55 -12.90
CA GLN A 409 -59.05 39.91 -12.79
C GLN A 409 -59.41 40.74 -14.04
N PRO A 410 -60.62 41.33 -14.09
CA PRO A 410 -61.10 42.04 -15.28
C PRO A 410 -60.20 43.18 -15.73
N ASN A 411 -59.48 43.83 -14.81
CA ASN A 411 -58.62 45.00 -15.08
C ASN A 411 -57.13 44.66 -15.29
N ASN A 412 -56.77 43.39 -15.52
CA ASN A 412 -55.38 42.99 -15.74
C ASN A 412 -54.89 43.42 -17.16
N GLY A 413 -54.23 44.58 -17.24
CA GLY A 413 -53.70 45.16 -18.47
C GLY A 413 -52.74 44.23 -19.26
N PRO A 414 -51.71 43.63 -18.61
CA PRO A 414 -50.80 42.68 -19.26
C PRO A 414 -51.50 41.45 -19.87
N ALA A 415 -52.57 40.95 -19.25
CA ALA A 415 -53.33 39.82 -19.78
C ALA A 415 -54.10 40.18 -21.07
N ARG A 416 -54.69 41.39 -21.15
CA ARG A 416 -55.37 41.87 -22.36
C ARG A 416 -54.40 42.06 -23.53
N GLU A 417 -53.21 42.59 -23.25
CA GLU A 417 -52.14 42.76 -24.24
C GLU A 417 -51.67 41.42 -24.81
N ASN A 418 -51.35 40.45 -23.94
CA ASN A 418 -50.95 39.12 -24.39
C ASN A 418 -52.07 38.41 -25.17
N LEU A 419 -53.34 38.63 -24.82
CA LEU A 419 -54.49 38.05 -25.54
C LEU A 419 -54.58 38.57 -26.97
N TYR A 420 -54.33 39.86 -27.19
CA TYR A 420 -54.25 40.43 -28.53
C TYR A 420 -53.18 39.74 -29.40
N TYR A 421 -51.96 39.56 -28.87
CA TYR A 421 -50.88 38.91 -29.60
C TYR A 421 -51.19 37.44 -29.92
N VAL A 422 -51.80 36.71 -28.98
CA VAL A 422 -52.22 35.32 -29.19
C VAL A 422 -53.26 35.22 -30.31
N LEU A 423 -54.31 36.05 -30.28
CA LEU A 423 -55.38 36.04 -31.29
C LEU A 423 -54.86 36.42 -32.69
N ARG A 424 -53.91 37.37 -32.76
CA ARG A 424 -53.24 37.76 -34.00
C ARG A 424 -52.43 36.60 -34.58
N ASP A 425 -51.59 35.96 -33.77
CA ASP A 425 -50.71 34.89 -34.21
C ASP A 425 -51.50 33.59 -34.54
N ALA A 426 -52.69 33.41 -33.97
CA ALA A 426 -53.65 32.34 -34.30
C ALA A 426 -54.43 32.55 -35.61
N GLY A 427 -54.26 33.70 -36.28
CA GLY A 427 -55.04 34.05 -37.48
C GLY A 427 -56.49 34.46 -37.22
N LYS A 428 -56.91 34.63 -35.95
CA LYS A 428 -58.24 35.12 -35.55
C LYS A 428 -58.30 36.65 -35.63
N THR A 429 -58.13 37.19 -36.82
CA THR A 429 -57.98 38.63 -37.08
C THR A 429 -59.15 39.49 -36.60
N THR A 430 -60.40 39.02 -36.69
CA THR A 430 -61.59 39.75 -36.20
C THR A 430 -61.62 39.85 -34.67
N GLU A 431 -61.33 38.76 -33.97
CA GLU A 431 -61.27 38.75 -32.50
C GLU A 431 -60.07 39.54 -31.97
N ALA A 432 -58.92 39.43 -32.65
CA ALA A 432 -57.74 40.24 -32.35
C ALA A 432 -58.05 41.74 -32.47
N GLN A 433 -58.80 42.16 -33.51
CA GLN A 433 -59.22 43.55 -33.69
C GLN A 433 -60.15 44.04 -32.57
N ALA A 434 -61.05 43.18 -32.08
CA ALA A 434 -61.94 43.50 -30.96
C ALA A 434 -61.16 43.68 -29.65
N VAL A 435 -60.18 42.83 -29.37
CA VAL A 435 -59.30 42.99 -28.19
C VAL A 435 -58.40 44.22 -28.33
N LEU A 436 -57.91 44.52 -29.55
CA LEU A 436 -57.12 45.73 -29.83
C LEU A 436 -57.85 47.01 -29.43
N GLN A 437 -59.17 47.09 -29.67
CA GLN A 437 -60.00 48.25 -29.28
C GLN A 437 -60.14 48.41 -27.77
N THR A 438 -59.90 47.35 -26.99
CA THR A 438 -59.91 47.39 -25.51
C THR A 438 -58.54 47.77 -24.92
N LEU A 439 -57.50 47.87 -25.76
CA LEU A 439 -56.14 48.27 -25.35
C LEU A 439 -55.94 49.79 -25.40
N PRO A 440 -55.04 50.35 -24.57
CA PRO A 440 -54.68 51.77 -24.62
C PRO A 440 -54.18 52.21 -26.01
N ALA A 441 -54.52 53.44 -26.40
CA ALA A 441 -54.26 53.99 -27.74
C ALA A 441 -52.77 53.96 -28.17
N SER A 442 -51.84 54.04 -27.22
CA SER A 442 -50.39 53.96 -27.48
C SER A 442 -49.93 52.58 -27.95
N LEU A 443 -50.64 51.51 -27.56
CA LEU A 443 -50.32 50.13 -27.94
C LEU A 443 -50.93 49.76 -29.29
N GLN A 444 -52.12 50.29 -29.61
CA GLN A 444 -52.82 50.05 -30.87
C GLN A 444 -51.97 50.43 -32.10
N ALA A 445 -51.22 51.53 -32.02
CA ALA A 445 -50.41 52.05 -33.12
C ALA A 445 -49.18 51.19 -33.47
N LYS A 446 -48.69 50.33 -32.56
CA LYS A 446 -47.48 49.51 -32.76
C LYS A 446 -47.72 48.18 -33.48
N LEU A 447 -48.98 47.76 -33.70
CA LEU A 447 -49.31 46.34 -33.86
C LEU A 447 -49.88 45.88 -35.23
N GLN A 448 -49.79 46.69 -36.29
CA GLN A 448 -50.29 46.37 -37.65
C GLN A 448 -49.18 45.79 -38.60
N PRO A 449 -49.31 44.60 -39.26
CA PRO A 449 -48.28 43.99 -40.16
C PRO A 449 -48.57 43.99 -41.70
N ARG A 450 -47.54 43.80 -42.56
CA ARG A 450 -47.52 43.73 -44.06
C ARG A 450 -47.11 42.32 -44.60
N THR A 451 -47.62 41.81 -45.75
CA THR A 451 -47.54 40.39 -46.22
C THR A 451 -46.76 40.09 -47.55
N GLY A 452 -45.90 39.02 -47.62
CA GLY A 452 -45.56 38.18 -48.83
C GLY A 452 -44.08 37.73 -49.15
N GLY A 453 -43.71 36.41 -49.18
CA GLY A 453 -42.49 35.82 -49.85
C GLY A 453 -41.93 34.42 -49.35
N GLY A 454 -41.59 33.44 -50.23
CA GLY A 454 -40.94 32.12 -49.92
C GLY A 454 -40.16 31.44 -51.09
N ASN A 455 -39.23 30.48 -50.84
CA ASN A 455 -38.14 29.97 -51.73
C ASN A 455 -38.53 28.84 -52.75
N PRO A 456 -38.13 28.90 -54.04
CA PRO A 456 -38.54 27.95 -55.10
C PRO A 456 -37.92 26.52 -55.17
N ALA A 457 -36.90 26.15 -54.37
CA ALA A 457 -36.21 24.84 -54.48
C ALA A 457 -36.90 23.65 -53.77
N ASP A 458 -37.81 23.92 -52.83
CA ASP A 458 -38.42 22.94 -51.93
C ASP A 458 -39.28 21.84 -52.60
N PRO A 459 -39.94 22.05 -53.75
CA PRO A 459 -40.69 20.99 -54.44
C PRO A 459 -39.78 19.88 -55.00
N ILE A 460 -38.60 20.22 -55.51
CA ILE A 460 -37.69 19.28 -56.20
C ILE A 460 -37.02 18.32 -55.19
N ARG A 461 -36.62 18.85 -54.04
CA ARG A 461 -35.99 18.07 -52.95
C ARG A 461 -36.92 17.01 -52.39
N ARG A 462 -38.20 17.36 -52.18
CA ARG A 462 -39.22 16.41 -51.71
C ARG A 462 -39.42 15.25 -52.69
N GLN A 463 -39.42 15.53 -53.99
CA GLN A 463 -39.57 14.50 -55.02
C GLN A 463 -38.38 13.53 -55.05
N ALA A 464 -37.14 14.03 -54.90
CA ALA A 464 -35.94 13.20 -54.83
C ALA A 464 -35.90 12.33 -53.55
N GLN A 465 -36.29 12.89 -52.41
CA GLN A 465 -36.35 12.17 -51.13
C GLN A 465 -37.36 11.02 -51.18
N GLN A 466 -38.52 11.22 -51.81
CA GLN A 466 -39.52 10.15 -52.00
C GLN A 466 -38.98 9.01 -52.88
N ALA A 467 -38.24 9.31 -53.94
CA ALA A 467 -37.62 8.28 -54.79
C ALA A 467 -36.53 7.47 -54.04
N ALA A 468 -35.73 8.14 -53.20
CA ALA A 468 -34.70 7.48 -52.38
C ALA A 468 -35.32 6.60 -51.29
N ALA A 469 -36.40 7.04 -50.65
CA ALA A 469 -37.13 6.27 -49.64
C ALA A 469 -37.80 5.00 -50.22
N GLY A 470 -38.15 5.02 -51.51
CA GLY A 470 -38.68 3.85 -52.23
C GLY A 470 -37.62 2.84 -52.73
N GLY A 471 -36.34 2.99 -52.35
CA GLY A 471 -35.24 2.11 -52.77
C GLY A 471 -34.65 2.41 -54.16
N ASN A 472 -35.23 3.37 -54.90
CA ASN A 472 -34.80 3.73 -56.25
C ASN A 472 -33.73 4.84 -56.24
N ILE A 473 -32.55 4.53 -55.70
CA ILE A 473 -31.44 5.48 -55.51
C ILE A 473 -31.02 6.16 -56.83
N GLN A 474 -31.00 5.42 -57.95
CA GLN A 474 -30.63 5.96 -59.27
C GLN A 474 -31.62 7.01 -59.78
N GLN A 475 -32.92 6.81 -59.52
CA GLN A 475 -33.96 7.77 -59.89
C GLN A 475 -33.87 9.05 -59.04
N ALA A 476 -33.57 8.91 -57.75
CA ALA A 476 -33.35 10.05 -56.86
C ALA A 476 -32.14 10.90 -57.30
N ILE A 477 -31.03 10.26 -57.70
CA ILE A 477 -29.84 10.92 -58.26
C ILE A 477 -30.21 11.68 -59.56
N ALA A 478 -31.00 11.08 -60.45
CA ALA A 478 -31.44 11.71 -61.70
C ALA A 478 -32.31 12.96 -61.44
N ILE A 479 -33.25 12.90 -60.50
CA ILE A 479 -34.12 14.03 -60.10
C ILE A 479 -33.26 15.19 -59.54
N LEU A 480 -32.28 14.88 -58.69
CA LEU A 480 -31.41 15.91 -58.12
C LEU A 480 -30.48 16.53 -59.17
N ARG A 481 -29.92 15.74 -60.09
CA ARG A 481 -29.11 16.26 -61.22
C ARG A 481 -29.95 17.16 -62.13
N GLN A 482 -31.20 16.80 -62.41
CA GLN A 482 -32.14 17.65 -63.17
C GLN A 482 -32.55 18.91 -62.38
N GLY A 483 -32.69 18.81 -61.06
CA GLY A 483 -32.92 19.95 -60.18
C GLY A 483 -31.77 20.93 -60.19
N MET A 484 -30.55 20.43 -60.12
CA MET A 484 -29.31 21.22 -60.15
C MET A 484 -29.08 21.93 -61.49
N SER A 485 -29.57 21.41 -62.62
CA SER A 485 -29.48 22.13 -63.90
C SER A 485 -30.44 23.32 -63.97
N ARG A 486 -31.57 23.26 -63.25
CA ARG A 486 -32.56 24.36 -63.16
C ARG A 486 -32.21 25.38 -62.08
N LEU A 487 -31.62 24.93 -60.98
CA LEU A 487 -31.23 25.75 -59.83
C LEU A 487 -29.74 25.53 -59.50
N PRO A 488 -28.82 25.99 -60.36
CA PRO A 488 -27.39 25.72 -60.22
C PRO A 488 -26.73 26.39 -59.01
N SER A 489 -27.40 27.33 -58.34
CA SER A 489 -26.90 28.00 -57.14
C SER A 489 -27.49 27.44 -55.83
N ASP A 490 -28.37 26.44 -55.89
CA ASP A 490 -28.99 25.90 -54.68
C ASP A 490 -28.04 24.94 -53.93
N PRO A 491 -27.65 25.24 -52.69
CA PRO A 491 -26.70 24.43 -51.93
C PRO A 491 -27.28 23.12 -51.41
N TRP A 492 -28.60 23.04 -51.26
CA TRP A 492 -29.25 21.89 -50.66
C TRP A 492 -29.41 20.73 -51.64
N LEU A 493 -29.71 21.02 -52.91
CA LEU A 493 -29.72 20.02 -53.98
C LEU A 493 -28.34 19.35 -54.16
N ARG A 494 -27.24 20.09 -53.98
CA ARG A 494 -25.87 19.55 -54.02
C ARG A 494 -25.59 18.58 -52.87
N LEU A 495 -25.94 18.98 -51.65
CA LEU A 495 -25.76 18.15 -50.45
C LEU A 495 -26.56 16.85 -50.54
N ASP A 496 -27.83 16.93 -50.95
CA ASP A 496 -28.69 15.76 -51.07
C ASP A 496 -28.15 14.77 -52.12
N LEU A 497 -27.52 15.26 -53.20
CA LEU A 497 -26.85 14.41 -54.20
C LEU A 497 -25.52 13.83 -53.67
N ALA A 498 -24.70 14.62 -52.96
CA ALA A 498 -23.44 14.15 -52.36
C ALA A 498 -23.66 12.98 -51.39
N ARG A 499 -24.71 13.06 -50.56
CA ARG A 499 -25.11 11.98 -49.64
C ARG A 499 -25.48 10.68 -50.35
N LEU A 500 -26.20 10.77 -51.48
CA LEU A 500 -26.57 9.57 -52.25
C LEU A 500 -25.36 8.93 -52.93
N LEU A 501 -24.41 9.72 -53.41
CA LEU A 501 -23.15 9.23 -53.99
C LEU A 501 -22.25 8.55 -52.93
N GLN A 502 -22.16 9.14 -51.74
CA GLN A 502 -21.41 8.55 -50.62
C GLN A 502 -21.99 7.20 -50.17
N LYS A 503 -23.32 7.07 -50.13
CA LYS A 503 -23.99 5.78 -49.85
C LYS A 503 -23.74 4.69 -50.90
N GLN A 504 -23.42 5.06 -52.15
CA GLN A 504 -23.00 4.11 -53.19
C GLN A 504 -21.51 3.77 -53.15
N GLY A 505 -20.76 4.31 -52.17
CA GLY A 505 -19.31 4.12 -52.06
C GLY A 505 -18.49 5.07 -52.95
N ASN A 506 -19.14 5.97 -53.71
CA ASN A 506 -18.45 6.87 -54.62
C ASN A 506 -18.02 8.18 -53.92
N SER A 507 -17.17 8.03 -52.90
CA SER A 507 -16.79 9.12 -51.99
C SER A 507 -16.00 10.26 -52.67
N ALA A 508 -15.24 9.94 -53.73
CA ALA A 508 -14.49 10.94 -54.50
C ALA A 508 -15.43 11.89 -55.27
N GLU A 509 -16.43 11.33 -55.98
CA GLU A 509 -17.42 12.11 -56.72
C GLU A 509 -18.31 12.96 -55.78
N ALA A 510 -18.62 12.43 -54.59
CA ALA A 510 -19.35 13.16 -53.56
C ALA A 510 -18.57 14.37 -53.00
N ALA A 511 -17.25 14.22 -52.80
CA ALA A 511 -16.38 15.29 -52.33
C ALA A 511 -16.21 16.39 -53.41
N ASP A 512 -16.02 16.01 -54.67
CA ASP A 512 -15.90 16.93 -55.80
C ASP A 512 -17.18 17.77 -56.00
N LEU A 513 -18.36 17.18 -55.75
CA LEU A 513 -19.63 17.89 -55.84
C LEU A 513 -19.77 19.03 -54.81
N MET A 514 -19.10 18.92 -53.66
CA MET A 514 -19.14 19.88 -52.57
C MET A 514 -18.01 20.93 -52.63
N GLN A 515 -17.02 20.76 -53.51
CA GLN A 515 -15.92 21.72 -53.72
C GLN A 515 -16.35 23.20 -53.87
N PRO A 516 -17.45 23.55 -54.57
CA PRO A 516 -17.84 24.94 -54.75
C PRO A 516 -18.08 25.72 -53.43
N ALA A 517 -18.33 25.05 -52.31
CA ALA A 517 -18.45 25.68 -51.00
C ALA A 517 -17.10 26.07 -50.36
N PHE A 518 -15.99 25.54 -50.87
CA PHE A 518 -14.63 25.82 -50.37
C PHE A 518 -14.01 27.08 -50.99
N ARG A 519 -14.62 27.66 -52.04
CA ARG A 519 -14.13 28.90 -52.68
C ARG A 519 -14.26 30.12 -51.77
N PRO A 520 -13.35 31.11 -51.86
CA PRO A 520 -13.55 32.43 -51.25
C PRO A 520 -14.80 33.11 -51.83
N GLY A 521 -15.72 33.57 -50.97
CA GLY A 521 -16.98 34.20 -51.40
C GLY A 521 -18.20 33.26 -51.57
N ALA A 522 -18.10 31.98 -51.19
CA ALA A 522 -19.27 31.10 -51.08
C ALA A 522 -20.29 31.67 -50.08
N SER A 523 -21.58 31.49 -50.35
CA SER A 523 -22.66 31.93 -49.46
C SER A 523 -22.66 31.14 -48.15
N ASN A 524 -23.18 31.74 -47.07
CA ASN A 524 -23.27 31.08 -45.76
C ASN A 524 -24.02 29.73 -45.83
N THR A 525 -25.02 29.62 -46.69
CA THR A 525 -25.80 28.40 -46.91
C THR A 525 -25.01 27.32 -47.66
N GLU A 526 -24.18 27.70 -48.64
CA GLU A 526 -23.24 26.77 -49.31
C GLU A 526 -22.19 26.23 -48.34
N ILE A 527 -21.59 27.11 -47.52
CA ILE A 527 -20.59 26.73 -46.52
C ILE A 527 -21.20 25.77 -45.48
N TYR A 528 -22.44 26.03 -45.05
CA TYR A 528 -23.12 25.17 -44.08
C TYR A 528 -23.44 23.78 -44.64
N ALA A 529 -23.91 23.69 -45.89
CA ALA A 529 -24.15 22.41 -46.54
C ALA A 529 -22.88 21.55 -46.63
N ALA A 530 -21.73 22.16 -46.95
CA ALA A 530 -20.44 21.46 -46.95
C ALA A 530 -19.95 21.06 -45.55
N ALA A 531 -20.18 21.90 -44.54
CA ALA A 531 -19.86 21.56 -43.15
C ALA A 531 -20.67 20.34 -42.67
N LEU A 532 -21.94 20.26 -43.07
CA LEU A 532 -22.81 19.13 -42.74
C LEU A 532 -22.27 17.83 -43.37
N PHE A 533 -21.91 17.85 -44.65
CA PHE A 533 -21.32 16.71 -45.35
C PHE A 533 -19.99 16.25 -44.73
N ALA A 534 -19.11 17.19 -44.36
CA ALA A 534 -17.85 16.87 -43.67
C ALA A 534 -18.08 16.21 -42.31
N SER A 535 -19.11 16.64 -41.56
CA SER A 535 -19.48 16.03 -40.28
C SER A 535 -20.01 14.59 -40.43
N GLU A 536 -20.76 14.31 -41.49
CA GLU A 536 -21.29 12.97 -41.80
C GLU A 536 -20.18 11.99 -42.19
N SER A 537 -19.05 12.51 -42.66
CA SER A 537 -17.86 11.75 -43.04
C SER A 537 -16.83 11.63 -41.91
N ASN A 538 -17.16 12.03 -40.67
CA ASN A 538 -16.26 12.11 -39.51
C ASN A 538 -15.03 13.03 -39.71
N ALA A 539 -15.07 13.94 -40.69
CA ALA A 539 -14.00 14.89 -40.96
C ALA A 539 -14.15 16.16 -40.10
N TRP A 540 -14.13 15.98 -38.77
CA TRP A 540 -14.40 17.04 -37.79
C TRP A 540 -13.52 18.30 -37.95
N PRO A 541 -12.20 18.21 -38.22
CA PRO A 541 -11.38 19.40 -38.48
C PRO A 541 -11.82 20.20 -39.70
N GLN A 542 -12.28 19.51 -40.76
CA GLN A 542 -12.75 20.15 -41.99
C GLN A 542 -14.10 20.84 -41.77
N ALA A 543 -15.02 20.19 -41.05
CA ALA A 543 -16.30 20.78 -40.66
C ALA A 543 -16.11 22.04 -39.81
N GLN A 544 -15.14 22.04 -38.88
CA GLN A 544 -14.81 23.20 -38.04
C GLN A 544 -14.27 24.37 -38.88
N ASN A 545 -13.38 24.09 -39.83
CA ASN A 545 -12.83 25.10 -40.72
C ASN A 545 -13.95 25.78 -41.53
N LEU A 546 -14.84 24.99 -42.13
CA LEU A 546 -15.99 25.51 -42.88
C LEU A 546 -16.92 26.36 -42.01
N LEU A 547 -17.33 25.88 -40.83
CA LEU A 547 -18.20 26.65 -39.92
C LEU A 547 -17.57 27.94 -39.42
N SER A 548 -16.25 27.97 -39.23
CA SER A 548 -15.53 29.18 -38.81
C SER A 548 -15.63 30.33 -39.81
N ARG A 549 -15.83 30.01 -41.10
CA ARG A 549 -15.98 31.00 -42.19
C ARG A 549 -17.37 31.65 -42.23
N ILE A 550 -18.35 31.12 -41.49
CA ILE A 550 -19.69 31.72 -41.34
C ILE A 550 -19.66 32.69 -40.14
N PRO A 551 -19.91 34.01 -40.33
CA PRO A 551 -19.93 34.99 -39.25
C PRO A 551 -20.92 34.61 -38.14
N ALA A 552 -20.57 34.83 -36.88
CA ALA A 552 -21.41 34.45 -35.73
C ALA A 552 -22.83 35.05 -35.77
N SER A 553 -22.96 36.28 -36.29
CA SER A 553 -24.25 36.96 -36.48
C SER A 553 -25.13 36.34 -37.58
N ALA A 554 -24.54 35.55 -38.48
CA ALA A 554 -25.25 34.90 -39.58
C ALA A 554 -25.57 33.42 -39.32
N ARG A 555 -25.22 32.87 -38.14
CA ARG A 555 -25.50 31.47 -37.78
C ARG A 555 -26.90 31.29 -37.23
N ASN A 556 -27.69 30.41 -37.86
CA ASN A 556 -29.00 29.99 -37.35
C ASN A 556 -28.87 28.89 -36.28
N GLY A 557 -29.99 28.38 -35.74
CA GLY A 557 -29.99 27.34 -34.70
C GLY A 557 -29.26 26.06 -35.11
N GLU A 558 -29.55 25.56 -36.30
CA GLU A 558 -29.00 24.31 -36.85
C GLU A 558 -27.48 24.42 -37.12
N MET A 559 -27.01 25.59 -37.55
CA MET A 559 -25.57 25.90 -37.70
C MET A 559 -24.84 25.91 -36.37
N ARG A 560 -25.48 26.41 -35.30
CA ARG A 560 -24.89 26.41 -33.96
C ARG A 560 -24.82 25.00 -33.36
N GLU A 561 -25.86 24.20 -33.57
CA GLU A 561 -25.90 22.80 -33.11
C GLU A 561 -24.83 21.94 -33.78
N LEU A 562 -24.65 22.08 -35.10
CA LEU A 562 -23.57 21.41 -35.81
C LEU A 562 -22.19 21.84 -35.27
N GLY A 563 -22.00 23.14 -35.02
CA GLY A 563 -20.76 23.66 -34.42
C GLY A 563 -20.46 23.06 -33.03
N GLN A 564 -21.48 22.85 -32.21
CA GLN A 564 -21.34 22.18 -30.91
C GLN A 564 -20.92 20.73 -31.07
N ARG A 565 -21.57 19.98 -31.99
CA ARG A 565 -21.23 18.57 -32.28
C ARG A 565 -19.81 18.41 -32.82
N VAL A 566 -19.37 19.32 -33.70
CA VAL A 566 -18.01 19.32 -34.25
C VAL A 566 -16.98 19.60 -33.16
N ASN A 567 -17.21 20.62 -32.32
CA ASN A 567 -16.30 20.94 -31.22
C ASN A 567 -16.21 19.79 -30.20
N TYR A 568 -17.33 19.16 -29.87
CA TYR A 568 -17.39 17.99 -29.00
C TYR A 568 -16.52 16.84 -29.54
N ASN A 569 -16.68 16.46 -30.81
CA ASN A 569 -15.92 15.36 -31.40
C ASN A 569 -14.42 15.68 -31.56
N LEU A 570 -14.06 16.95 -31.77
CA LEU A 570 -12.66 17.37 -31.76
C LEU A 570 -12.00 17.20 -30.38
N GLN A 571 -12.71 17.56 -29.30
CA GLN A 571 -12.25 17.38 -27.93
C GLN A 571 -12.15 15.90 -27.55
N MET A 572 -13.09 15.07 -28.02
CA MET A 572 -13.00 13.60 -27.88
C MET A 572 -11.71 13.06 -28.53
N GLY A 573 -11.33 13.55 -29.72
CA GLY A 573 -10.07 13.17 -30.36
C GLY A 573 -8.79 13.71 -29.67
N VAL A 574 -8.90 14.74 -28.82
CA VAL A 574 -7.81 15.18 -27.93
C VAL A 574 -7.67 14.23 -26.75
N ALA A 575 -8.78 13.90 -26.08
CA ALA A 575 -8.79 12.94 -24.98
C ALA A 575 -8.30 11.55 -25.41
N GLU A 576 -8.66 11.10 -26.62
CA GLU A 576 -8.21 9.82 -27.18
C GLU A 576 -6.70 9.77 -27.36
N ARG A 577 -6.07 10.87 -27.77
CA ARG A 577 -4.61 10.98 -27.85
C ARG A 577 -3.94 10.98 -26.48
N TYR A 578 -4.53 11.64 -25.48
CA TYR A 578 -4.01 11.60 -24.11
C TYR A 578 -4.08 10.18 -23.53
N LEU A 579 -5.18 9.45 -23.74
CA LEU A 579 -5.29 8.05 -23.36
C LEU A 579 -4.25 7.17 -24.06
N ALA A 580 -4.05 7.36 -25.38
CA ALA A 580 -3.02 6.63 -26.14
C ALA A 580 -1.58 6.94 -25.68
N GLN A 581 -1.35 8.11 -25.09
CA GLN A 581 -0.06 8.52 -24.52
C GLN A 581 0.10 8.11 -23.05
N GLY A 582 -0.93 7.53 -22.43
CA GLY A 582 -0.95 7.17 -21.02
C GLY A 582 -1.18 8.34 -20.05
N ASP A 583 -1.51 9.53 -20.55
CA ASP A 583 -1.83 10.71 -19.74
C ASP A 583 -3.32 10.69 -19.33
N ASN A 584 -3.65 9.79 -18.40
CA ASN A 584 -5.02 9.60 -17.93
C ASN A 584 -5.58 10.84 -17.22
N VAL A 585 -4.73 11.69 -16.64
CA VAL A 585 -5.17 12.90 -15.91
C VAL A 585 -5.59 13.98 -16.91
N ALA A 586 -4.80 14.22 -17.96
CA ALA A 586 -5.19 15.14 -19.03
C ALA A 586 -6.42 14.63 -19.80
N ALA A 587 -6.51 13.31 -20.03
CA ALA A 587 -7.69 12.70 -20.60
C ALA A 587 -8.93 12.90 -19.70
N ALA A 588 -8.83 12.57 -18.41
CA ALA A 588 -9.93 12.70 -17.45
C ALA A 588 -10.41 14.15 -17.32
N ASN A 589 -9.50 15.13 -17.28
CA ASN A 589 -9.87 16.55 -17.24
C ASN A 589 -10.64 16.97 -18.50
N THR A 590 -10.20 16.51 -19.68
CA THR A 590 -10.88 16.79 -20.96
C THR A 590 -12.25 16.14 -21.01
N LEU A 591 -12.35 14.86 -20.62
CA LEU A 591 -13.57 14.07 -20.66
C LEU A 591 -14.60 14.54 -19.62
N LYS A 592 -14.15 14.95 -18.43
CA LYS A 592 -15.02 15.50 -17.38
C LYS A 592 -15.64 16.81 -17.82
N ALA A 593 -14.91 17.66 -18.53
CA ALA A 593 -15.49 18.87 -19.13
C ALA A 593 -16.59 18.54 -20.16
N LEU A 594 -16.39 17.48 -20.97
CA LEU A 594 -17.39 17.01 -21.93
C LEU A 594 -18.60 16.34 -21.27
N SER A 595 -18.46 15.81 -20.05
CA SER A 595 -19.55 15.18 -19.30
C SER A 595 -20.58 16.17 -18.73
N VAL A 596 -20.23 17.47 -18.64
CA VAL A 596 -21.14 18.53 -18.17
C VAL A 596 -22.32 18.72 -19.12
N ASN A 597 -22.08 18.63 -20.43
CA ASN A 597 -23.09 18.65 -21.48
C ASN A 597 -22.92 17.42 -22.37
N PRO A 598 -23.41 16.25 -21.93
CA PRO A 598 -23.19 15.01 -22.65
C PRO A 598 -23.93 15.00 -23.98
N PRO A 599 -23.40 14.29 -24.99
CA PRO A 599 -24.04 14.19 -26.28
C PRO A 599 -25.38 13.46 -26.15
N GLN A 600 -26.33 13.85 -27.00
CA GLN A 600 -27.67 13.26 -26.97
C GLN A 600 -27.75 11.91 -27.71
N SER A 601 -26.85 11.67 -28.67
CA SER A 601 -26.76 10.41 -29.43
C SER A 601 -26.28 9.26 -28.53
N PRO A 602 -26.93 8.09 -28.53
CA PRO A 602 -26.49 6.93 -27.77
C PRO A 602 -25.06 6.49 -28.09
N ALA A 603 -24.65 6.51 -29.35
CA ALA A 603 -23.31 6.11 -29.76
C ALA A 603 -22.24 7.06 -29.22
N ASP A 604 -22.46 8.37 -29.33
CA ASP A 604 -21.52 9.39 -28.83
C ASP A 604 -21.45 9.37 -27.29
N ALA A 605 -22.58 9.16 -26.62
CA ALA A 605 -22.64 9.03 -25.16
C ALA A 605 -21.92 7.76 -24.68
N GLY A 606 -22.06 6.67 -25.42
CA GLY A 606 -21.32 5.43 -25.19
C GLY A 606 -19.81 5.60 -25.33
N LYS A 607 -19.36 6.27 -26.39
CA LYS A 607 -17.93 6.53 -26.59
C LYS A 607 -17.35 7.37 -25.43
N LEU A 608 -18.04 8.42 -25.01
CA LEU A 608 -17.63 9.23 -23.84
C LEU A 608 -17.61 8.44 -22.54
N ALA A 609 -18.63 7.61 -22.29
CA ALA A 609 -18.68 6.77 -21.11
C ALA A 609 -17.51 5.78 -21.08
N ARG A 610 -17.21 5.13 -22.21
CA ARG A 610 -16.06 4.21 -22.31
C ARG A 610 -14.74 4.93 -22.02
N MET A 611 -14.53 6.11 -22.60
CA MET A 611 -13.30 6.87 -22.38
C MET A 611 -13.19 7.38 -20.93
N LEU A 612 -14.30 7.77 -20.30
CA LEU A 612 -14.33 8.11 -18.86
C LEU A 612 -13.91 6.91 -18.01
N ALA A 613 -14.47 5.72 -18.29
CA ALA A 613 -14.10 4.48 -17.60
C ALA A 613 -12.60 4.15 -17.79
N GLN A 614 -12.06 4.29 -19.01
CA GLN A 614 -10.64 4.08 -19.32
C GLN A 614 -9.72 5.09 -18.61
N SER A 615 -10.18 6.33 -18.44
CA SER A 615 -9.43 7.36 -17.71
C SER A 615 -9.46 7.18 -16.18
N GLY A 616 -10.25 6.24 -15.66
CA GLY A 616 -10.37 5.91 -14.25
C GLY A 616 -11.65 6.41 -13.57
N ASP A 617 -12.53 7.15 -14.27
CA ASP A 617 -13.81 7.63 -13.75
C ASP A 617 -14.97 6.70 -14.12
N MET A 618 -15.00 5.52 -13.50
CA MET A 618 -16.08 4.54 -13.70
C MET A 618 -17.43 5.07 -13.20
N SER A 619 -17.42 5.86 -12.12
CA SER A 619 -18.64 6.41 -11.53
C SER A 619 -19.34 7.40 -12.47
N GLY A 620 -18.56 8.30 -13.08
CA GLY A 620 -19.03 9.25 -14.09
C GLY A 620 -19.48 8.55 -15.37
N ALA A 621 -18.75 7.52 -15.80
CA ALA A 621 -19.12 6.70 -16.95
C ALA A 621 -20.50 6.03 -16.77
N VAL A 622 -20.75 5.39 -15.63
CA VAL A 622 -22.05 4.77 -15.31
C VAL A 622 -23.15 5.80 -15.20
N ALA A 623 -22.90 6.96 -14.57
CA ALA A 623 -23.88 8.02 -14.46
C ALA A 623 -24.30 8.55 -15.84
N LEU A 624 -23.34 8.70 -16.76
CA LEU A 624 -23.59 9.11 -18.14
C LEU A 624 -24.44 8.09 -18.89
N VAL A 625 -24.11 6.80 -18.79
CA VAL A 625 -24.87 5.70 -19.41
C VAL A 625 -26.31 5.67 -18.89
N ARG A 626 -26.50 5.70 -17.57
CA ARG A 626 -27.84 5.71 -16.96
C ARG A 626 -28.67 6.90 -17.39
N ASN A 627 -28.05 8.08 -17.50
CA ASN A 627 -28.74 9.28 -17.97
C ASN A 627 -29.18 9.13 -19.43
N ASN A 628 -28.32 8.60 -20.30
CA ASN A 628 -28.68 8.35 -21.69
C ASN A 628 -29.80 7.29 -21.83
N MET A 629 -29.69 6.17 -21.13
CA MET A 629 -30.70 5.08 -21.17
C MET A 629 -32.07 5.48 -20.59
N ARG A 630 -32.12 6.39 -19.61
CA ARG A 630 -33.38 6.93 -19.04
C ARG A 630 -34.22 7.70 -20.06
N ARG A 631 -33.65 8.09 -21.19
CA ARG A 631 -34.34 8.81 -22.27
C ARG A 631 -35.08 7.88 -23.24
N GLY A 632 -35.11 6.58 -22.95
CA GLY A 632 -35.71 5.56 -23.81
C GLY A 632 -34.75 5.07 -24.90
N VAL A 633 -35.22 4.11 -25.70
CA VAL A 633 -34.44 3.55 -26.82
C VAL A 633 -34.49 4.52 -27.99
N GLN A 634 -33.34 5.10 -28.34
CA GLN A 634 -33.18 6.10 -29.41
C GLN A 634 -32.37 5.58 -30.60
N GLY A 635 -31.96 4.30 -30.57
CA GLY A 635 -31.07 3.69 -31.56
C GLY A 635 -31.12 2.16 -31.54
N ASN A 636 -30.28 1.52 -32.35
CA ASN A 636 -30.16 0.07 -32.38
C ASN A 636 -29.11 -0.43 -31.35
N ALA A 637 -29.01 -1.74 -31.16
CA ALA A 637 -28.11 -2.36 -30.19
C ALA A 637 -26.64 -1.96 -30.40
N GLY A 638 -26.22 -1.77 -31.65
CA GLY A 638 -24.87 -1.28 -31.98
C GLY A 638 -24.59 0.12 -31.40
N ASP A 639 -25.57 1.02 -31.41
CA ASP A 639 -25.43 2.38 -30.86
C ASP A 639 -25.27 2.39 -29.32
N TYR A 640 -25.69 1.31 -28.65
CA TYR A 640 -25.56 1.13 -27.20
C TYR A 640 -24.42 0.19 -26.79
N ALA A 641 -23.66 -0.39 -27.72
CA ALA A 641 -22.64 -1.41 -27.42
C ALA A 641 -21.58 -0.91 -26.40
N ASP A 642 -21.11 0.32 -26.58
CA ASP A 642 -20.14 0.97 -25.69
C ASP A 642 -20.70 1.21 -24.29
N GLN A 643 -21.97 1.60 -24.20
CA GLN A 643 -22.67 1.81 -22.93
C GLN A 643 -22.85 0.49 -22.16
N ILE A 644 -23.20 -0.59 -22.88
CA ILE A 644 -23.31 -1.93 -22.32
C ILE A 644 -21.95 -2.44 -21.81
N THR A 645 -20.86 -2.15 -22.54
CA THR A 645 -19.51 -2.51 -22.08
C THR A 645 -19.18 -1.83 -20.75
N VAL A 646 -19.49 -0.54 -20.60
CA VAL A 646 -19.26 0.21 -19.36
C VAL A 646 -20.06 -0.37 -18.19
N LEU A 647 -21.35 -0.70 -18.39
CA LEU A 647 -22.16 -1.33 -17.34
C LEU A 647 -21.58 -2.68 -16.91
N ASN A 648 -21.14 -3.51 -17.85
CA ASN A 648 -20.53 -4.80 -17.55
C ASN A 648 -19.20 -4.63 -16.79
N GLN A 649 -18.36 -3.65 -17.18
CA GLN A 649 -17.12 -3.33 -16.47
C GLN A 649 -17.37 -2.83 -15.05
N ALA A 650 -18.48 -2.12 -14.82
CA ALA A 650 -18.90 -1.66 -13.50
C ALA A 650 -19.58 -2.74 -12.64
N GLY A 651 -19.72 -3.98 -13.13
CA GLY A 651 -20.42 -5.07 -12.44
C GLY A 651 -21.95 -4.93 -12.44
N LEU A 652 -22.51 -4.09 -13.31
CA LEU A 652 -23.94 -3.83 -13.45
C LEU A 652 -24.55 -4.72 -14.55
N ASP A 653 -24.18 -6.00 -14.55
CA ASP A 653 -24.50 -6.96 -15.61
C ASP A 653 -26.01 -7.18 -15.75
N SER A 654 -26.76 -7.16 -14.64
CA SER A 654 -28.22 -7.26 -14.66
C SER A 654 -28.89 -6.07 -15.35
N GLU A 655 -28.32 -4.87 -15.18
CA GLU A 655 -28.82 -3.63 -15.79
C GLU A 655 -28.58 -3.64 -17.31
N ALA A 656 -27.38 -4.07 -17.72
CA ALA A 656 -27.04 -4.28 -19.12
C ALA A 656 -27.96 -5.31 -19.81
N GLN A 657 -28.20 -6.46 -19.17
CA GLN A 657 -29.05 -7.50 -19.73
C GLN A 657 -30.53 -7.09 -19.79
N ALA A 658 -31.03 -6.38 -18.78
CA ALA A 658 -32.39 -5.84 -18.78
C ALA A 658 -32.59 -4.86 -19.96
N PHE A 659 -31.59 -4.02 -20.26
CA PHE A 659 -31.65 -3.11 -21.39
C PHE A 659 -31.60 -3.84 -22.74
N LEU A 660 -30.75 -4.87 -22.89
CA LEU A 660 -30.71 -5.71 -24.09
C LEU A 660 -31.99 -6.56 -24.29
N ALA A 661 -32.72 -6.83 -23.21
CA ALA A 661 -34.01 -7.51 -23.25
C ALA A 661 -35.17 -6.58 -23.62
N ASN A 662 -34.95 -5.26 -23.76
CA ASN A 662 -35.99 -4.30 -24.08
C ASN A 662 -36.62 -4.60 -25.46
N PRO A 663 -37.95 -4.79 -25.56
CA PRO A 663 -38.64 -5.08 -26.82
C PRO A 663 -38.40 -4.02 -27.91
N GLU A 664 -38.33 -2.74 -27.54
CA GLU A 664 -38.06 -1.66 -28.51
C GLU A 664 -36.66 -1.81 -29.08
N LEU A 665 -35.64 -2.01 -28.25
CA LEU A 665 -34.26 -2.19 -28.70
C LEU A 665 -34.11 -3.43 -29.58
N GLN A 666 -34.78 -4.54 -29.24
CA GLN A 666 -34.79 -5.75 -30.06
C GLN A 666 -35.42 -5.51 -31.44
N SER A 667 -36.51 -4.75 -31.51
CA SER A 667 -37.16 -4.42 -32.78
C SER A 667 -36.30 -3.52 -33.69
N HIS A 668 -35.46 -2.65 -33.10
CA HIS A 668 -34.56 -1.77 -33.83
C HIS A 668 -33.22 -2.42 -34.24
N SER A 669 -32.95 -3.66 -33.81
CA SER A 669 -31.64 -4.31 -33.92
C SER A 669 -31.65 -5.56 -34.77
N THR A 670 -30.55 -5.81 -35.48
CA THR A 670 -30.34 -7.08 -36.18
C THR A 670 -29.89 -8.18 -35.23
N THR A 671 -30.17 -9.44 -35.59
CA THR A 671 -29.72 -10.62 -34.83
C THR A 671 -28.21 -10.64 -34.64
N ALA A 672 -27.44 -10.19 -35.64
CA ALA A 672 -25.97 -10.11 -35.57
C ALA A 672 -25.49 -9.07 -34.55
N GLN A 673 -26.11 -7.89 -34.49
CA GLN A 673 -25.77 -6.84 -33.52
C GLN A 673 -26.05 -7.30 -32.07
N LEU A 674 -27.18 -7.98 -31.84
CA LEU A 674 -27.52 -8.52 -30.53
C LEU A 674 -26.60 -9.69 -30.11
N ALA A 675 -26.23 -10.56 -31.06
CA ALA A 675 -25.30 -11.66 -30.81
C ALA A 675 -23.89 -11.15 -30.45
N GLY A 676 -23.37 -10.15 -31.16
CA GLY A 676 -22.06 -9.56 -30.88
C GLY A 676 -21.92 -9.01 -29.46
N ILE A 677 -22.93 -8.29 -28.96
CA ILE A 677 -22.92 -7.74 -27.60
C ILE A 677 -23.06 -8.84 -26.54
N ARG A 678 -23.89 -9.86 -26.79
CA ARG A 678 -24.05 -11.01 -25.89
C ARG A 678 -22.76 -11.83 -25.78
N ASN A 679 -22.07 -12.07 -26.89
CA ASN A 679 -20.80 -12.79 -26.89
C ASN A 679 -19.71 -12.01 -26.13
N GLY A 680 -19.64 -10.68 -26.31
CA GLY A 680 -18.74 -9.83 -25.52
C GLY A 680 -18.99 -9.89 -24.01
N TYR A 681 -20.25 -9.99 -23.58
CA TYR A 681 -20.59 -10.24 -22.17
C TYR A 681 -20.10 -11.60 -21.68
N VAL A 682 -20.36 -12.67 -22.44
CA VAL A 682 -19.91 -14.04 -22.07
C VAL A 682 -18.39 -14.12 -21.95
N ILE A 683 -17.65 -13.46 -22.83
CA ILE A 683 -16.19 -13.38 -22.77
C ILE A 683 -15.74 -12.69 -21.48
N ASN A 684 -16.28 -11.51 -21.18
CA ASN A 684 -15.89 -10.76 -19.98
C ASN A 684 -16.22 -11.51 -18.69
N GLU A 685 -17.39 -12.15 -18.61
CA GLU A 685 -17.78 -12.94 -17.45
C GLU A 685 -16.92 -14.19 -17.30
N ALA A 686 -16.60 -14.87 -18.41
CA ALA A 686 -15.68 -16.00 -18.40
C ALA A 686 -14.25 -15.58 -18.00
N ASP A 687 -13.77 -14.43 -18.47
CA ASP A 687 -12.48 -13.86 -18.07
C ASP A 687 -12.46 -13.49 -16.59
N ARG A 688 -13.56 -12.96 -16.04
CA ARG A 688 -13.73 -12.70 -14.60
C ARG A 688 -13.68 -14.01 -13.80
N LEU A 689 -14.43 -15.03 -14.21
CA LEU A 689 -14.41 -16.36 -13.58
C LEU A 689 -13.03 -17.01 -13.64
N ARG A 690 -12.34 -16.88 -14.78
CA ARG A 690 -10.95 -17.32 -14.99
C ARG A 690 -9.99 -16.61 -14.03
N ALA A 691 -10.10 -15.29 -13.90
CA ALA A 691 -9.27 -14.51 -12.97
C ALA A 691 -9.53 -14.88 -11.49
N GLN A 692 -10.75 -15.32 -11.16
CA GLN A 692 -11.12 -15.84 -9.84
C GLN A 692 -10.70 -17.30 -9.61
N GLY A 693 -10.10 -17.98 -10.60
CA GLY A 693 -9.74 -19.39 -10.52
C GLY A 693 -10.91 -20.37 -10.73
N ASN A 694 -12.11 -19.88 -11.04
CA ASN A 694 -13.29 -20.71 -11.30
C ASN A 694 -13.35 -21.14 -12.78
N TYR A 695 -12.41 -21.99 -13.18
CA TYR A 695 -12.22 -22.38 -14.57
C TYR A 695 -13.39 -23.18 -15.15
N ALA A 696 -14.05 -24.02 -14.32
CA ALA A 696 -15.18 -24.84 -14.77
C ALA A 696 -16.38 -23.97 -15.17
N ALA A 697 -16.75 -22.98 -14.35
CA ALA A 697 -17.83 -22.07 -14.68
C ALA A 697 -17.50 -21.20 -15.91
N ALA A 698 -16.24 -20.77 -16.05
CA ALA A 698 -15.77 -20.04 -17.23
C ALA A 698 -15.89 -20.91 -18.50
N TYR A 699 -15.50 -22.18 -18.41
CA TYR A 699 -15.59 -23.15 -19.50
C TYR A 699 -17.05 -23.35 -19.94
N ASP A 700 -17.96 -23.62 -19.00
CA ASP A 700 -19.37 -23.84 -19.28
C ASP A 700 -20.04 -22.63 -19.95
N LYS A 701 -19.58 -21.41 -19.64
CA LYS A 701 -20.07 -20.18 -20.28
C LYS A 701 -19.57 -20.08 -21.71
N LEU A 702 -18.27 -20.25 -21.93
CA LEU A 702 -17.64 -20.14 -23.25
C LEU A 702 -18.08 -21.26 -24.20
N ILE A 703 -18.16 -22.50 -23.73
CA ILE A 703 -18.50 -23.64 -24.59
C ILE A 703 -19.93 -23.56 -25.13
N ARG A 704 -20.88 -23.06 -24.32
CA ARG A 704 -22.27 -22.83 -24.77
C ARG A 704 -22.36 -21.73 -25.82
N ALA A 705 -21.61 -20.64 -25.64
CA ALA A 705 -21.56 -19.57 -26.63
C ALA A 705 -20.88 -20.05 -27.93
N LEU A 706 -19.80 -20.81 -27.84
CA LEU A 706 -19.14 -21.45 -28.98
C LEU A 706 -20.04 -22.47 -29.69
N GLN A 707 -20.92 -23.18 -28.98
CA GLN A 707 -21.88 -24.07 -29.62
C GLN A 707 -22.88 -23.31 -30.50
N SER A 708 -23.27 -22.10 -30.09
CA SER A 708 -24.16 -21.24 -30.88
C SER A 708 -23.46 -20.48 -32.00
N ASP A 709 -22.16 -20.20 -31.85
CA ASP A 709 -21.34 -19.52 -32.86
C ASP A 709 -19.93 -20.17 -32.96
N PRO A 710 -19.81 -21.34 -33.62
CA PRO A 710 -18.58 -22.14 -33.60
C PRO A 710 -17.40 -21.53 -34.36
N GLN A 711 -17.61 -20.46 -35.12
CA GLN A 711 -16.55 -19.79 -35.89
C GLN A 711 -16.13 -18.45 -35.26
N ASN A 712 -16.70 -18.09 -34.11
CA ASN A 712 -16.39 -16.85 -33.42
C ASN A 712 -14.96 -16.88 -32.85
N THR A 713 -14.07 -16.09 -33.44
CA THR A 713 -12.67 -16.03 -33.05
C THR A 713 -12.48 -15.47 -31.64
N ASP A 714 -13.29 -14.50 -31.20
CA ASP A 714 -13.14 -13.86 -29.89
C ASP A 714 -13.47 -14.82 -28.74
N LEU A 715 -14.50 -15.65 -28.92
CA LEU A 715 -14.85 -16.72 -27.98
C LEU A 715 -13.76 -17.80 -27.92
N MET A 716 -13.14 -18.13 -29.06
CA MET A 716 -12.01 -19.06 -29.11
C MET A 716 -10.77 -18.48 -28.41
N PHE A 717 -10.49 -17.18 -28.57
CA PHE A 717 -9.41 -16.49 -27.85
C PHE A 717 -9.63 -16.52 -26.33
N ALA A 718 -10.87 -16.31 -25.87
CA ALA A 718 -11.22 -16.44 -24.46
C ALA A 718 -11.05 -17.88 -23.96
N MET A 719 -11.40 -18.88 -24.77
CA MET A 719 -11.20 -20.30 -24.45
C MET A 719 -9.71 -20.66 -24.38
N ALA A 720 -8.89 -20.15 -25.30
CA ALA A 720 -7.44 -20.37 -25.29
C ALA A 720 -6.78 -19.80 -24.03
N ARG A 721 -7.13 -18.56 -23.65
CA ARG A 721 -6.69 -17.93 -22.39
C ARG A 721 -7.16 -18.70 -21.16
N LEU A 722 -8.36 -19.27 -21.19
CA LEU A 722 -8.89 -20.13 -20.13
C LEU A 722 -8.07 -21.42 -19.98
N TYR A 723 -7.82 -22.15 -21.06
CA TYR A 723 -6.99 -23.35 -21.03
C TYR A 723 -5.57 -23.03 -20.53
N GLN A 724 -4.96 -21.94 -21.02
CA GLN A 724 -3.65 -21.50 -20.56
C GLN A 724 -3.63 -21.19 -19.05
N SER A 725 -4.62 -20.45 -18.56
CA SER A 725 -4.73 -20.12 -17.13
C SER A 725 -4.99 -21.37 -16.27
N GLY A 726 -5.77 -22.32 -16.79
CA GLY A 726 -6.04 -23.62 -16.17
C GLY A 726 -4.91 -24.64 -16.32
N LYS A 727 -3.71 -24.23 -16.77
CA LYS A 727 -2.52 -25.09 -16.97
C LYS A 727 -2.70 -26.21 -18.01
N MET A 728 -3.69 -26.07 -18.89
CA MET A 728 -3.97 -26.98 -20.01
C MET A 728 -3.25 -26.48 -21.28
N ASN A 729 -1.91 -26.44 -21.22
CA ASN A 729 -1.09 -25.82 -22.25
C ASN A 729 -1.21 -26.52 -23.63
N LYS A 730 -1.43 -27.84 -23.64
CA LYS A 730 -1.60 -28.61 -24.88
C LYS A 730 -2.88 -28.21 -25.61
N GLU A 731 -3.98 -28.12 -24.87
CA GLU A 731 -5.30 -27.74 -25.37
C GLU A 731 -5.30 -26.26 -25.80
N ALA A 732 -4.69 -25.38 -25.01
CA ALA A 732 -4.50 -23.98 -25.39
C ALA A 732 -3.70 -23.85 -26.69
N GLY A 733 -2.62 -24.63 -26.83
CA GLY A 733 -1.80 -24.68 -28.05
C GLY A 733 -2.60 -25.03 -29.30
N VAL A 734 -3.48 -26.03 -29.23
CA VAL A 734 -4.35 -26.41 -30.36
C VAL A 734 -5.26 -25.25 -30.78
N VAL A 735 -5.84 -24.53 -29.81
CA VAL A 735 -6.72 -23.39 -30.10
C VAL A 735 -5.94 -22.22 -30.70
N TYR A 736 -4.76 -21.89 -30.15
CA TYR A 736 -3.90 -20.84 -30.69
C TYR A 736 -3.37 -21.15 -32.10
N ASP A 737 -2.97 -22.40 -32.35
CA ASP A 737 -2.54 -22.85 -33.68
C ASP A 737 -3.66 -22.68 -34.73
N TYR A 738 -4.92 -22.98 -34.36
CA TYR A 738 -6.09 -22.72 -35.22
C TYR A 738 -6.31 -21.22 -35.47
N LEU A 739 -6.27 -20.41 -34.41
CA LEU A 739 -6.50 -18.97 -34.46
C LEU A 739 -5.40 -18.21 -35.22
N MET A 740 -4.21 -18.77 -35.35
CA MET A 740 -3.09 -18.15 -36.06
C MET A 740 -3.37 -17.88 -37.55
N THR A 741 -4.33 -18.58 -38.15
CA THR A 741 -4.80 -18.31 -39.53
C THR A 741 -5.78 -17.14 -39.65
N ARG A 742 -6.30 -16.68 -38.51
CA ARG A 742 -7.31 -15.60 -38.36
C ARG A 742 -6.91 -14.68 -37.20
N ASP A 743 -5.62 -14.36 -37.16
CA ASP A 743 -5.02 -13.64 -36.04
C ASP A 743 -5.56 -12.20 -35.94
N THR A 744 -5.47 -11.60 -34.75
CA THR A 744 -5.82 -10.19 -34.55
C THR A 744 -4.80 -9.28 -35.25
N PRO A 745 -5.12 -8.01 -35.53
CA PRO A 745 -4.14 -7.06 -36.07
C PRO A 745 -2.85 -6.97 -35.23
N ASP A 746 -2.97 -7.16 -33.91
CA ASP A 746 -1.85 -7.14 -32.94
C ASP A 746 -1.13 -8.50 -32.79
N GLN A 747 -1.64 -9.55 -33.43
CA GLN A 747 -1.13 -10.93 -33.43
C GLN A 747 -1.19 -11.65 -32.07
N ASP A 748 -2.34 -11.55 -31.40
CA ASP A 748 -2.56 -12.16 -30.09
C ASP A 748 -2.49 -13.69 -30.11
N ALA A 749 -2.88 -14.35 -31.21
CA ALA A 749 -2.82 -15.80 -31.30
C ALA A 749 -1.37 -16.29 -31.35
N ARG A 750 -0.53 -15.58 -32.11
CA ARG A 750 0.91 -15.83 -32.17
C ARG A 750 1.58 -15.56 -30.83
N ALA A 751 1.22 -14.47 -30.14
CA ALA A 751 1.73 -14.17 -28.81
C ALA A 751 1.39 -15.28 -27.79
N GLY A 752 0.12 -15.71 -27.77
CA GLY A 752 -0.33 -16.84 -26.96
C GLY A 752 0.39 -18.15 -27.30
N ALA A 753 0.59 -18.45 -28.59
CA ALA A 753 1.35 -19.63 -29.03
C ALA A 753 2.82 -19.61 -28.57
N ILE A 754 3.47 -18.42 -28.55
CA ILE A 754 4.82 -18.24 -28.01
C ILE A 754 4.82 -18.52 -26.50
N ASP A 755 3.87 -17.96 -25.75
CA ASP A 755 3.76 -18.20 -24.31
C ASP A 755 3.54 -19.69 -23.99
N ILE A 756 2.75 -20.41 -24.79
CA ILE A 756 2.57 -21.86 -24.66
C ILE A 756 3.86 -22.62 -24.98
N ALA A 757 4.59 -22.24 -26.03
CA ALA A 757 5.88 -22.85 -26.37
C ALA A 757 6.92 -22.65 -25.26
N LEU A 758 6.99 -21.44 -24.69
CA LEU A 758 7.84 -21.13 -23.54
C LEU A 758 7.43 -21.93 -22.29
N ALA A 759 6.13 -22.05 -22.02
CA ALA A 759 5.62 -22.84 -20.89
C ALA A 759 5.96 -24.33 -21.02
N GLY A 760 6.01 -24.87 -22.26
CA GLY A 760 6.43 -26.24 -22.56
C GLY A 760 7.94 -26.43 -22.74
N ASN A 761 8.76 -25.39 -22.49
CA ASN A 761 10.21 -25.38 -22.71
C ASN A 761 10.64 -25.72 -24.16
N ASP A 762 9.77 -25.46 -25.14
CA ASP A 762 10.04 -25.58 -26.58
C ASP A 762 10.54 -24.24 -27.12
N VAL A 763 11.80 -23.94 -26.78
CA VAL A 763 12.44 -22.66 -27.12
C VAL A 763 12.61 -22.48 -28.62
N ASP A 764 12.83 -23.57 -29.36
CA ASP A 764 12.97 -23.56 -30.82
C ASP A 764 11.65 -23.15 -31.49
N LYS A 765 10.51 -23.74 -31.07
CA LYS A 765 9.19 -23.33 -31.57
C LYS A 765 8.88 -21.88 -31.18
N ALA A 766 9.19 -21.48 -29.94
CA ALA A 766 9.01 -20.09 -29.51
C ALA A 766 9.80 -19.12 -30.40
N GLN A 767 11.05 -19.43 -30.72
CA GLN A 767 11.88 -18.65 -31.64
C GLN A 767 11.30 -18.60 -33.06
N GLN A 768 10.87 -19.73 -33.61
CA GLN A 768 10.28 -19.76 -34.95
C GLN A 768 9.04 -18.87 -35.01
N LEU A 769 8.20 -18.90 -33.98
CA LEU A 769 7.00 -18.09 -33.91
C LEU A 769 7.29 -16.58 -33.83
N THR A 770 8.41 -16.15 -33.22
CA THR A 770 8.77 -14.72 -33.18
C THR A 770 9.13 -14.14 -34.54
N THR A 771 9.64 -14.94 -35.48
CA THR A 771 9.98 -14.47 -36.84
C THR A 771 8.78 -13.97 -37.66
N GLY A 772 7.57 -14.44 -37.32
CA GLY A 772 6.34 -14.00 -37.97
C GLY A 772 5.62 -12.86 -37.24
N LEU A 773 6.22 -12.29 -36.18
CA LEU A 773 5.69 -11.10 -35.52
C LEU A 773 5.94 -9.86 -36.40
N HIS A 774 4.95 -8.96 -36.52
CA HIS A 774 5.11 -7.67 -37.18
C HIS A 774 6.18 -6.81 -36.47
N ASN A 775 6.79 -5.85 -37.17
CA ASN A 775 7.79 -4.93 -36.58
C ASN A 775 7.14 -3.79 -35.77
N THR A 776 6.21 -4.12 -34.87
CA THR A 776 5.64 -3.17 -33.89
C THR A 776 6.31 -3.34 -32.55
N ASN A 777 6.96 -2.30 -32.03
CA ASN A 777 7.72 -2.35 -30.78
C ASN A 777 6.85 -2.02 -29.55
N THR A 778 5.70 -2.64 -29.37
CA THR A 778 4.87 -2.42 -28.16
C THR A 778 5.58 -2.95 -26.91
N PRO A 779 5.39 -2.34 -25.71
CA PRO A 779 6.00 -2.83 -24.47
C PRO A 779 5.75 -4.31 -24.19
N GLU A 780 4.52 -4.80 -24.44
CA GLU A 780 4.09 -6.18 -24.24
C GLU A 780 4.87 -7.15 -25.14
N ARG A 781 5.05 -6.77 -26.41
CA ARG A 781 5.84 -7.55 -27.36
C ARG A 781 7.32 -7.57 -27.01
N LEU A 782 7.88 -6.46 -26.56
CA LEU A 782 9.27 -6.40 -26.11
C LEU A 782 9.50 -7.28 -24.87
N ILE A 783 8.54 -7.33 -23.94
CA ILE A 783 8.58 -8.26 -22.80
C ILE A 783 8.51 -9.72 -23.27
N LEU A 784 7.65 -10.04 -24.25
CA LEU A 784 7.58 -11.38 -24.84
C LEU A 784 8.90 -11.78 -25.53
N LEU A 785 9.48 -10.89 -26.33
CA LEU A 785 10.78 -11.11 -26.98
C LEU A 785 11.90 -11.24 -25.94
N ALA A 786 11.85 -10.50 -24.84
CA ALA A 786 12.79 -10.64 -23.73
C ALA A 786 12.70 -12.03 -23.09
N ARG A 787 11.48 -12.56 -22.87
CA ARG A 787 11.28 -13.92 -22.34
C ARG A 787 11.79 -15.00 -23.30
N VAL A 788 11.58 -14.85 -24.60
CA VAL A 788 12.14 -15.78 -25.61
C VAL A 788 13.67 -15.71 -25.64
N ALA A 789 14.25 -14.51 -25.66
CA ALA A 789 15.70 -14.33 -25.62
C ALA A 789 16.31 -14.88 -24.32
N GLU A 790 15.63 -14.72 -23.18
CA GLU A 790 16.05 -15.31 -21.91
C GLU A 790 16.01 -16.85 -21.98
N ALA A 791 14.94 -17.44 -22.53
CA ALA A 791 14.82 -18.89 -22.68
C ALA A 791 15.89 -19.48 -23.63
N GLN A 792 16.40 -18.69 -24.57
CA GLN A 792 17.53 -19.04 -25.44
C GLN A 792 18.91 -18.91 -24.78
N GLY A 793 19.01 -18.39 -23.56
CA GLY A 793 20.28 -18.03 -22.93
C GLY A 793 20.88 -16.71 -23.44
N ASN A 794 20.20 -15.97 -24.32
CA ASN A 794 20.68 -14.68 -24.81
C ASN A 794 20.29 -13.54 -23.87
N HIS A 795 20.91 -13.52 -22.69
CA HIS A 795 20.61 -12.56 -21.63
C HIS A 795 20.86 -11.10 -22.02
N GLN A 796 21.87 -10.83 -22.86
CA GLN A 796 22.16 -9.48 -23.34
C GLN A 796 21.03 -8.93 -24.21
N GLN A 797 20.51 -9.77 -25.12
CA GLN A 797 19.37 -9.41 -25.96
C GLN A 797 18.08 -9.30 -25.15
N ALA A 798 17.87 -10.17 -24.15
CA ALA A 798 16.74 -10.03 -23.23
C ALA A 798 16.78 -8.69 -22.48
N MET A 799 17.96 -8.30 -21.97
CA MET A 799 18.16 -7.02 -21.29
C MET A 799 17.93 -5.83 -22.22
N SER A 800 18.36 -5.89 -23.48
CA SER A 800 18.11 -4.81 -24.44
C SER A 800 16.62 -4.61 -24.72
N TYR A 801 15.87 -5.71 -24.92
CA TYR A 801 14.42 -5.64 -25.09
C TYR A 801 13.72 -5.05 -23.86
N LEU A 802 14.12 -5.43 -22.65
CA LEU A 802 13.55 -4.88 -21.41
C LEU A 802 13.88 -3.38 -21.23
N ARG A 803 15.10 -2.96 -21.55
CA ARG A 803 15.50 -1.53 -21.55
C ARG A 803 14.66 -0.72 -22.54
N THR A 804 14.43 -1.25 -23.75
CA THR A 804 13.57 -0.60 -24.75
C THR A 804 12.11 -0.56 -24.28
N ALA A 805 11.58 -1.65 -23.71
CA ALA A 805 10.22 -1.72 -23.18
C ALA A 805 10.02 -0.67 -22.08
N ARG A 806 10.97 -0.58 -21.16
CA ARG A 806 10.99 0.40 -20.08
C ARG A 806 11.03 1.83 -20.62
N GLY A 807 11.95 2.13 -21.55
CA GLY A 807 12.06 3.46 -22.16
C GLY A 807 10.74 3.94 -22.77
N ARG A 808 9.98 3.04 -23.40
CA ARG A 808 8.64 3.30 -23.92
C ARG A 808 7.62 3.54 -22.81
N LEU A 809 7.59 2.68 -21.79
CA LEU A 809 6.69 2.84 -20.64
C LEU A 809 6.94 4.15 -19.85
N THR A 810 8.16 4.69 -19.92
CA THR A 810 8.54 5.97 -19.28
C THR A 810 8.48 7.19 -20.22
N GLY A 811 8.01 7.04 -21.47
CA GLY A 811 7.82 8.16 -22.40
C GLY A 811 9.11 8.76 -22.98
N ILE A 812 10.22 8.01 -22.98
CA ILE A 812 11.51 8.49 -23.52
C ILE A 812 11.48 8.43 -25.05
N GLN A 813 11.53 9.60 -25.69
CA GLN A 813 11.58 9.76 -27.15
C GLN A 813 12.89 9.15 -27.72
N GLY A 814 12.78 8.38 -28.82
CA GLY A 814 13.94 7.75 -29.50
C GLY A 814 14.13 6.25 -29.23
N SER A 815 13.17 5.57 -28.59
CA SER A 815 13.20 4.13 -28.27
C SER A 815 12.68 3.22 -29.42
N ASP A 816 12.78 3.67 -30.68
CA ASP A 816 12.21 2.99 -31.85
C ASP A 816 13.11 1.94 -32.50
N SER A 817 14.40 1.90 -32.16
CA SER A 817 15.41 1.12 -32.89
C SER A 817 15.74 -0.25 -32.31
N GLY A 818 15.10 -0.68 -31.20
CA GLY A 818 15.47 -1.95 -30.51
C GLY A 818 16.87 -1.94 -29.88
N VAL A 819 17.52 -0.77 -29.87
CA VAL A 819 18.81 -0.49 -29.22
C VAL A 819 18.53 0.34 -27.96
N THR A 820 19.32 0.14 -26.90
CA THR A 820 19.22 0.94 -25.67
C THR A 820 19.27 2.43 -26.01
N PRO A 821 18.24 3.23 -25.71
CA PRO A 821 18.23 4.64 -26.06
C PRO A 821 19.35 5.36 -25.29
N THR A 822 20.22 6.08 -26.00
CA THR A 822 21.35 6.82 -25.41
C THR A 822 21.29 8.30 -25.79
N ILE A 823 21.65 9.18 -24.85
CA ILE A 823 21.94 10.60 -25.12
C ILE A 823 23.34 10.88 -24.62
N GLY A 824 24.26 11.29 -25.50
CA GLY A 824 25.63 11.63 -25.13
C GLY A 824 26.44 10.49 -24.50
N GLY A 825 26.15 9.23 -24.85
CA GLY A 825 26.80 8.04 -24.27
C GLY A 825 26.16 7.52 -22.98
N LEU A 826 25.14 8.20 -22.43
CA LEU A 826 24.39 7.76 -21.26
C LEU A 826 23.18 6.93 -21.69
N ALA A 827 23.04 5.72 -21.18
CA ALA A 827 21.86 4.89 -21.35
C ALA A 827 20.66 5.49 -20.60
N LEU A 828 19.65 5.97 -21.33
CA LEU A 828 18.46 6.62 -20.78
C LEU A 828 17.52 5.63 -20.06
N ALA A 829 17.66 4.34 -20.35
CA ALA A 829 16.83 3.28 -19.79
C ALA A 829 17.29 2.83 -18.38
N ASP A 830 18.49 3.20 -17.92
CA ASP A 830 19.07 2.76 -16.64
C ASP A 830 19.13 3.92 -15.63
N ASN A 831 17.96 4.37 -15.16
CA ASN A 831 17.91 5.32 -14.04
C ASN A 831 18.58 4.68 -12.79
N PRO A 832 19.70 5.20 -12.28
CA PRO A 832 20.40 4.59 -11.15
C PRO A 832 19.67 4.77 -9.80
N PHE A 833 18.57 5.54 -9.76
CA PHE A 833 17.83 5.88 -8.55
C PHE A 833 16.53 5.08 -8.36
N ILE A 834 16.23 4.08 -9.19
CA ILE A 834 14.97 3.30 -9.10
C ILE A 834 14.92 2.50 -7.80
N SER A 835 16.08 2.02 -7.32
CA SER A 835 16.21 1.35 -6.02
C SER A 835 16.27 2.33 -4.85
N THR A 836 16.04 3.63 -5.05
CA THR A 836 15.96 4.62 -3.96
C THR A 836 14.72 5.49 -4.05
N SER A 837 13.94 5.39 -5.12
CA SER A 837 12.66 6.07 -5.26
C SER A 837 11.56 5.24 -4.61
N SER A 838 11.20 5.60 -3.38
CA SER A 838 9.83 5.41 -2.89
C SER A 838 8.89 5.97 -3.96
N GLY A 839 7.84 5.23 -4.32
CA GLY A 839 6.83 5.69 -5.27
C GLY A 839 6.47 7.15 -5.01
N GLY A 840 6.74 8.01 -5.99
CA GLY A 840 6.57 9.45 -5.84
C GLY A 840 5.13 9.78 -5.52
N SER A 841 4.90 10.33 -4.33
CA SER A 841 3.86 11.31 -4.07
C SER A 841 4.54 12.45 -3.35
N GLN A 842 4.37 13.67 -3.85
CA GLN A 842 4.97 14.89 -3.32
C GLN A 842 4.82 14.97 -1.81
N SER A 843 5.93 14.85 -1.07
CA SER A 843 6.00 15.22 0.34
C SER A 843 6.64 16.60 0.46
N GLY A 844 5.82 17.61 0.70
CA GLY A 844 6.27 18.79 1.43
C GLY A 844 6.55 18.40 2.88
N ASN A 845 7.74 18.79 3.35
CA ASN A 845 8.23 18.84 4.72
C ASN A 845 8.66 17.55 5.44
N VAL A 846 9.98 17.34 5.33
CA VAL A 846 10.97 16.95 6.33
C VAL A 846 10.55 17.30 7.78
N TYR A 847 10.09 16.31 8.54
CA TYR A 847 10.57 15.89 9.88
C TYR A 847 9.48 15.11 10.62
N GLY A 848 9.72 13.81 10.81
CA GLY A 848 9.25 13.07 11.99
C GLY A 848 7.86 12.43 11.93
N GLN A 849 7.73 11.32 11.21
CA GLN A 849 6.98 10.14 11.69
C GLN A 849 7.59 8.91 11.01
N ALA A 850 8.33 8.11 11.78
CA ALA A 850 8.72 6.77 11.37
C ALA A 850 7.44 5.92 11.35
N SER A 851 6.77 5.90 10.21
CA SER A 851 5.72 4.92 9.94
C SER A 851 6.31 3.52 10.06
N MET A 852 5.82 2.73 11.01
CA MET A 852 6.23 1.35 11.20
C MET A 852 5.96 0.55 9.92
N PRO A 853 6.79 -0.46 9.57
CA PRO A 853 6.75 -1.13 8.27
C PRO A 853 5.40 -1.78 7.88
N TRP A 854 4.48 -1.96 8.84
CA TRP A 854 3.13 -2.48 8.59
C TRP A 854 2.05 -1.40 8.32
N GLN A 855 2.40 -0.11 8.27
CA GLN A 855 1.44 1.01 8.32
C GLN A 855 1.46 2.00 7.13
N VAL A 856 2.09 1.69 5.98
CA VAL A 856 2.09 2.59 4.80
C VAL A 856 1.21 2.07 3.65
N ASN A 857 0.59 3.01 2.94
CA ASN A 857 -0.46 2.84 1.93
C ASN A 857 -0.06 1.92 0.77
N GLN A 858 -0.79 0.81 0.65
CA GLN A 858 -0.81 -0.05 -0.54
C GLN A 858 -1.51 0.69 -1.69
N LEU A 859 -1.08 0.54 -2.94
CA LEU A 859 -1.98 0.76 -4.08
C LEU A 859 -2.89 -0.47 -4.19
N ALA A 860 -4.18 -0.29 -4.46
CA ALA A 860 -5.06 -1.45 -4.65
C ALA A 860 -4.70 -2.13 -5.98
N ARG A 861 -4.37 -3.43 -5.95
CA ARG A 861 -4.32 -4.27 -7.16
C ARG A 861 -5.69 -4.19 -7.84
N ASN A 862 -5.70 -4.26 -9.18
CA ASN A 862 -6.89 -4.18 -10.03
C ASN A 862 -8.08 -4.92 -9.37
N PRO A 863 -9.23 -4.25 -9.09
CA PRO A 863 -10.34 -4.81 -8.30
C PRO A 863 -10.92 -6.12 -8.83
N GLN A 864 -10.59 -6.49 -10.07
CA GLN A 864 -10.96 -7.74 -10.71
C GLN A 864 -10.15 -8.96 -10.22
N ALA A 865 -8.98 -8.76 -9.58
CA ALA A 865 -8.06 -9.82 -9.12
C ALA A 865 -8.00 -9.99 -7.59
N ALA A 866 -8.75 -9.19 -6.83
CA ALA A 866 -8.72 -9.21 -5.37
C ALA A 866 -9.94 -9.95 -4.77
N PRO A 867 -9.77 -10.80 -3.75
CA PRO A 867 -10.87 -11.48 -3.08
C PRO A 867 -11.93 -10.51 -2.51
N PRO A 868 -13.22 -10.88 -2.46
CA PRO A 868 -14.27 -10.04 -1.89
C PRO A 868 -13.92 -9.60 -0.45
N GLY A 869 -13.97 -8.30 -0.18
CA GLY A 869 -13.70 -7.73 1.15
C GLY A 869 -12.22 -7.42 1.46
N THR A 870 -11.31 -7.65 0.52
CA THR A 870 -9.87 -7.30 0.67
C THR A 870 -9.47 -6.01 -0.06
N THR A 871 -10.37 -5.47 -0.90
CA THR A 871 -10.15 -4.21 -1.62
C THR A 871 -10.45 -3.01 -0.75
N ARG A 872 -9.40 -2.28 -0.40
CA ARG A 872 -9.51 -0.94 0.17
C ARG A 872 -9.93 0.04 -0.95
N GLN A 873 -11.20 0.46 -0.92
CA GLN A 873 -11.80 1.38 -1.90
C GLN A 873 -11.25 2.81 -1.82
N ASP A 874 -10.48 3.12 -0.78
CA ASP A 874 -9.80 4.38 -0.50
C ASP A 874 -8.46 4.55 -1.24
N LEU A 875 -7.96 3.50 -1.90
CA LEU A 875 -6.64 3.51 -2.55
C LEU A 875 -6.77 3.57 -4.09
N PRO A 876 -5.92 4.36 -4.79
CA PRO A 876 -5.91 4.38 -6.26
C PRO A 876 -5.63 2.99 -6.83
N VAL A 877 -6.39 2.61 -7.86
CA VAL A 877 -6.19 1.36 -8.59
C VAL A 877 -4.95 1.49 -9.48
N GLU A 878 -4.07 0.49 -9.41
CA GLU A 878 -2.87 0.46 -10.25
C GLU A 878 -3.23 0.39 -11.76
N ASN A 879 -2.63 1.25 -12.58
CA ASN A 879 -2.82 1.24 -14.03
C ASN A 879 -2.02 0.11 -14.71
N ALA A 880 -2.44 -0.34 -15.89
CA ALA A 880 -1.80 -1.44 -16.61
C ALA A 880 -0.30 -1.18 -16.91
N ASN A 881 0.06 0.06 -17.23
CA ASN A 881 1.44 0.45 -17.54
C ASN A 881 2.37 0.38 -16.30
N ALA A 882 1.88 0.70 -15.11
CA ALA A 882 2.63 0.61 -13.86
C ALA A 882 2.87 -0.85 -13.49
N GLY A 883 1.88 -1.73 -13.72
CA GLY A 883 2.05 -3.17 -13.58
C GLY A 883 3.12 -3.73 -14.53
N MET A 884 3.07 -3.37 -15.81
CA MET A 884 4.09 -3.77 -16.79
C MET A 884 5.47 -3.21 -16.45
N LEU A 885 5.56 -1.96 -15.99
CA LEU A 885 6.82 -1.36 -15.58
C LEU A 885 7.44 -2.09 -14.38
N ARG A 886 6.63 -2.51 -13.39
CA ARG A 886 7.10 -3.36 -12.29
C ARG A 886 7.57 -4.72 -12.79
N GLN A 887 6.84 -5.35 -13.72
CA GLN A 887 7.25 -6.61 -14.33
C GLN A 887 8.60 -6.47 -15.05
N VAL A 888 8.76 -5.43 -15.87
CA VAL A 888 10.02 -5.14 -16.59
C VAL A 888 11.17 -4.94 -15.60
N ASN A 889 10.97 -4.12 -14.56
CA ASN A 889 11.99 -3.89 -13.54
C ASN A 889 12.37 -5.20 -12.81
N SER A 890 11.38 -6.03 -12.46
CA SER A 890 11.62 -7.32 -11.83
C SER A 890 12.41 -8.26 -12.73
N MET A 891 12.07 -8.33 -14.02
CA MET A 891 12.81 -9.14 -14.99
C MET A 891 14.24 -8.63 -15.20
N MET A 892 14.44 -7.30 -15.25
CA MET A 892 15.76 -6.68 -15.33
C MET A 892 16.61 -6.99 -14.08
N GLU A 893 16.01 -6.94 -12.89
CA GLU A 893 16.68 -7.30 -11.63
C GLU A 893 17.08 -8.78 -11.62
N GLN A 894 16.17 -9.67 -12.02
CA GLN A 894 16.45 -11.10 -12.12
C GLN A 894 17.56 -11.42 -13.13
N LEU A 895 17.55 -10.78 -14.30
CA LEU A 895 18.62 -10.94 -15.28
C LEU A 895 19.94 -10.38 -14.78
N THR A 896 19.93 -9.22 -14.12
CA THR A 896 21.13 -8.65 -13.48
C THR A 896 21.69 -9.61 -12.43
N ASP A 897 20.87 -10.14 -11.52
CA ASP A 897 21.30 -11.15 -10.53
C ASP A 897 21.83 -12.43 -11.21
N LYS A 898 21.26 -12.83 -12.35
CA LYS A 898 21.71 -14.01 -13.11
C LYS A 898 23.04 -13.80 -13.80
N THR A 899 23.33 -12.63 -14.39
CA THR A 899 24.53 -12.41 -15.21
C THR A 899 25.63 -11.58 -14.55
N ALA A 900 25.32 -10.81 -13.51
CA ALA A 900 26.28 -9.91 -12.89
C ALA A 900 27.42 -10.69 -12.21
N THR A 901 28.60 -10.13 -12.33
CA THR A 901 29.74 -10.49 -11.49
C THR A 901 29.56 -9.80 -10.15
N TRP A 902 29.75 -10.52 -9.04
CA TRP A 902 29.64 -9.94 -7.71
C TRP A 902 30.63 -10.58 -6.74
N ALA A 903 30.95 -9.82 -5.69
CA ALA A 903 31.72 -10.30 -4.55
C ALA A 903 30.85 -10.24 -3.29
N LEU A 904 30.99 -11.25 -2.43
CA LEU A 904 30.30 -11.31 -1.14
C LEU A 904 31.32 -11.55 -0.04
N GLY A 905 31.31 -10.68 0.96
CA GLY A 905 32.04 -10.86 2.21
C GLY A 905 31.06 -11.08 3.35
N SER A 906 31.31 -12.07 4.19
CA SER A 906 30.43 -12.35 5.33
C SER A 906 31.18 -12.76 6.58
N VAL A 907 30.52 -12.64 7.73
CA VAL A 907 30.94 -13.20 9.01
C VAL A 907 29.79 -14.05 9.52
N ALA A 908 30.05 -15.32 9.80
CA ALA A 908 29.08 -16.27 10.31
C ALA A 908 29.59 -16.87 11.61
N MET A 909 28.67 -17.09 12.55
CA MET A 909 28.89 -17.78 13.80
C MET A 909 27.86 -18.90 13.92
N ARG A 910 28.32 -20.08 14.33
CA ARG A 910 27.50 -21.24 14.65
C ARG A 910 27.91 -21.77 16.02
N SER A 911 26.95 -22.01 16.88
CA SER A 911 27.18 -22.57 18.21
C SER A 911 26.25 -23.75 18.42
N ARG A 912 26.84 -24.89 18.77
CA ARG A 912 26.17 -26.14 19.10
C ARG A 912 26.41 -26.43 20.58
N ASP A 913 25.33 -26.71 21.30
CA ASP A 913 25.42 -27.12 22.70
C ASP A 913 26.00 -28.53 22.84
N GLY A 914 26.43 -28.86 24.05
CA GLY A 914 27.12 -30.12 24.33
C GLY A 914 28.10 -30.00 25.48
N GLU A 915 28.86 -31.07 25.71
CA GLU A 915 29.87 -31.13 26.75
C GLU A 915 31.19 -30.47 26.29
N ASN A 916 31.79 -29.63 27.14
CA ASN A 916 33.06 -28.95 26.82
C ASN A 916 34.18 -30.00 26.58
N GLY A 917 34.95 -29.79 25.51
CA GLY A 917 36.00 -30.70 25.06
C GLY A 917 35.50 -31.95 24.33
N LEU A 918 34.18 -32.11 24.16
CA LEU A 918 33.59 -33.23 23.43
C LEU A 918 32.63 -32.72 22.33
N SER A 919 31.32 -32.76 22.60
CA SER A 919 30.27 -32.46 21.61
C SER A 919 29.97 -30.97 21.44
N LYS A 920 30.36 -30.12 22.39
CA LYS A 920 30.17 -28.67 22.26
C LYS A 920 31.03 -28.11 21.14
N MET A 921 30.49 -27.20 20.34
CA MET A 921 31.28 -26.54 19.29
C MET A 921 30.83 -25.11 19.05
N THR A 922 31.81 -24.20 18.98
CA THR A 922 31.64 -22.86 18.44
C THR A 922 32.48 -22.73 17.18
N GLU A 923 31.84 -22.34 16.09
CA GLU A 923 32.43 -22.13 14.77
C GLU A 923 32.26 -20.66 14.37
N ILE A 924 33.34 -20.03 13.92
CA ILE A 924 33.32 -18.68 13.34
C ILE A 924 33.93 -18.77 11.94
N LYS A 925 33.20 -18.31 10.93
CA LYS A 925 33.61 -18.30 9.52
C LYS A 925 33.60 -16.87 8.98
N ALA A 926 34.51 -16.56 8.07
CA ALA A 926 34.52 -15.29 7.34
C ALA A 926 34.54 -15.49 5.81
N PRO A 927 33.49 -16.07 5.19
CA PRO A 927 33.50 -16.39 3.76
C PRO A 927 33.72 -15.16 2.88
N LEU A 928 34.65 -15.29 1.94
CA LEU A 928 34.86 -14.40 0.80
C LEU A 928 34.49 -15.17 -0.47
N GLN A 929 33.41 -14.78 -1.12
CA GLN A 929 32.94 -15.37 -2.36
C GLN A 929 33.09 -14.38 -3.51
N TRP A 930 33.57 -14.87 -4.64
CA TRP A 930 33.54 -14.17 -5.91
C TRP A 930 32.76 -15.01 -6.92
N SER A 931 31.81 -14.39 -7.61
CA SER A 931 30.89 -15.08 -8.51
C SER A 931 30.81 -14.36 -9.85
N THR A 932 30.89 -15.10 -10.95
CA THR A 932 30.83 -14.55 -12.32
C THR A 932 30.15 -15.53 -13.27
N VAL A 933 29.88 -15.11 -14.50
CA VAL A 933 29.24 -15.95 -15.54
C VAL A 933 30.11 -15.96 -16.80
N PRO A 934 31.20 -16.75 -16.82
CA PRO A 934 32.19 -16.68 -17.90
C PRO A 934 31.79 -17.54 -19.12
N PHE A 935 30.78 -18.41 -18.98
CA PHE A 935 30.39 -19.40 -20.00
C PHE A 935 28.89 -19.35 -20.32
N GLY A 936 28.42 -18.21 -20.86
CA GLY A 936 27.02 -18.02 -21.25
C GLY A 936 26.09 -17.98 -20.03
N ASP A 937 25.56 -19.15 -19.66
CA ASP A 937 24.52 -19.30 -18.62
C ASP A 937 25.07 -19.98 -17.35
N SER A 938 26.34 -20.38 -17.34
CA SER A 938 26.95 -21.06 -16.19
C SER A 938 27.64 -20.08 -15.25
N ARG A 939 27.18 -20.06 -13.99
CA ARG A 939 27.77 -19.28 -12.91
C ARG A 939 28.95 -20.04 -12.31
N PHE A 940 30.08 -19.35 -12.19
CA PHE A 940 31.30 -19.84 -11.59
C PHE A 940 31.59 -19.08 -10.29
N ASP A 941 31.74 -19.83 -9.20
CA ASP A 941 31.97 -19.33 -7.86
C ASP A 941 33.37 -19.74 -7.37
N ILE A 942 34.08 -18.80 -6.74
CA ILE A 942 35.31 -19.05 -5.98
C ILE A 942 35.05 -18.64 -4.54
N ASN A 943 35.37 -19.52 -3.60
CA ASN A 943 35.15 -19.35 -2.17
C ASN A 943 36.46 -19.49 -1.39
N ILE A 944 36.75 -18.51 -0.54
CA ILE A 944 37.86 -18.54 0.43
C ILE A 944 37.25 -18.29 1.80
N THR A 945 37.32 -19.28 2.70
CA THR A 945 36.65 -19.20 4.01
C THR A 945 37.65 -19.41 5.14
N PRO A 946 38.21 -18.34 5.72
CA PRO A 946 38.85 -18.40 7.03
C PRO A 946 37.84 -18.90 8.06
N ILE A 947 38.28 -19.84 8.90
CA ILE A 947 37.44 -20.49 9.90
C ILE A 947 38.22 -20.73 11.18
N THR A 948 37.55 -20.55 12.31
CA THR A 948 38.02 -20.97 13.63
C THR A 948 36.97 -21.85 14.29
N LEU A 949 37.43 -22.92 14.93
CA LEU A 949 36.63 -23.92 15.64
C LEU A 949 37.12 -24.01 17.07
N ASN A 950 36.20 -24.09 18.02
CA ASN A 950 36.51 -24.23 19.43
C ASN A 950 35.50 -25.17 20.09
N ALA A 951 35.97 -26.29 20.66
CA ALA A 951 35.15 -27.23 21.40
C ALA A 951 35.23 -27.06 22.93
N GLY A 952 36.05 -26.11 23.41
CA GLY A 952 36.33 -25.90 24.82
C GLY A 952 37.40 -26.87 25.36
N SER A 953 37.53 -26.94 26.68
CA SER A 953 38.45 -27.85 27.37
C SER A 953 37.69 -29.00 28.01
N SER A 954 38.19 -30.22 27.86
CA SER A 954 37.62 -31.38 28.55
C SER A 954 37.72 -31.17 30.07
N SER A 955 36.66 -31.44 30.83
CA SER A 955 36.81 -31.60 32.28
C SER A 955 37.60 -32.87 32.59
N ASP A 956 38.05 -33.04 33.84
CA ASP A 956 38.73 -34.27 34.23
C ASP A 956 37.81 -35.50 34.11
N GLN A 957 36.49 -35.31 34.32
CA GLN A 957 35.50 -36.36 34.06
C GLN A 957 35.35 -36.66 32.57
N ALA A 958 35.27 -35.64 31.72
CA ALA A 958 35.18 -35.79 30.27
C ALA A 958 36.44 -36.44 29.66
N SER A 959 37.60 -36.24 30.29
CA SER A 959 38.89 -36.80 29.85
C SER A 959 38.83 -38.33 29.75
N THR A 960 38.09 -39.00 30.64
CA THR A 960 37.89 -40.46 30.59
C THR A 960 37.13 -40.93 29.34
N ARG A 961 36.31 -40.07 28.73
CA ARG A 961 35.52 -40.35 27.51
C ARG A 961 36.16 -39.78 26.24
N PHE A 962 37.39 -39.29 26.33
CA PHE A 962 38.11 -38.69 25.21
C PHE A 962 39.42 -39.45 24.92
N GLY A 963 39.66 -39.76 23.65
CA GLY A 963 40.86 -40.51 23.23
C GLY A 963 41.01 -41.83 24.01
N THR A 964 42.20 -42.11 24.54
CA THR A 964 42.47 -43.29 25.37
C THR A 964 42.27 -43.07 26.88
N GLY A 965 41.62 -41.98 27.30
CA GLY A 965 41.53 -41.59 28.71
C GLY A 965 40.93 -42.64 29.66
N ALA A 966 39.97 -43.47 29.20
CA ALA A 966 39.42 -44.57 29.99
C ALA A 966 40.49 -45.62 30.36
N LEU A 967 41.46 -45.88 29.47
CA LEU A 967 42.58 -46.78 29.75
C LEU A 967 43.56 -46.18 30.75
N ILE A 968 43.78 -44.86 30.68
CA ILE A 968 44.60 -44.14 31.65
C ILE A 968 44.01 -44.26 33.05
N GLN A 969 42.68 -44.19 33.19
CA GLN A 969 42.02 -44.44 34.47
C GLN A 969 42.35 -45.84 35.02
N GLY A 970 42.24 -46.88 34.19
CA GLY A 970 42.58 -48.25 34.58
C GLY A 970 44.06 -48.44 34.94
N GLN A 971 44.96 -47.88 34.13
CA GLN A 971 46.41 -47.93 34.37
C GLN A 971 46.80 -47.25 35.68
N VAL A 972 46.23 -46.08 35.98
CA VAL A 972 46.49 -45.38 37.24
C VAL A 972 45.92 -46.17 38.42
N SER A 973 44.70 -46.72 38.30
CA SER A 973 44.10 -47.58 39.33
C SER A 973 44.95 -48.79 39.66
N GLU A 974 45.60 -49.40 38.67
CA GLU A 974 46.47 -50.56 38.87
C GLU A 974 47.73 -50.23 39.70
N THR A 975 48.17 -48.96 39.68
CA THR A 975 49.29 -48.49 40.51
C THR A 975 48.90 -48.13 41.95
N LEU A 976 47.60 -48.12 42.28
CA LEU A 976 47.14 -47.80 43.62
C LEU A 976 47.30 -49.00 44.58
N PRO A 977 47.55 -48.76 45.89
CA PRO A 977 47.77 -49.83 46.87
C PRO A 977 46.52 -50.69 47.16
N GLU A 978 45.31 -50.16 46.95
CA GLU A 978 44.03 -50.81 47.21
C GLU A 978 43.36 -51.21 45.89
N GLN A 979 43.00 -52.49 45.75
CA GLN A 979 42.44 -53.06 44.52
C GLN A 979 41.17 -53.89 44.82
N PRO A 980 39.98 -53.53 44.29
CA PRO A 980 39.70 -52.30 43.53
C PRO A 980 39.80 -51.03 44.41
N PRO A 981 40.13 -49.87 43.83
CA PRO A 981 40.16 -48.62 44.59
C PRO A 981 38.75 -48.20 45.05
N ALA A 982 38.63 -47.67 46.27
CA ALA A 982 37.35 -47.20 46.82
C ALA A 982 36.74 -46.03 46.00
N VAL A 983 37.58 -45.21 45.36
CA VAL A 983 37.19 -44.13 44.44
C VAL A 983 38.08 -44.22 43.21
N LEU A 984 37.47 -44.27 42.02
CA LEU A 984 38.21 -44.28 40.76
C LEU A 984 39.07 -43.01 40.60
N PRO A 985 40.31 -43.13 40.12
CA PRO A 985 41.22 -42.00 39.98
C PRO A 985 40.71 -41.01 38.92
N ILE A 986 41.02 -39.74 39.18
CA ILE A 986 40.74 -38.63 38.25
C ILE A 986 41.75 -38.70 37.10
N VAL A 987 41.26 -38.66 35.86
CA VAL A 987 42.12 -38.54 34.67
C VAL A 987 42.23 -37.07 34.31
N PRO A 988 43.42 -36.45 34.40
CA PRO A 988 43.58 -35.02 34.13
C PRO A 988 43.03 -34.62 32.76
N SER A 989 42.48 -33.41 32.66
CA SER A 989 42.05 -32.82 31.39
C SER A 989 43.15 -32.90 30.31
N GLN A 990 42.76 -33.29 29.09
CA GLN A 990 43.62 -33.17 27.91
C GLN A 990 43.65 -31.73 27.34
N GLY A 991 43.12 -30.74 28.06
CA GLY A 991 43.19 -29.32 27.71
C GLY A 991 42.17 -28.87 26.66
N ALA A 992 42.36 -27.65 26.16
CA ALA A 992 41.48 -27.03 25.16
C ALA A 992 41.64 -27.66 23.77
N GLN A 993 40.52 -27.81 23.07
CA GLN A 993 40.44 -28.25 21.67
C GLN A 993 39.97 -27.09 20.79
N SER A 994 40.82 -26.67 19.87
CA SER A 994 40.55 -25.61 18.91
C SER A 994 41.31 -25.84 17.61
N ALA A 995 40.74 -25.41 16.49
CA ALA A 995 41.35 -25.49 15.17
C ALA A 995 41.11 -24.18 14.40
N SER A 996 42.02 -23.82 13.51
CA SER A 996 41.89 -22.62 12.68
C SER A 996 42.51 -22.83 11.30
N GLY A 997 41.80 -22.50 10.24
CA GLY A 997 42.31 -22.73 8.90
C GLY A 997 41.59 -21.91 7.84
N VAL A 998 41.87 -22.24 6.59
CA VAL A 998 41.21 -21.64 5.43
C VAL A 998 40.66 -22.74 4.53
N GLU A 999 39.36 -22.71 4.28
CA GLU A 999 38.74 -23.57 3.27
C GLU A 999 38.82 -22.88 1.90
N LEU A 1000 39.14 -23.67 0.88
CA LEU A 1000 39.10 -23.24 -0.52
C LEU A 1000 38.02 -24.03 -1.23
N GLY A 1001 37.24 -23.36 -2.06
CA GLY A 1001 36.18 -24.01 -2.83
C GLY A 1001 35.93 -23.31 -4.15
N MET A 1002 35.50 -24.09 -5.15
CA MET A 1002 35.09 -23.60 -6.45
C MET A 1002 33.82 -24.35 -6.87
N ALA A 1003 32.89 -23.66 -7.52
CA ALA A 1003 31.67 -24.27 -8.05
C ALA A 1003 31.33 -23.76 -9.45
N LEU A 1004 30.74 -24.62 -10.26
CA LEU A 1004 30.16 -24.30 -11.56
C LEU A 1004 28.69 -24.72 -11.54
N THR A 1005 27.78 -23.77 -11.68
CA THR A 1005 26.33 -23.96 -11.61
C THR A 1005 25.69 -23.55 -12.93
N GLY A 1006 24.98 -24.48 -13.58
CA GLY A 1006 24.12 -24.20 -14.74
C GLY A 1006 22.65 -24.48 -14.43
N ASN A 1007 21.79 -24.43 -15.44
CA ASN A 1007 20.34 -24.61 -15.27
C ASN A 1007 19.93 -26.01 -14.78
N GLN A 1008 20.69 -27.05 -15.15
CA GLN A 1008 20.38 -28.45 -14.84
C GLN A 1008 21.52 -29.18 -14.14
N TYR A 1009 22.63 -28.51 -13.81
CA TYR A 1009 23.76 -29.16 -13.17
C TYR A 1009 24.48 -28.23 -12.21
N LYS A 1010 25.16 -28.82 -11.24
CA LYS A 1010 26.11 -28.15 -10.35
C LYS A 1010 27.30 -29.05 -10.11
N LEU A 1011 28.50 -28.51 -10.28
CA LEU A 1011 29.76 -29.17 -10.00
C LEU A 1011 30.50 -28.34 -8.95
N ASP A 1012 31.02 -28.97 -7.91
CA ASP A 1012 31.85 -28.25 -6.94
C ASP A 1012 33.00 -29.10 -6.42
N VAL A 1013 34.08 -28.41 -6.06
CA VAL A 1013 35.28 -28.99 -5.46
C VAL A 1013 35.82 -28.03 -4.41
N GLY A 1014 36.31 -28.55 -3.31
CA GLY A 1014 36.92 -27.75 -2.26
C GLY A 1014 37.71 -28.59 -1.28
N SER A 1015 38.12 -27.97 -0.17
CA SER A 1015 38.84 -28.63 0.90
C SER A 1015 38.25 -28.33 2.26
N THR A 1016 38.44 -29.24 3.21
CA THR A 1016 38.35 -28.88 4.64
C THR A 1016 39.44 -27.85 5.00
N PRO A 1017 39.39 -27.25 6.21
CA PRO A 1017 40.27 -26.14 6.55
C PRO A 1017 41.75 -26.50 6.41
N LEU A 1018 42.46 -25.79 5.52
CA LEU A 1018 43.90 -25.92 5.30
C LEU A 1018 44.67 -25.24 6.46
N GLY A 1019 45.84 -25.77 6.80
CA GLY A 1019 46.63 -25.32 7.96
C GLY A 1019 46.36 -26.12 9.24
N GLN A 1020 45.55 -27.17 9.15
CA GLN A 1020 45.33 -28.17 10.19
C GLN A 1020 46.12 -29.45 9.93
N ASP A 1021 46.30 -30.23 10.99
CA ASP A 1021 47.01 -31.50 10.96
C ASP A 1021 46.36 -32.58 10.08
N LEU A 1022 45.05 -32.45 9.82
CA LEU A 1022 44.27 -33.31 8.95
C LEU A 1022 43.43 -32.43 8.01
N ASN A 1023 43.66 -32.53 6.70
CA ASN A 1023 42.85 -31.91 5.66
C ASN A 1023 42.43 -32.92 4.58
N THR A 1024 41.31 -32.68 3.89
CA THR A 1024 40.82 -33.59 2.85
C THR A 1024 40.08 -32.82 1.75
N LEU A 1025 40.06 -33.41 0.56
CA LEU A 1025 39.31 -32.92 -0.59
C LEU A 1025 37.83 -33.28 -0.44
N VAL A 1026 36.96 -32.32 -0.74
CA VAL A 1026 35.49 -32.46 -0.77
C VAL A 1026 34.97 -31.98 -2.11
N GLY A 1027 33.76 -32.39 -2.49
CA GLY A 1027 33.17 -32.00 -3.77
C GLY A 1027 31.88 -32.72 -4.06
N GLY A 1028 31.22 -32.34 -5.15
CA GLY A 1028 29.98 -32.98 -5.57
C GLY A 1028 29.57 -32.65 -7.00
N VAL A 1029 28.69 -33.50 -7.52
CA VAL A 1029 28.00 -33.35 -8.80
C VAL A 1029 26.51 -33.48 -8.54
N GLN A 1030 25.74 -32.52 -9.01
CA GLN A 1030 24.29 -32.56 -9.03
C GLN A 1030 23.81 -32.45 -10.47
N TRP A 1031 22.87 -33.30 -10.86
CA TRP A 1031 22.16 -33.23 -12.13
C TRP A 1031 20.65 -33.20 -11.85
N SER A 1032 19.96 -32.18 -12.36
CA SER A 1032 18.57 -31.89 -12.03
C SER A 1032 17.68 -31.67 -13.26
N PRO A 1033 17.43 -32.71 -14.08
CA PRO A 1033 16.60 -32.59 -15.28
C PRO A 1033 15.12 -32.34 -14.94
N GLN A 1034 14.49 -31.50 -15.77
CA GLN A 1034 13.05 -31.29 -15.76
C GLN A 1034 12.37 -32.42 -16.56
N LEU A 1035 11.52 -33.23 -15.92
CA LEU A 1035 10.87 -34.38 -16.54
C LEU A 1035 9.52 -34.02 -17.18
N THR A 1036 8.79 -33.08 -16.58
CA THR A 1036 7.54 -32.48 -17.09
C THR A 1036 7.48 -31.01 -16.65
N ASP A 1037 6.45 -30.26 -17.04
CA ASP A 1037 6.24 -28.86 -16.65
C ASP A 1037 6.39 -28.62 -15.13
N TYR A 1038 6.06 -29.61 -14.30
CA TYR A 1038 6.06 -29.48 -12.83
C TYR A 1038 6.94 -30.49 -12.11
N LEU A 1039 7.45 -31.53 -12.79
CA LEU A 1039 8.21 -32.62 -12.19
C LEU A 1039 9.70 -32.49 -12.49
N LYS A 1040 10.53 -32.49 -11.43
CA LYS A 1040 11.99 -32.43 -11.49
C LYS A 1040 12.60 -33.63 -10.77
N LEU A 1041 13.58 -34.27 -11.40
CA LEU A 1041 14.43 -35.27 -10.76
C LEU A 1041 15.75 -34.61 -10.39
N ILE A 1042 16.27 -34.86 -9.19
CA ILE A 1042 17.54 -34.33 -8.69
C ILE A 1042 18.39 -35.51 -8.26
N LEU A 1043 19.51 -35.72 -8.95
CA LEU A 1043 20.50 -36.74 -8.64
C LEU A 1043 21.77 -36.04 -8.14
N THR A 1044 22.24 -36.42 -6.95
CA THR A 1044 23.45 -35.86 -6.33
C THR A 1044 24.42 -36.98 -6.03
N GLY A 1045 25.68 -36.81 -6.42
CA GLY A 1045 26.83 -37.59 -5.93
C GLY A 1045 27.79 -36.66 -5.22
N GLU A 1046 28.17 -36.97 -3.99
CA GLU A 1046 28.94 -36.04 -3.16
C GLU A 1046 29.90 -36.72 -2.17
N ARG A 1047 30.96 -35.98 -1.85
CA ARG A 1047 31.88 -36.18 -0.74
C ARG A 1047 31.91 -34.91 0.10
N ARG A 1048 31.38 -34.96 1.32
CA ARG A 1048 31.27 -33.83 2.25
C ARG A 1048 31.95 -34.14 3.58
N ALA A 1049 32.52 -33.13 4.23
CA ALA A 1049 33.01 -33.28 5.59
C ALA A 1049 31.84 -33.32 6.58
N VAL A 1050 31.96 -34.10 7.65
CA VAL A 1050 30.96 -34.18 8.71
C VAL A 1050 31.26 -33.10 9.76
N VAL A 1051 30.39 -32.11 9.89
CA VAL A 1051 30.65 -30.87 10.64
C VAL A 1051 29.96 -30.82 12.00
N ASP A 1052 29.64 -31.98 12.56
CA ASP A 1052 28.92 -32.14 13.83
C ASP A 1052 29.76 -31.73 15.04
N SER A 1053 31.05 -32.10 15.04
CA SER A 1053 32.01 -31.77 16.10
C SER A 1053 33.38 -31.45 15.52
N LEU A 1054 34.28 -30.92 16.37
CA LEU A 1054 35.67 -30.69 15.99
C LEU A 1054 36.34 -32.00 15.55
N LEU A 1055 36.06 -33.11 16.26
CA LEU A 1055 36.56 -34.44 15.94
C LEU A 1055 36.07 -34.91 14.56
N SER A 1056 34.78 -34.80 14.27
CA SER A 1056 34.24 -35.24 12.97
C SER A 1056 34.71 -34.35 11.81
N TYR A 1057 34.94 -33.06 12.05
CA TYR A 1057 35.25 -32.09 10.99
C TYR A 1057 36.73 -32.08 10.61
N VAL A 1058 37.62 -31.87 11.60
CA VAL A 1058 39.06 -31.72 11.38
C VAL A 1058 39.91 -32.75 12.13
N GLY A 1059 39.27 -33.62 12.91
CA GLY A 1059 39.96 -34.63 13.73
C GLY A 1059 40.56 -34.07 15.01
N ALA A 1060 40.97 -34.98 15.90
CA ALA A 1060 41.58 -34.65 17.18
C ALA A 1060 42.84 -35.49 17.43
N LYS A 1061 43.67 -35.04 18.38
CA LYS A 1061 44.89 -35.71 18.81
C LYS A 1061 44.77 -36.08 20.29
N ASP A 1062 45.12 -37.33 20.60
CA ASP A 1062 45.11 -37.86 21.96
C ASP A 1062 46.43 -37.46 22.60
N LYS A 1063 46.38 -36.75 23.73
CA LYS A 1063 47.60 -36.28 24.39
C LYS A 1063 48.32 -37.40 25.15
N TYR A 1064 47.63 -38.49 25.47
CA TYR A 1064 48.23 -39.63 26.15
C TYR A 1064 48.94 -40.57 25.18
N SER A 1065 48.25 -41.00 24.11
CA SER A 1065 48.84 -41.91 23.12
C SER A 1065 49.64 -41.19 22.02
N GLY A 1066 49.37 -39.91 21.77
CA GLY A 1066 49.93 -39.15 20.65
C GLY A 1066 49.23 -39.39 19.31
N GLU A 1067 48.29 -40.34 19.26
CA GLU A 1067 47.56 -40.75 18.05
C GLU A 1067 46.52 -39.70 17.61
N LYS A 1068 46.21 -39.69 16.31
CA LYS A 1068 45.19 -38.82 15.71
C LYS A 1068 44.01 -39.65 15.20
N TRP A 1069 42.79 -39.15 15.32
CA TRP A 1069 41.60 -39.79 14.75
C TRP A 1069 40.50 -38.78 14.43
N GLY A 1070 39.44 -39.23 13.75
CA GLY A 1070 38.31 -38.39 13.33
C GLY A 1070 38.39 -38.00 11.86
N GLN A 1071 38.13 -36.73 11.55
CA GLN A 1071 38.10 -36.19 10.17
C GLN A 1071 37.25 -37.08 9.25
N VAL A 1072 35.95 -37.13 9.55
CA VAL A 1072 35.00 -38.01 8.88
C VAL A 1072 34.42 -37.31 7.64
N THR A 1073 34.36 -38.07 6.55
CA THR A 1073 33.71 -37.66 5.30
C THR A 1073 32.50 -38.53 5.03
N LYS A 1074 31.39 -37.90 4.62
CA LYS A 1074 30.19 -38.53 4.09
C LYS A 1074 30.35 -38.66 2.57
N ASN A 1075 30.35 -39.89 2.05
CA ASN A 1075 30.60 -40.21 0.65
C ASN A 1075 29.41 -41.01 0.11
N GLY A 1076 28.74 -40.54 -0.94
CA GLY A 1076 27.59 -41.26 -1.48
C GLY A 1076 26.75 -40.41 -2.41
N GLY A 1077 25.45 -40.70 -2.47
CA GLY A 1077 24.55 -39.98 -3.33
C GLY A 1077 23.10 -40.00 -2.87
N ASN A 1078 22.31 -39.13 -3.48
CA ASN A 1078 20.89 -38.92 -3.21
C ASN A 1078 20.12 -38.83 -4.52
N ALA A 1079 18.93 -39.41 -4.55
CA ALA A 1079 17.95 -39.24 -5.61
C ALA A 1079 16.68 -38.63 -5.01
N GLN A 1080 16.27 -37.47 -5.51
CA GLN A 1080 15.08 -36.75 -5.07
C GLN A 1080 14.16 -36.45 -6.24
N LEU A 1081 12.89 -36.79 -6.10
CA LEU A 1081 11.81 -36.37 -6.98
C LEU A 1081 11.10 -35.17 -6.35
N SER A 1082 10.87 -34.13 -7.15
CA SER A 1082 10.18 -32.91 -6.72
C SER A 1082 9.09 -32.57 -7.72
N TYR A 1083 7.88 -32.30 -7.24
CA TYR A 1083 6.78 -31.75 -8.00
C TYR A 1083 6.44 -30.37 -7.43
N ASP A 1084 6.33 -29.35 -8.29
CA ASP A 1084 5.88 -28.02 -7.89
C ASP A 1084 5.12 -27.37 -9.04
N ASN A 1085 3.85 -27.02 -8.81
CA ASN A 1085 2.99 -26.38 -9.80
C ASN A 1085 2.76 -24.88 -9.55
N GLY A 1086 3.46 -24.30 -8.56
CA GLY A 1086 3.27 -22.92 -8.11
C GLY A 1086 2.39 -22.83 -6.86
N ASP A 1087 1.30 -23.58 -6.75
CA ASP A 1087 0.38 -23.49 -5.61
C ASP A 1087 0.65 -24.54 -4.54
N ALA A 1088 1.07 -25.73 -4.99
CA ALA A 1088 1.37 -26.87 -4.15
C ALA A 1088 2.61 -27.59 -4.67
N GLY A 1089 3.29 -28.27 -3.77
CA GLY A 1089 4.40 -29.12 -4.16
C GLY A 1089 4.61 -30.27 -3.21
N PHE A 1090 5.31 -31.28 -3.70
CA PHE A 1090 5.83 -32.35 -2.88
C PHE A 1090 7.26 -32.67 -3.27
N TYR A 1091 8.02 -33.22 -2.35
CA TYR A 1091 9.31 -33.81 -2.63
C TYR A 1091 9.44 -35.13 -1.88
N ALA A 1092 10.19 -36.06 -2.47
CA ALA A 1092 10.58 -37.30 -1.82
C ALA A 1092 11.98 -37.67 -2.30
N GLY A 1093 12.87 -38.02 -1.38
CA GLY A 1093 14.24 -38.39 -1.71
C GLY A 1093 14.82 -39.45 -0.79
N VAL A 1094 15.76 -40.22 -1.34
CA VAL A 1094 16.50 -41.27 -0.63
C VAL A 1094 17.98 -41.13 -0.96
N GLY A 1095 18.81 -41.17 0.08
CA GLY A 1095 20.26 -41.13 -0.01
C GLY A 1095 20.93 -42.33 0.65
N LEU A 1096 22.02 -42.78 0.04
CA LEU A 1096 22.85 -43.88 0.53
C LEU A 1096 24.29 -43.37 0.67
N TYR A 1097 24.87 -43.53 1.86
CA TYR A 1097 26.15 -42.93 2.18
C TYR A 1097 27.08 -43.86 2.98
N SER A 1098 28.37 -43.66 2.79
CA SER A 1098 29.47 -44.26 3.54
C SER A 1098 30.28 -43.17 4.23
N TYR A 1099 30.47 -43.34 5.53
CA TYR A 1099 31.20 -42.44 6.41
C TYR A 1099 32.59 -43.00 6.64
N ILE A 1100 33.62 -42.25 6.26
CA ILE A 1100 35.02 -42.68 6.28
C ILE A 1100 35.85 -41.62 6.98
N GLY A 1101 36.61 -42.02 8.00
CA GLY A 1101 37.51 -41.14 8.75
C GLY A 1101 38.87 -41.77 8.99
N THR A 1102 39.78 -40.98 9.57
CA THR A 1102 41.12 -41.43 9.98
C THR A 1102 41.02 -42.13 11.33
N ASN A 1103 41.47 -43.38 11.43
CA ASN A 1103 41.37 -44.19 12.66
C ASN A 1103 39.95 -44.22 13.25
N VAL A 1104 38.93 -44.33 12.39
CA VAL A 1104 37.50 -44.50 12.75
C VAL A 1104 36.93 -45.63 11.89
N PRO A 1105 36.13 -46.57 12.44
CA PRO A 1105 35.47 -47.58 11.62
C PRO A 1105 34.60 -46.94 10.54
N SER A 1106 34.55 -47.55 9.36
CA SER A 1106 33.57 -47.16 8.35
C SER A 1106 32.15 -47.40 8.84
N ASN A 1107 31.23 -46.52 8.45
CA ASN A 1107 29.81 -46.59 8.81
C ASN A 1107 28.96 -46.36 7.56
N GLN A 1108 27.86 -47.10 7.42
CA GLN A 1108 26.92 -46.95 6.32
C GLN A 1108 25.64 -46.28 6.82
N SER A 1109 25.04 -45.41 6.00
CA SER A 1109 23.78 -44.76 6.33
C SER A 1109 22.77 -44.79 5.18
N VAL A 1110 21.50 -44.88 5.56
CA VAL A 1110 20.35 -44.67 4.68
C VAL A 1110 19.60 -43.45 5.19
N ASN A 1111 19.35 -42.50 4.30
CA ASN A 1111 18.65 -41.25 4.62
C ASN A 1111 17.39 -41.16 3.74
N GLY A 1112 16.28 -40.73 4.32
CA GLY A 1112 15.03 -40.49 3.60
C GLY A 1112 14.45 -39.13 3.97
N SER A 1113 13.85 -38.45 3.00
CA SER A 1113 13.06 -37.25 3.28
C SER A 1113 11.85 -37.19 2.37
N ALA A 1114 10.72 -36.73 2.90
CA ALA A 1114 9.52 -36.50 2.12
C ALA A 1114 8.75 -35.32 2.69
N GLY A 1115 8.09 -34.54 1.84
CA GLY A 1115 7.28 -33.45 2.31
C GLY A 1115 6.25 -33.01 1.29
N VAL A 1116 5.18 -32.41 1.79
CA VAL A 1116 4.12 -31.76 1.00
C VAL A 1116 3.94 -30.35 1.52
N TYR A 1117 3.73 -29.39 0.62
CA TYR A 1117 3.51 -28.00 0.99
C TYR A 1117 2.50 -27.33 0.07
N LEU A 1118 1.89 -26.29 0.60
CA LEU A 1118 0.91 -25.43 -0.06
C LEU A 1118 1.37 -23.98 0.07
N ARG A 1119 0.97 -23.13 -0.87
CA ARG A 1119 1.17 -21.68 -0.84
C ARG A 1119 -0.18 -20.97 -0.79
N PRO A 1120 -0.79 -20.82 0.41
CA PRO A 1120 -2.09 -20.15 0.54
C PRO A 1120 -2.06 -18.69 0.03
N TYR A 1121 -0.89 -18.05 0.10
CA TYR A 1121 -0.64 -16.73 -0.46
C TYR A 1121 0.62 -16.79 -1.32
N HIS A 1122 0.49 -16.46 -2.60
CA HIS A 1122 1.61 -16.34 -3.53
C HIS A 1122 1.37 -15.12 -4.42
N PHE A 1123 2.09 -14.04 -4.13
CA PHE A 1123 2.07 -12.78 -4.85
C PHE A 1123 3.50 -12.39 -5.24
N ASP A 1124 3.65 -11.48 -6.20
CA ASP A 1124 4.96 -11.04 -6.70
C ASP A 1124 5.90 -10.48 -5.60
N ASP A 1125 5.30 -9.93 -4.54
CA ASP A 1125 6.00 -9.27 -3.42
C ASP A 1125 5.97 -10.06 -2.11
N ARG A 1126 5.19 -11.13 -2.00
CA ARG A 1126 5.09 -11.92 -0.76
C ARG A 1126 4.58 -13.35 -0.99
N GLU A 1127 5.09 -14.26 -0.17
CA GLU A 1127 4.71 -15.67 -0.19
C GLU A 1127 4.57 -16.20 1.24
N LEU A 1128 3.50 -16.96 1.48
CA LEU A 1128 3.36 -17.82 2.66
C LEU A 1128 3.35 -19.27 2.19
N LYS A 1129 4.29 -20.06 2.70
CA LYS A 1129 4.41 -21.49 2.44
C LYS A 1129 4.22 -22.26 3.74
N THR A 1130 3.39 -23.30 3.71
CA THR A 1130 3.19 -24.18 4.87
C THR A 1130 3.04 -25.63 4.43
N GLY A 1131 3.44 -26.58 5.28
CA GLY A 1131 3.41 -27.98 4.89
C GLY A 1131 3.71 -28.96 6.01
N VAL A 1132 3.98 -30.20 5.61
CA VAL A 1132 4.45 -31.30 6.45
C VAL A 1132 5.75 -31.82 5.85
N SER A 1133 6.77 -31.98 6.67
CA SER A 1133 8.06 -32.57 6.30
C SER A 1133 8.36 -33.76 7.21
N MET A 1134 8.85 -34.84 6.62
CA MET A 1134 9.29 -36.04 7.31
C MET A 1134 10.74 -36.35 6.93
N SER A 1135 11.54 -36.70 7.92
CA SER A 1135 12.93 -37.13 7.74
C SER A 1135 13.17 -38.46 8.42
N TYR A 1136 13.99 -39.30 7.80
CA TYR A 1136 14.40 -40.61 8.29
C TYR A 1136 15.90 -40.79 8.12
N MET A 1137 16.54 -41.45 9.08
CA MET A 1137 17.97 -41.74 9.07
C MET A 1137 18.26 -43.03 9.84
N ASP A 1138 19.13 -43.86 9.29
CA ASP A 1138 19.57 -45.14 9.85
C ASP A 1138 21.08 -45.27 9.62
N PHE A 1139 21.81 -45.69 10.66
CA PHE A 1139 23.24 -45.99 10.60
C PHE A 1139 23.55 -47.39 11.08
N SER A 1140 24.46 -48.05 10.37
CA SER A 1140 24.94 -49.40 10.71
C SER A 1140 25.67 -49.51 12.05
N LYS A 1141 26.23 -48.41 12.57
CA LYS A 1141 26.99 -48.36 13.83
C LYS A 1141 26.74 -47.05 14.56
N ASN A 1142 26.67 -47.10 15.89
CA ASN A 1142 26.71 -45.91 16.73
C ASN A 1142 28.16 -45.48 16.95
N LEU A 1143 28.57 -44.39 16.28
CA LEU A 1143 29.90 -43.78 16.39
C LEU A 1143 29.84 -42.33 16.93
N SER A 1144 28.85 -42.04 17.77
CA SER A 1144 28.54 -40.68 18.24
C SER A 1144 29.48 -40.13 19.32
N TYR A 1145 30.37 -40.98 19.87
CA TYR A 1145 31.20 -40.64 21.04
C TYR A 1145 32.60 -40.13 20.65
N PHE A 1146 33.50 -39.99 21.63
CA PHE A 1146 34.77 -39.26 21.47
C PHE A 1146 36.01 -40.00 21.97
N SER A 1147 35.90 -41.26 22.40
CA SER A 1147 37.07 -42.11 22.66
C SER A 1147 37.79 -42.47 21.36
N TYR A 1148 39.03 -42.96 21.46
CA TYR A 1148 39.82 -43.31 20.27
C TYR A 1148 39.08 -44.36 19.42
N GLY A 1149 38.95 -44.11 18.12
CA GLY A 1149 38.13 -44.94 17.23
C GLY A 1149 36.70 -44.45 17.02
N GLN A 1150 36.19 -43.55 17.86
CA GLN A 1150 34.86 -42.97 17.68
C GLN A 1150 34.85 -41.81 16.67
N GLY A 1151 33.68 -41.53 16.08
CA GLY A 1151 33.54 -40.55 15.00
C GLY A 1151 33.11 -39.14 15.45
N GLY A 1152 32.49 -39.01 16.61
CA GLY A 1152 31.99 -37.73 17.14
C GLY A 1152 30.87 -37.10 16.31
N TYR A 1153 30.04 -37.90 15.63
CA TYR A 1153 28.90 -37.42 14.83
C TYR A 1153 27.63 -38.21 15.13
N PHE A 1154 26.47 -37.55 15.05
CA PHE A 1154 25.19 -38.17 15.35
C PHE A 1154 24.90 -39.34 14.39
N SER A 1155 24.88 -40.57 14.93
CA SER A 1155 24.75 -41.81 14.15
C SER A 1155 23.72 -42.78 14.75
N PRO A 1156 22.43 -42.39 14.78
CA PRO A 1156 21.36 -43.22 15.31
C PRO A 1156 21.09 -44.45 14.44
N GLN A 1157 20.65 -45.53 15.06
CA GLN A 1157 20.22 -46.75 14.35
C GLN A 1157 18.82 -46.58 13.78
N ASN A 1158 17.98 -45.77 14.42
CA ASN A 1158 16.70 -45.37 13.87
C ASN A 1158 16.45 -43.92 14.28
N TYR A 1159 16.19 -43.04 13.33
CA TYR A 1159 15.78 -41.67 13.58
C TYR A 1159 14.63 -41.33 12.64
N ILE A 1160 13.55 -40.83 13.21
CA ILE A 1160 12.38 -40.33 12.48
C ILE A 1160 11.97 -38.98 13.05
N SER A 1161 11.70 -38.02 12.18
CA SER A 1161 11.10 -36.75 12.58
C SER A 1161 10.00 -36.32 11.61
N VAL A 1162 8.96 -35.72 12.17
CA VAL A 1162 7.85 -35.11 11.43
C VAL A 1162 7.69 -33.68 11.92
N SER A 1163 7.75 -32.70 11.01
CA SER A 1163 7.65 -31.28 11.33
C SER A 1163 6.65 -30.56 10.42
N PHE A 1164 6.14 -29.44 10.92
CA PHE A 1164 5.15 -28.59 10.27
C PHE A 1164 5.76 -27.21 10.01
N PRO A 1165 6.47 -27.01 8.88
CA PRO A 1165 7.05 -25.72 8.53
C PRO A 1165 6.00 -24.68 8.12
N VAL A 1166 6.27 -23.43 8.49
CA VAL A 1166 5.60 -22.22 8.05
C VAL A 1166 6.67 -21.19 7.70
N ASP A 1167 6.76 -20.82 6.43
CA ASP A 1167 7.71 -19.85 5.90
C ASP A 1167 6.98 -18.66 5.30
N TYR A 1168 7.34 -17.46 5.71
CA TYR A 1168 6.85 -16.20 5.15
C TYR A 1168 8.01 -15.42 4.53
N THR A 1169 7.87 -15.01 3.28
CA THR A 1169 8.84 -14.15 2.58
C THR A 1169 8.12 -12.91 2.06
N GLN A 1170 8.76 -11.74 2.19
CA GLN A 1170 8.24 -10.48 1.67
C GLN A 1170 9.35 -9.59 1.12
N LYS A 1171 9.13 -9.02 -0.06
CA LYS A 1171 9.93 -7.94 -0.65
C LYS A 1171 9.18 -6.63 -0.47
N TYR A 1172 9.84 -5.62 0.08
CA TYR A 1172 9.29 -4.31 0.37
C TYR A 1172 10.35 -3.24 0.13
N ASP A 1173 10.15 -2.38 -0.89
CA ASP A 1173 11.14 -1.40 -1.33
C ASP A 1173 12.54 -2.04 -1.49
N ASN A 1174 13.49 -1.60 -0.67
CA ASN A 1174 14.88 -2.09 -0.64
C ASN A 1174 15.09 -3.28 0.29
N TRP A 1175 14.04 -3.73 0.98
CA TRP A 1175 14.08 -4.84 1.91
C TRP A 1175 13.59 -6.13 1.28
N LYS A 1176 14.28 -7.23 1.58
CA LYS A 1176 13.78 -8.59 1.38
C LYS A 1176 13.90 -9.33 2.70
N MET A 1177 12.76 -9.70 3.28
CA MET A 1177 12.69 -10.33 4.59
C MET A 1177 12.12 -11.74 4.45
N SER A 1178 12.64 -12.67 5.26
CA SER A 1178 12.04 -13.99 5.41
C SER A 1178 12.01 -14.40 6.89
N VAL A 1179 10.94 -15.07 7.30
CA VAL A 1179 10.79 -15.65 8.63
C VAL A 1179 10.21 -17.04 8.46
N GLY A 1180 10.89 -18.04 9.01
CA GLY A 1180 10.48 -19.44 8.98
C GLY A 1180 10.41 -20.00 10.38
N ALA A 1181 9.37 -20.78 10.66
CA ALA A 1181 9.22 -21.53 11.90
C ALA A 1181 8.73 -22.94 11.59
N SER A 1182 9.23 -23.93 12.32
CA SER A 1182 8.67 -25.28 12.27
C SER A 1182 8.62 -25.87 13.67
N ILE A 1183 7.57 -26.65 13.94
CA ILE A 1183 7.42 -27.44 15.16
C ILE A 1183 7.18 -28.87 14.72
N GLY A 1184 7.73 -29.83 15.45
CA GLY A 1184 7.62 -31.24 15.11
C GLY A 1184 7.90 -32.17 16.27
N TYR A 1185 7.75 -33.45 16.00
CA TYR A 1185 8.10 -34.53 16.91
C TYR A 1185 9.22 -35.37 16.31
N GLN A 1186 10.17 -35.78 17.14
CA GLN A 1186 11.27 -36.64 16.75
C GLN A 1186 11.40 -37.81 17.72
N ALA A 1187 11.85 -38.95 17.20
CA ALA A 1187 12.20 -40.11 17.98
C ALA A 1187 13.45 -40.77 17.38
N TYR A 1188 14.40 -41.16 18.23
CA TYR A 1188 15.58 -41.87 17.79
C TYR A 1188 16.10 -42.88 18.80
N SER A 1189 16.78 -43.91 18.30
CA SER A 1189 17.43 -44.94 19.11
C SER A 1189 18.89 -45.11 18.72
N GLN A 1190 19.72 -45.41 19.72
CA GLN A 1190 21.15 -45.63 19.60
C GLN A 1190 21.52 -46.94 20.28
N ASP A 1191 22.27 -47.79 19.58
CA ASP A 1191 22.81 -49.03 20.11
C ASP A 1191 24.00 -48.76 21.05
N PRO A 1192 24.30 -49.69 21.98
CA PRO A 1192 25.53 -49.63 22.75
C PRO A 1192 26.77 -49.57 21.84
N SER A 1193 27.79 -48.82 22.25
CA SER A 1193 29.01 -48.64 21.45
C SER A 1193 30.26 -48.91 22.29
N ALA A 1194 31.20 -49.69 21.75
CA ALA A 1194 32.49 -49.94 22.39
C ALA A 1194 33.29 -48.64 22.53
N TYR A 1195 34.09 -48.47 23.59
CA TYR A 1195 34.98 -47.30 23.71
C TYR A 1195 36.02 -47.26 22.59
N PHE A 1196 36.56 -48.41 22.18
CA PHE A 1196 37.57 -48.52 21.12
C PHE A 1196 37.07 -49.39 19.95
N PRO A 1197 36.09 -48.92 19.16
CA PRO A 1197 35.37 -49.75 18.19
C PRO A 1197 36.22 -50.18 16.98
N ASN A 1198 37.38 -49.56 16.77
CA ASN A 1198 38.35 -49.95 15.74
C ASN A 1198 39.54 -50.76 16.28
N ASN A 1199 39.64 -50.98 17.60
CA ASN A 1199 40.77 -51.65 18.22
C ASN A 1199 40.31 -52.64 19.30
N PRO A 1200 40.07 -53.91 18.92
CA PRO A 1200 39.62 -54.96 19.85
C PRO A 1200 40.59 -55.21 21.02
N GLY A 1201 41.90 -54.97 20.83
CA GLY A 1201 42.90 -55.14 21.89
C GLY A 1201 42.75 -54.10 23.00
N LEU A 1202 42.63 -52.82 22.62
CA LEU A 1202 42.37 -51.74 23.59
C LEU A 1202 41.01 -51.90 24.28
N GLN A 1203 39.99 -52.35 23.53
CA GLN A 1203 38.67 -52.62 24.08
C GLN A 1203 38.70 -53.75 25.11
N GLY A 1204 39.34 -54.88 24.79
CA GLY A 1204 39.49 -56.00 25.73
C GLY A 1204 40.29 -55.63 26.99
N GLN A 1205 41.29 -54.76 26.85
CA GLN A 1205 42.03 -54.24 28.01
C GLN A 1205 41.13 -53.38 28.91
N LEU A 1206 40.27 -52.54 28.34
CA LEU A 1206 39.34 -51.73 29.12
C LEU A 1206 38.28 -52.59 29.81
N GLU A 1207 37.76 -53.62 29.13
CA GLU A 1207 36.82 -54.58 29.71
C GLU A 1207 37.40 -55.28 30.94
N ASP A 1208 38.67 -55.69 30.88
CA ASP A 1208 39.38 -56.27 32.02
C ASP A 1208 39.53 -55.27 33.18
N TYR A 1209 39.91 -54.01 32.92
CA TYR A 1209 39.94 -52.98 33.96
C TYR A 1209 38.58 -52.74 34.60
N VAL A 1210 37.50 -52.71 33.82
CA VAL A 1210 36.14 -52.53 34.34
C VAL A 1210 35.71 -53.74 35.17
N ALA A 1211 35.99 -54.96 34.71
CA ALA A 1211 35.70 -56.19 35.45
C ALA A 1211 36.45 -56.26 36.79
N ARG A 1212 37.66 -55.69 36.86
CA ARG A 1212 38.45 -55.55 38.10
C ARG A 1212 38.09 -54.31 38.93
N GLY A 1213 37.09 -53.52 38.55
CA GLY A 1213 36.67 -52.30 39.28
C GLY A 1213 37.67 -51.14 39.20
N MET A 1214 38.57 -51.14 38.20
CA MET A 1214 39.64 -50.16 38.00
C MET A 1214 39.28 -49.05 36.99
N ALA A 1215 38.20 -49.22 36.24
CA ALA A 1215 37.65 -48.24 35.30
C ALA A 1215 36.12 -48.24 35.38
N LYS A 1216 35.49 -47.15 34.94
CA LYS A 1216 34.05 -46.94 35.11
C LYS A 1216 33.17 -47.84 34.24
N GLU A 1217 33.41 -47.85 32.93
CA GLU A 1217 32.59 -48.54 31.93
C GLU A 1217 33.42 -48.84 30.68
N ALA A 1218 33.11 -49.95 29.98
CA ALA A 1218 33.83 -50.38 28.77
C ALA A 1218 33.02 -50.14 27.49
N PHE A 1219 31.71 -49.93 27.62
CA PHE A 1219 30.78 -49.65 26.53
C PHE A 1219 29.95 -48.43 26.92
N TYR A 1220 29.71 -47.54 25.96
CA TYR A 1220 28.67 -46.54 26.08
C TYR A 1220 27.31 -47.23 26.00
N SER A 1221 26.41 -46.91 26.93
CA SER A 1221 25.05 -47.43 26.93
C SER A 1221 24.26 -46.92 25.73
N GLY A 1222 23.52 -47.83 25.08
CA GLY A 1222 22.48 -47.46 24.13
C GLY A 1222 21.24 -46.89 24.81
N GLY A 1223 20.36 -46.25 24.04
CA GLY A 1223 19.16 -45.60 24.55
C GLY A 1223 18.18 -45.23 23.45
N SER A 1224 16.97 -44.82 23.83
CA SER A 1224 15.98 -44.25 22.93
C SER A 1224 15.46 -42.95 23.51
N GLU A 1225 15.40 -41.93 22.67
CA GLU A 1225 15.00 -40.57 23.02
C GLU A 1225 13.86 -40.14 22.11
N ASN A 1226 12.91 -39.40 22.65
CA ASN A 1226 11.86 -38.78 21.86
C ASN A 1226 11.47 -37.44 22.46
N GLY A 1227 10.94 -36.55 21.63
CA GLY A 1227 10.59 -35.22 22.09
C GLY A 1227 10.08 -34.30 21.00
N LEU A 1228 9.65 -33.12 21.43
CA LEU A 1228 9.30 -32.03 20.54
C LEU A 1228 10.57 -31.33 20.07
N GLY A 1229 10.64 -31.05 18.78
CA GLY A 1229 11.65 -30.21 18.15
C GLY A 1229 11.01 -28.99 17.51
N TYR A 1230 11.77 -27.92 17.41
CA TYR A 1230 11.40 -26.71 16.70
C TYR A 1230 12.61 -26.06 16.05
N THR A 1231 12.32 -25.35 14.96
CA THR A 1231 13.30 -24.55 14.21
C THR A 1231 12.74 -23.14 14.03
N LEU A 1232 13.57 -22.13 14.25
CA LEU A 1232 13.27 -20.72 13.98
C LEU A 1232 14.34 -20.17 13.05
N ARG A 1233 13.94 -19.42 12.01
CA ARG A 1233 14.84 -18.80 11.05
C ARG A 1233 14.32 -17.41 10.71
N ALA A 1234 15.23 -16.45 10.60
CA ALA A 1234 14.90 -15.13 10.08
C ALA A 1234 16.04 -14.59 9.23
N SER A 1235 15.70 -13.90 8.14
CA SER A 1235 16.66 -13.17 7.32
C SER A 1235 16.11 -11.81 6.91
N ALA A 1236 17.02 -10.86 6.71
CA ALA A 1236 16.70 -9.56 6.13
C ALA A 1236 17.85 -9.09 5.26
N ASP A 1237 17.55 -8.73 4.02
CA ASP A 1237 18.45 -8.10 3.08
C ASP A 1237 18.00 -6.66 2.84
N TYR A 1238 18.95 -5.73 2.82
CA TYR A 1238 18.74 -4.32 2.53
C TYR A 1238 19.64 -3.90 1.36
N ASN A 1239 19.03 -3.52 0.25
CA ASN A 1239 19.71 -2.93 -0.90
C ASN A 1239 20.06 -1.47 -0.58
N VAL A 1240 21.33 -1.21 -0.29
CA VAL A 1240 21.84 0.13 -0.01
C VAL A 1240 21.83 0.98 -1.28
N ASN A 1241 22.15 0.38 -2.41
CA ASN A 1241 22.01 0.92 -3.76
C ASN A 1241 21.88 -0.25 -4.77
N LYS A 1242 21.85 0.05 -6.07
CA LYS A 1242 21.73 -0.97 -7.13
C LYS A 1242 22.85 -2.02 -7.15
N ASP A 1243 24.01 -1.69 -6.59
CA ASP A 1243 25.21 -2.53 -6.65
C ASP A 1243 25.56 -3.13 -5.28
N MET A 1244 24.88 -2.76 -4.19
CA MET A 1244 25.29 -3.13 -2.84
C MET A 1244 24.11 -3.57 -1.97
N THR A 1245 24.19 -4.79 -1.45
CA THR A 1245 23.21 -5.38 -0.51
C THR A 1245 23.90 -5.73 0.80
N ILE A 1246 23.30 -5.34 1.92
CA ILE A 1246 23.69 -5.80 3.26
C ILE A 1246 22.62 -6.76 3.75
N GLY A 1247 23.01 -7.95 4.19
CA GLY A 1247 22.07 -8.96 4.66
C GLY A 1247 22.47 -9.57 6.00
N GLY A 1248 21.46 -10.06 6.71
CA GLY A 1248 21.61 -10.75 7.98
C GLY A 1248 20.73 -12.00 8.02
N ARG A 1249 21.23 -13.06 8.67
CA ARG A 1249 20.49 -14.31 8.92
C ARG A 1249 20.71 -14.76 10.34
N VAL A 1250 19.65 -15.25 10.98
CA VAL A 1250 19.71 -15.90 12.29
C VAL A 1250 18.88 -17.16 12.27
N GLY A 1251 19.28 -18.16 13.02
CA GLY A 1251 18.56 -19.42 13.12
C GLY A 1251 18.80 -20.13 14.44
N TYR A 1252 17.80 -20.92 14.84
CA TYR A 1252 17.85 -21.79 16.00
C TYR A 1252 17.17 -23.12 15.66
N ASP A 1253 17.82 -24.25 15.93
CA ASP A 1253 17.34 -25.60 15.64
C ASP A 1253 17.54 -26.52 16.86
N THR A 1254 16.62 -27.45 17.08
CA THR A 1254 16.60 -28.40 18.21
C THR A 1254 16.34 -29.84 17.76
N PHE A 1255 16.24 -30.09 16.45
CA PHE A 1255 16.11 -31.45 15.93
C PHE A 1255 17.47 -32.17 15.94
N GLY A 1256 17.48 -33.40 16.43
CA GLY A 1256 18.68 -34.22 16.66
C GLY A 1256 19.03 -34.34 18.14
N ASN A 1257 20.31 -34.58 18.43
CA ASN A 1257 20.83 -34.70 19.79
C ASN A 1257 21.48 -33.41 20.32
N TYR A 1258 21.09 -32.25 19.77
CA TYR A 1258 21.70 -30.95 20.07
C TYR A 1258 20.76 -29.79 19.73
N ASN A 1259 21.05 -28.65 20.33
CA ASN A 1259 20.53 -27.35 19.94
C ASN A 1259 21.62 -26.55 19.22
N GLU A 1260 21.27 -25.97 18.07
CA GLU A 1260 22.19 -25.18 17.25
C GLU A 1260 21.66 -23.76 17.05
N SER A 1261 22.53 -22.78 17.31
CA SER A 1261 22.28 -21.36 17.03
C SER A 1261 23.20 -20.90 15.91
N THR A 1262 22.65 -20.19 14.94
CA THR A 1262 23.39 -19.63 13.80
C THR A 1262 23.13 -18.14 13.65
N ALA A 1263 24.15 -17.39 13.28
CA ALA A 1263 24.07 -15.98 12.94
C ALA A 1263 25.04 -15.67 11.79
N GLN A 1264 24.61 -14.88 10.82
CA GLN A 1264 25.44 -14.45 9.70
C GLN A 1264 25.13 -13.01 9.34
N LEU A 1265 26.16 -12.21 9.10
CA LEU A 1265 26.08 -10.89 8.47
C LEU A 1265 26.90 -10.91 7.19
N TYR A 1266 26.37 -10.32 6.12
CA TYR A 1266 27.04 -10.28 4.83
C TYR A 1266 26.83 -8.97 4.08
N LEU A 1267 27.81 -8.66 3.23
CA LEU A 1267 27.81 -7.58 2.26
C LEU A 1267 28.03 -8.20 0.88
N ARG A 1268 27.10 -7.97 -0.05
CA ARG A 1268 27.21 -8.34 -1.46
C ARG A 1268 27.40 -7.07 -2.29
N TYR A 1269 28.37 -7.08 -3.19
CA TYR A 1269 28.71 -5.98 -4.08
C TYR A 1269 28.80 -6.45 -5.54
N LEU A 1270 28.03 -5.84 -6.44
CA LEU A 1270 28.06 -6.09 -7.88
C LEU A 1270 29.25 -5.35 -8.52
N LEU A 1271 29.94 -6.03 -9.43
CA LEU A 1271 31.18 -5.58 -10.08
C LEU A 1271 30.92 -5.34 -11.58
N GLY A 1272 31.05 -4.09 -12.03
CA GLY A 1272 31.03 -3.70 -13.45
C GLY A 1272 30.13 -2.48 -13.75
N ASP A 1273 30.37 -1.82 -14.89
CA ASP A 1273 29.42 -0.86 -15.46
C ASP A 1273 28.30 -1.66 -16.15
N HIS A 1274 27.11 -1.63 -15.56
CA HIS A 1274 25.92 -2.33 -16.04
C HIS A 1274 25.17 -1.55 -17.11
#